data_AF-A0A0R3U9F1-F1
#
_entry.id   AF-A0A0R3U9F1-F1
#
_cell.length_a   1.000
_cell.length_b   1.000
_cell.length_c   1.000
_cell.angle_alpha   90.00
_cell.angle_beta   90.00
_cell.angle_gamma   90.00
#
_symmetry.space_group_name_H-M   'P 1'
#
loop_
_entity.id
_entity.type
_entity.pdbx_description
1 polymer ?
#
loop_
_entity_poly.entity_id
_entity_poly.type
_entity_poly.pdbx_seq_one_letter_code
_entity_poly.pdbx_strand_id
1 'polypeptide(L)'
;MAVDQFSFLYVSQAIWKDAEIVSMSATAGNETNFGPARTVRKGMLRTVSQLYKESLIRLMSVLQNTNPNFVRCIIPNHEKKAGRIDVPLVLDQLKCNGVLEGIRICRQGFPSRVPFQEFRQRYEILTPDIISKGYMDGRKAAELMVQHLELSPELYRIGQSKIFFKAGVLAQLEEDRDLRLTAIMINFQAHCRCYLAKKAVQQRIQDIQAIRIIQRNCVAYLKLRNWSWWRLFTKVRPLLSVTRQEEIVAAKEEELRNVQDALNKTSAALTETGAAYEEAQKKLVALESELQIEHESFIAADERERKLRIDYQAALDEITDLETRENELKLLTSELEAQKKTLSDQVTDISDQLEAEEQHRQKLQLEKGSLEQTVKALNEDHAALEDKYSKLEKEKKSIESRLADLSSHLTDEEEKSKQLMKLKSKYESSISELEEKLSKEQASRQDLERAKRRLEAEVSEKAEQGADHSRLIDELKQQLANLEVELAKTQQKLDEESMAKTVAMKQHREAESTVQELRDDLDAEKAARDRAENQKRDLKEELEALRLELIDSGTNSEAQAEALRKHEAELSNARKQLETEAATHEAAVAELRKKHNATVEQITEQLEAMKRVKVAMETSKSQLEAGNADLTNQLNTALAAKAESEKKRRAIEQKLNDKYVKLEESDRLRADIEERLNKTLTELEAANKALETSEAEVAKLSRSEGNNVSMIAELKQNLEDETRAKLALQTRLRQAESEREEVKDKLDEEEQNKQALEKHVQMLQQQMDDVKAKVAEDAKQIEALEDTRKKLQRDKDELTNRNEELSSQVEKLEKSRRKLQGELEDANHALAAQRSDQVNSERRLKKLEASLADATANAKRLQEEKDQADRDMRERETLLLTRDRELEDLQDRLEDSERLRSNLSRELEELVSHTDDTGKSKIELEQANFQLENQLKELKQQFEELEDDQAQLAMEKQRADLQINALKTQLERELASRSEGFEEQRRQLLKQLREAKEELEDEKKQRTSALLIRKKLDGDLAEANQRADAAERQREETGKQLKRLQGVSIELKRDLDASLKARDEAVTAMRDLEKRIRVAEAERAQALEDLASAERICRTAKSERDEALEESNAALNAKNTLMEEKKRLESAMLHRDEELEEAQTAREEAEERYKRTLGLLEQAQVDLGLERTNAQRIEAQRATFEKQAIYLVCEKSNITSLLQIKELREKLAEQERDSGKRLKLQVAAMEERMVAMDEQLENENKERQNANRAARRLDKRLKEVLLQVSTLLVT
;
A
#
# COMPACT_ATOMS: atom_id res chain seq x y z
N MET A 1 -41.21 0.80 34.22
CA MET A 1 -39.74 0.99 34.24
C MET A 1 -38.95 0.09 33.28
N ALA A 2 -39.55 -0.87 32.57
CA ALA A 2 -38.85 -1.71 31.57
C ALA A 2 -39.00 -1.23 30.10
N VAL A 3 -39.89 -0.26 29.82
CA VAL A 3 -40.18 0.23 28.45
C VAL A 3 -39.25 1.39 28.05
N ASP A 4 -38.72 2.14 29.02
CA ASP A 4 -37.81 3.27 28.74
C ASP A 4 -36.36 2.84 28.44
N GLN A 5 -35.93 1.65 28.89
CA GLN A 5 -34.59 1.13 28.60
C GLN A 5 -34.43 0.64 27.16
N PHE A 6 -35.47 0.05 26.56
CA PHE A 6 -35.42 -0.42 25.16
C PHE A 6 -35.39 0.72 24.15
N SER A 7 -36.13 1.80 24.41
CA SER A 7 -36.14 2.98 23.55
C SER A 7 -34.80 3.73 23.61
N PHE A 8 -34.15 3.76 24.79
CA PHE A 8 -32.81 4.35 24.94
C PHE A 8 -31.72 3.51 24.26
N LEU A 9 -31.82 2.17 24.30
CA LEU A 9 -30.90 1.29 23.58
C LEU A 9 -30.99 1.48 22.07
N TYR A 10 -32.21 1.54 21.52
CA TYR A 10 -32.44 1.68 20.07
C TYR A 10 -32.03 3.06 19.56
N VAL A 11 -32.29 4.12 20.33
CA VAL A 11 -31.84 5.49 20.01
C VAL A 11 -30.32 5.60 20.16
N SER A 12 -29.71 4.95 21.16
CA SER A 12 -28.26 4.90 21.27
C SER A 12 -27.63 4.13 20.11
N GLN A 13 -28.15 2.96 19.74
CA GLN A 13 -27.66 2.19 18.58
C GLN A 13 -27.92 2.88 17.24
N ALA A 14 -28.97 3.68 17.10
CA ALA A 14 -29.27 4.41 15.86
C ALA A 14 -28.44 5.69 15.71
N ILE A 15 -28.16 6.41 16.81
CA ILE A 15 -27.34 7.63 16.80
C ILE A 15 -25.84 7.29 16.80
N TRP A 16 -25.45 6.19 17.46
CA TRP A 16 -24.06 5.77 17.67
C TRP A 16 -23.71 4.49 16.92
N LYS A 17 -24.40 4.18 15.82
CA LYS A 17 -24.13 2.98 14.99
C LYS A 17 -22.71 2.96 14.40
N ASP A 18 -22.10 4.13 14.23
CA ASP A 18 -20.71 4.32 13.81
C ASP A 18 -19.75 4.63 14.98
N ALA A 19 -20.22 4.51 16.23
CA ALA A 19 -19.44 4.87 17.41
C ALA A 19 -18.46 3.79 17.88
N GLU A 20 -18.31 2.69 17.14
CA GLU A 20 -17.13 1.83 17.27
C GLU A 20 -15.82 2.60 16.98
N ILE A 21 -15.91 3.77 16.32
CA ILE A 21 -14.76 4.65 16.10
C ILE A 21 -14.41 5.52 17.33
N VAL A 22 -15.32 5.69 18.29
CA VAL A 22 -15.15 6.65 19.40
C VAL A 22 -15.22 6.01 20.79
N SER A 23 -15.75 4.79 20.94
CA SER A 23 -15.70 4.07 22.21
C SER A 23 -14.38 3.28 22.34
N MET A 24 -13.69 3.52 23.44
CA MET A 24 -12.55 2.71 23.86
C MET A 24 -13.02 1.26 24.05
N SER A 25 -12.67 0.33 23.15
CA SER A 25 -12.37 -1.09 23.41
C SER A 25 -12.47 -2.03 22.20
N ALA A 26 -12.44 -1.56 20.94
CA ALA A 26 -12.42 -2.47 19.77
C ALA A 26 -11.34 -2.09 18.75
N THR A 27 -10.11 -2.51 18.99
CA THR A 27 -9.11 -2.71 17.92
C THR A 27 -8.88 -4.20 17.73
N ALA A 28 -9.82 -4.86 17.06
CA ALA A 28 -9.59 -6.14 16.38
C ALA A 28 -10.66 -6.27 15.27
N GLY A 29 -10.24 -6.10 14.02
CA GLY A 29 -11.04 -6.52 12.85
C GLY A 29 -11.85 -5.44 12.15
N ASN A 30 -11.19 -4.53 11.41
CA ASN A 30 -11.63 -4.14 10.06
C ASN A 30 -10.60 -3.21 9.41
N GLU A 31 -9.58 -3.79 8.76
CA GLU A 31 -8.72 -3.07 7.83
C GLU A 31 -9.31 -3.12 6.43
N THR A 32 -9.89 -2.01 5.99
CA THR A 32 -10.04 -1.73 4.57
C THR A 32 -8.77 -1.05 4.06
N ASN A 33 -8.18 -1.69 3.05
CA ASN A 33 -7.13 -1.28 2.12
C ASN A 33 -6.60 0.18 2.13
N PHE A 34 -5.26 0.29 2.02
CA PHE A 34 -4.39 1.41 1.55
C PHE A 34 -3.57 2.22 2.60
N GLY A 35 -2.28 1.89 2.69
CA GLY A 35 -1.17 2.81 3.06
C GLY A 35 -0.42 2.48 4.37
N PRO A 36 0.92 2.70 4.46
CA PRO A 36 1.72 2.28 5.60
C PRO A 36 1.51 3.26 6.78
N ALA A 37 0.81 2.84 7.82
CA ALA A 37 0.69 3.60 9.06
C ALA A 37 1.78 3.15 10.04
N ARG A 38 2.69 4.06 10.40
CA ARG A 38 3.60 3.91 11.55
C ARG A 38 2.76 3.71 12.82
N THR A 39 2.92 2.56 13.46
CA THR A 39 2.21 2.22 14.69
C THR A 39 2.86 2.89 15.91
N VAL A 40 2.07 3.73 16.58
CA VAL A 40 2.41 4.39 17.85
C VAL A 40 2.09 3.43 19.00
N ARG A 41 2.94 3.42 20.05
CA ARG A 41 2.87 2.56 21.26
C ARG A 41 1.44 2.35 21.79
N LYS A 42 1.08 1.08 22.03
CA LYS A 42 -0.06 0.65 22.87
C LYS A 42 -0.06 1.44 24.18
N GLY A 43 -1.06 2.30 24.37
CA GLY A 43 -1.23 3.13 25.57
C GLY A 43 -1.58 4.59 25.30
N MET A 44 -1.43 5.09 24.07
CA MET A 44 -1.80 6.46 23.72
C MET A 44 -2.93 6.45 22.68
N LEU A 45 -4.13 6.83 23.10
CA LEU A 45 -5.26 7.07 22.18
C LEU A 45 -4.81 8.02 21.06
N ARG A 46 -4.99 7.62 19.80
CA ARG A 46 -4.77 8.52 18.65
C ARG A 46 -5.70 9.72 18.81
N THR A 47 -5.11 10.92 18.87
CA THR A 47 -5.91 12.15 18.96
C THR A 47 -6.63 12.41 17.63
N VAL A 48 -7.81 13.03 17.69
CA VAL A 48 -8.56 13.46 16.50
C VAL A 48 -7.68 14.34 15.59
N SER A 49 -6.83 15.19 16.17
CA SER A 49 -5.87 16.02 15.44
C SER A 49 -4.88 15.20 14.61
N GLN A 50 -4.41 14.06 15.12
CA GLN A 50 -3.51 13.17 14.38
C GLN A 50 -4.25 12.46 13.23
N LEU A 51 -5.48 11.99 13.47
CA LEU A 51 -6.33 11.39 12.42
C LEU A 51 -6.63 12.39 11.30
N TYR A 52 -6.99 13.63 11.67
CA TYR A 52 -7.24 14.71 10.71
C TYR A 52 -5.99 15.05 9.91
N LYS A 53 -4.82 15.13 10.55
CA LYS A 53 -3.54 15.39 9.87
C LYS A 53 -3.20 14.28 8.86
N GLU A 54 -3.35 13.01 9.24
CA GLU A 54 -3.11 11.87 8.34
C GLU A 54 -4.11 11.84 7.16
N SER A 55 -5.38 12.14 7.42
CA SER A 55 -6.41 12.27 6.37
C SER A 55 -6.11 13.42 5.42
N LEU A 56 -5.76 14.60 5.96
CA LEU A 56 -5.41 15.78 5.18
C LEU A 56 -4.17 15.53 4.30
N ILE A 57 -3.12 14.89 4.84
CA ILE A 57 -1.93 14.53 4.04
C ILE A 57 -2.30 13.59 2.89
N ARG A 58 -3.16 12.59 3.14
CA ARG A 58 -3.66 11.71 2.08
C ARG A 58 -4.44 12.47 1.03
N LEU A 59 -5.36 13.35 1.44
CA LEU A 59 -6.11 14.20 0.52
C LEU A 59 -5.17 15.10 -0.30
N MET A 60 -4.20 15.74 0.33
CA MET A 60 -3.22 16.59 -0.36
C MET A 60 -2.37 15.81 -1.37
N SER A 61 -1.96 14.59 -1.03
CA SER A 61 -1.25 13.69 -1.97
C SER A 61 -2.13 13.34 -3.17
N VAL A 62 -3.40 13.02 -2.96
CA VAL A 62 -4.34 12.78 -4.06
C VAL A 62 -4.49 14.03 -4.92
N LEU A 63 -4.73 15.20 -4.31
CA LEU A 63 -4.90 16.46 -5.04
C LEU A 63 -3.65 16.84 -5.85
N GLN A 64 -2.45 16.67 -5.29
CA GLN A 64 -1.18 16.94 -5.98
C GLN A 64 -0.95 16.02 -7.19
N ASN A 65 -1.48 14.79 -7.15
CA ASN A 65 -1.39 13.83 -8.24
C ASN A 65 -2.51 13.97 -9.29
N THR A 66 -3.39 14.96 -9.15
CA THR A 66 -4.46 15.27 -10.11
C THR A 66 -4.17 16.56 -10.88
N ASN A 67 -4.99 16.87 -11.89
CA ASN A 67 -4.98 18.17 -12.56
C ASN A 67 -5.96 19.12 -11.86
N PRO A 68 -5.50 20.09 -11.04
CA PRO A 68 -6.40 20.92 -10.24
C PRO A 68 -7.04 22.02 -11.08
N ASN A 69 -8.35 22.20 -10.92
CA ASN A 69 -9.10 23.35 -11.43
C ASN A 69 -9.50 24.24 -10.26
N PHE A 70 -9.17 25.53 -10.32
CA PHE A 70 -9.40 26.46 -9.22
C PHE A 70 -10.59 27.38 -9.51
N VAL A 71 -11.56 27.39 -8.61
CA VAL A 71 -12.63 28.41 -8.54
C VAL A 71 -12.44 29.16 -7.22
N ARG A 72 -12.11 30.45 -7.28
CA ARG A 72 -11.89 31.30 -6.11
C ARG A 72 -13.12 32.14 -5.83
N CYS A 73 -13.83 31.82 -4.76
CA CYS A 73 -14.99 32.60 -4.33
C CYS A 73 -14.54 33.94 -3.71
N ILE A 74 -15.13 35.03 -4.18
CA ILE A 74 -14.90 36.38 -3.64
C ILE A 74 -16.16 36.86 -2.95
N ILE A 75 -16.05 37.24 -1.69
CA ILE A 75 -17.15 37.78 -0.91
C ILE A 75 -17.37 39.24 -1.34
N PRO A 76 -18.55 39.61 -1.89
CA PRO A 76 -18.77 40.96 -2.37
C PRO A 76 -18.99 41.97 -1.25
N ASN A 77 -19.57 41.56 -0.12
CA ASN A 77 -19.78 42.38 1.08
C ASN A 77 -20.08 41.48 2.30
N HIS A 78 -19.79 41.96 3.51
CA HIS A 78 -20.11 41.23 4.75
C HIS A 78 -21.60 41.26 5.11
N GLU A 79 -22.38 42.20 4.56
CA GLU A 79 -23.82 42.30 4.79
C GLU A 79 -24.65 41.22 4.07
N LYS A 80 -24.01 40.37 3.24
CA LYS A 80 -24.65 39.35 2.41
C LYS A 80 -25.78 39.89 1.51
N LYS A 81 -25.71 41.17 1.13
CA LYS A 81 -26.69 41.81 0.23
C LYS A 81 -26.26 41.63 -1.23
N ALA A 82 -27.17 41.15 -2.08
CA ALA A 82 -26.93 41.08 -3.52
C ALA A 82 -26.77 42.48 -4.14
N GLY A 83 -25.96 42.59 -5.19
CA GLY A 83 -25.77 43.84 -5.95
C GLY A 83 -24.92 44.93 -5.26
N ARG A 84 -24.57 44.75 -3.97
CA ARG A 84 -23.66 45.65 -3.26
C ARG A 84 -22.25 45.07 -3.25
N ILE A 85 -21.26 45.87 -3.62
CA ILE A 85 -19.84 45.47 -3.59
C ILE A 85 -19.07 46.43 -2.70
N ASP A 86 -18.35 45.87 -1.73
CA ASP A 86 -17.42 46.58 -0.86
C ASP A 86 -16.02 46.50 -1.48
N VAL A 87 -15.56 47.63 -2.03
CA VAL A 87 -14.37 47.69 -2.88
C VAL A 87 -13.08 47.38 -2.10
N PRO A 88 -12.78 48.00 -0.94
CA PRO A 88 -11.63 47.62 -0.11
C PRO A 88 -11.57 46.12 0.21
N LEU A 89 -12.70 45.55 0.63
CA LEU A 89 -12.81 44.13 0.97
C LEU A 89 -12.49 43.21 -0.22
N VAL A 90 -13.00 43.52 -1.40
CA VAL A 90 -12.74 42.74 -2.61
C VAL A 90 -11.29 42.90 -3.06
N LEU A 91 -10.73 44.11 -2.99
CA LEU A 91 -9.33 44.37 -3.35
C LEU A 91 -8.35 43.56 -2.48
N ASP A 92 -8.59 43.52 -1.16
CA ASP A 92 -7.75 42.73 -0.25
C ASP A 92 -7.87 41.23 -0.50
N GLN A 93 -9.08 40.73 -0.76
CA GLN A 93 -9.27 39.32 -1.16
C GLN A 93 -8.52 38.98 -2.45
N LEU A 94 -8.57 39.84 -3.47
CA LEU A 94 -7.88 39.59 -4.75
C LEU A 94 -6.35 39.58 -4.59
N LYS A 95 -5.81 40.44 -3.71
CA LYS A 95 -4.37 40.47 -3.37
C LYS A 95 -3.95 39.24 -2.57
N CYS A 96 -4.62 38.94 -1.45
CA CYS A 96 -4.28 37.80 -0.59
C CYS A 96 -4.46 36.45 -1.29
N ASN A 97 -5.42 36.34 -2.20
CA ASN A 97 -5.61 35.14 -3.01
C ASN A 97 -4.61 35.01 -4.18
N GLY A 98 -3.78 36.02 -4.43
CA GLY A 98 -2.80 36.02 -5.52
C GLY A 98 -3.43 36.00 -6.92
N VAL A 99 -4.62 36.58 -7.07
CA VAL A 99 -5.36 36.55 -8.35
C VAL A 99 -4.61 37.35 -9.43
N LEU A 100 -4.00 38.48 -9.05
CA LEU A 100 -3.23 39.31 -9.98
C LEU A 100 -1.98 38.57 -10.49
N GLU A 101 -1.26 37.89 -9.61
CA GLU A 101 -0.11 37.07 -9.96
C GLU A 101 -0.53 35.88 -10.84
N GLY A 102 -1.64 35.23 -10.51
CA GLY A 102 -2.22 34.16 -11.32
C GLY A 102 -2.53 34.60 -12.75
N ILE A 103 -3.22 35.75 -12.90
CA ILE A 103 -3.52 36.34 -14.21
C ILE A 103 -2.23 36.71 -14.94
N ARG A 104 -1.25 37.31 -14.25
CA ARG A 104 0.03 37.70 -14.84
C ARG A 104 0.79 36.49 -15.40
N ILE A 105 0.86 35.39 -14.64
CA ILE A 105 1.50 34.14 -15.08
C ILE A 105 0.76 33.55 -16.29
N CYS A 106 -0.58 33.57 -16.29
CA CYS A 106 -1.35 33.08 -17.44
C CYS A 106 -1.14 33.94 -18.70
N ARG A 107 -1.00 35.27 -18.58
CA ARG A 107 -0.75 36.19 -19.71
C ARG A 107 0.67 36.09 -20.24
N GLN A 108 1.67 36.08 -19.36
CA GLN A 108 3.09 36.03 -19.74
C GLN A 108 3.51 34.62 -20.15
N GLY A 109 2.96 33.58 -19.52
CA GLY A 109 3.24 32.18 -19.82
C GLY A 109 2.41 31.60 -20.96
N PHE A 110 2.41 30.28 -21.04
CA PHE A 110 1.66 29.49 -22.01
C PHE A 110 0.81 28.48 -21.24
N PRO A 111 -0.45 28.84 -20.90
CA PRO A 111 -1.29 28.05 -20.00
C PRO A 111 -1.71 26.70 -20.59
N SER A 112 -1.85 26.63 -21.91
CA SER A 112 -2.26 25.42 -22.61
C SER A 112 -1.05 24.56 -22.99
N ARG A 113 -1.08 23.27 -22.65
CA ARG A 113 0.04 22.33 -22.83
C ARG A 113 -0.46 21.05 -23.47
N VAL A 114 -0.04 20.77 -24.70
CA VAL A 114 -0.54 19.62 -25.46
C VAL A 114 0.64 18.72 -25.86
N PRO A 115 0.62 17.41 -25.55
CA PRO A 115 1.60 16.46 -26.07
C PRO A 115 1.62 16.44 -27.60
N PHE A 116 2.78 16.21 -28.21
CA PHE A 116 2.90 16.25 -29.67
C PHE A 116 2.01 15.24 -30.39
N GLN A 117 1.89 14.02 -29.85
CA GLN A 117 1.03 12.99 -30.41
C GLN A 117 -0.44 13.40 -30.39
N GLU A 118 -0.90 14.00 -29.28
CA GLU A 118 -2.28 14.48 -29.16
C GLU A 118 -2.52 15.65 -30.10
N PHE A 119 -1.59 16.62 -30.17
CA PHE A 119 -1.68 17.75 -31.09
C PHE A 119 -1.79 17.29 -32.54
N ARG A 120 -0.94 16.33 -32.95
CA ARG A 120 -0.99 15.74 -34.27
C ARG A 120 -2.32 15.03 -34.52
N GLN A 121 -2.68 14.06 -33.68
CA GLN A 121 -3.91 13.27 -33.86
C GLN A 121 -5.16 14.15 -33.93
N ARG A 122 -5.16 15.27 -33.19
CA ARG A 122 -6.29 16.18 -33.11
C ARG A 122 -6.36 17.12 -34.30
N TYR A 123 -5.25 17.77 -34.66
CA TYR A 123 -5.24 18.87 -35.65
C TYR A 123 -4.66 18.50 -37.02
N GLU A 124 -4.21 17.26 -37.26
CA GLU A 124 -3.68 16.81 -38.58
C GLU A 124 -4.71 16.97 -39.71
N ILE A 125 -6.00 16.96 -39.40
CA ILE A 125 -7.08 17.26 -40.35
C ILE A 125 -7.01 18.68 -40.92
N LEU A 126 -6.43 19.64 -40.19
CA LEU A 126 -6.22 21.00 -40.67
C LEU A 126 -5.02 21.10 -41.63
N THR A 127 -4.14 20.11 -41.60
CA THR A 127 -2.88 20.06 -42.34
C THR A 127 -2.81 18.79 -43.20
N PRO A 128 -3.67 18.65 -44.23
CA PRO A 128 -3.66 17.48 -45.10
C PRO A 128 -2.34 17.38 -45.87
N ASP A 129 -1.88 16.14 -46.09
CA ASP A 129 -0.74 15.78 -46.97
C ASP A 129 0.65 16.33 -46.60
N ILE A 130 0.81 17.06 -45.49
CA ILE A 130 2.13 17.54 -45.03
C ILE A 130 2.95 16.45 -44.34
N ILE A 131 2.28 15.56 -43.62
CA ILE A 131 2.95 14.46 -42.93
C ILE A 131 2.92 13.23 -43.83
N SER A 132 4.11 12.73 -44.19
CA SER A 132 4.25 11.51 -44.98
C SER A 132 3.53 10.33 -44.32
N LYS A 133 2.91 9.46 -45.13
CA LYS A 133 2.29 8.20 -44.68
C LYS A 133 3.39 7.25 -44.17
N GLY A 134 3.74 7.39 -42.88
CA GLY A 134 4.82 6.67 -42.21
C GLY A 134 5.06 7.22 -40.80
N TYR A 135 5.93 6.56 -40.02
CA TYR A 135 6.30 7.06 -38.70
C TYR A 135 7.16 8.32 -38.84
N MET A 136 6.80 9.37 -38.11
CA MET A 136 7.56 10.61 -37.99
C MET A 136 7.63 10.98 -36.51
N ASP A 137 8.77 11.52 -36.09
CA ASP A 137 8.95 12.05 -34.73
C ASP A 137 7.88 13.11 -34.42
N GLY A 138 7.21 12.97 -33.28
CA GLY A 138 6.09 13.80 -32.91
C GLY A 138 6.46 15.28 -32.81
N ARG A 139 7.68 15.58 -32.34
CA ARG A 139 8.16 16.97 -32.27
C ARG A 139 8.29 17.59 -33.67
N LYS A 140 8.96 16.89 -34.60
CA LYS A 140 9.09 17.35 -35.99
C LYS A 140 7.74 17.48 -36.69
N ALA A 141 6.83 16.53 -36.46
CA ALA A 141 5.49 16.59 -37.00
C ALA A 141 4.73 17.83 -36.49
N ALA A 142 4.80 18.13 -35.19
CA ALA A 142 4.21 19.34 -34.62
C ALA A 142 4.85 20.62 -35.17
N GLU A 143 6.18 20.65 -35.36
CA GLU A 143 6.90 21.76 -35.99
C GLU A 143 6.39 22.03 -37.41
N LEU A 144 6.28 21.00 -38.25
CA LEU A 144 5.76 21.12 -39.62
C LEU A 144 4.29 21.55 -39.67
N MET A 145 3.45 20.98 -38.80
CA MET A 145 2.03 21.35 -38.72
C MET A 145 1.85 22.81 -38.35
N VAL A 146 2.59 23.28 -37.34
CA VAL A 146 2.50 24.68 -36.87
C VAL A 146 3.03 25.66 -37.93
N GLN A 147 4.06 25.27 -38.68
CA GLN A 147 4.54 26.04 -39.83
C GLN A 147 3.48 26.13 -40.93
N HIS A 148 2.80 25.03 -41.26
CA HIS A 148 1.76 25.03 -42.28
C HIS A 148 0.47 25.76 -41.84
N LEU A 149 0.17 25.74 -40.54
CA LEU A 149 -0.91 26.55 -39.95
C LEU A 149 -0.55 28.05 -39.85
N GLU A 150 0.67 28.43 -40.26
CA GLU A 150 1.17 29.81 -40.27
C GLU A 150 1.03 30.53 -38.91
N LEU A 151 1.12 29.76 -37.81
CA LEU A 151 1.01 30.34 -36.48
C LEU A 151 2.25 31.17 -36.15
N SER A 152 2.03 32.38 -35.63
CA SER A 152 3.13 33.24 -35.18
C SER A 152 3.95 32.56 -34.07
N PRO A 153 5.30 32.59 -34.15
CA PRO A 153 6.17 32.06 -33.11
C PRO A 153 5.93 32.66 -31.72
N GLU A 154 5.27 33.80 -31.57
CA GLU A 154 4.93 34.39 -30.26
C GLU A 154 3.78 33.67 -29.54
N LEU A 155 2.90 33.02 -30.32
CA LEU A 155 1.68 32.38 -29.84
C LEU A 155 1.90 30.97 -29.29
N TYR A 156 3.05 30.35 -29.59
CA TYR A 156 3.38 29.00 -29.15
C TYR A 156 4.85 28.86 -28.73
N ARG A 157 5.18 27.80 -27.99
CA ARG A 157 6.54 27.34 -27.72
C ARG A 157 6.61 25.83 -27.85
N ILE A 158 7.63 25.33 -28.52
CA ILE A 158 7.85 23.88 -28.69
C ILE A 158 8.81 23.43 -27.61
N GLY A 159 8.32 22.55 -26.73
CA GLY A 159 9.12 21.94 -25.66
C GLY A 159 9.80 20.65 -26.12
N GLN A 160 10.22 19.83 -25.14
CA GLN A 160 10.83 18.52 -25.41
C GLN A 160 9.82 17.43 -25.75
N SER A 161 8.64 17.45 -25.11
CA SER A 161 7.59 16.42 -25.28
C SER A 161 6.20 17.01 -25.55
N LYS A 162 6.04 18.33 -25.40
CA LYS A 162 4.77 19.04 -25.49
C LYS A 162 4.96 20.36 -26.23
N ILE A 163 3.91 20.80 -26.91
CA ILE A 163 3.76 22.15 -27.42
C ILE A 163 2.93 22.97 -26.43
N PHE A 164 3.29 24.23 -26.27
CA PHE A 164 2.69 25.17 -25.34
C PHE A 164 2.06 26.32 -26.11
N PHE A 165 0.82 26.69 -25.79
CA PHE A 165 0.08 27.74 -26.48
C PHE A 165 -0.33 28.88 -25.54
N LYS A 166 -0.42 30.08 -26.10
CA LYS A 166 -1.10 31.22 -25.46
C LYS A 166 -2.60 30.93 -25.32
N ALA A 167 -3.24 31.61 -24.37
CA ALA A 167 -4.69 31.52 -24.20
C ALA A 167 -5.40 31.95 -25.49
N GLY A 168 -6.46 31.23 -25.88
CA GLY A 168 -7.27 31.49 -27.08
C GLY A 168 -6.82 30.73 -28.35
N VAL A 169 -5.53 30.46 -28.52
CA VAL A 169 -5.00 29.84 -29.77
C VAL A 169 -5.61 28.45 -30.02
N LEU A 170 -5.71 27.61 -28.99
CA LEU A 170 -6.35 26.29 -29.12
C LEU A 170 -7.84 26.39 -29.41
N ALA A 171 -8.54 27.42 -28.91
CA ALA A 171 -9.96 27.58 -29.17
C ALA A 171 -10.19 27.87 -30.66
N GLN A 172 -9.37 28.74 -31.25
CA GLN A 172 -9.39 29.01 -32.69
C GLN A 172 -9.10 27.76 -33.52
N LEU A 173 -8.07 26.98 -33.15
CA LEU A 173 -7.75 25.72 -33.83
C LEU A 173 -8.88 24.67 -33.71
N GLU A 174 -9.64 24.66 -32.61
CA GLU A 174 -10.84 23.82 -32.50
C GLU A 174 -11.98 24.31 -33.39
N GLU A 175 -12.23 25.62 -33.47
CA GLU A 175 -13.25 26.18 -34.35
C GLU A 175 -12.95 25.85 -35.82
N ASP A 176 -11.71 26.03 -36.26
CA ASP A 176 -11.27 25.67 -37.62
C ASP A 176 -11.44 24.17 -37.89
N ARG A 177 -11.12 23.35 -36.89
CA ARG A 177 -11.26 21.90 -36.96
C ARG A 177 -12.71 21.47 -37.04
N ASP A 178 -13.59 22.07 -36.24
CA ASP A 178 -15.03 21.77 -36.22
C ASP A 178 -15.68 22.15 -37.55
N LEU A 179 -15.26 23.25 -38.18
CA LEU A 179 -15.71 23.61 -39.53
C LEU A 179 -15.32 22.54 -40.57
N ARG A 180 -14.08 22.03 -40.53
CA ARG A 180 -13.63 20.96 -41.42
C ARG A 180 -14.34 19.63 -41.15
N LEU A 181 -14.51 19.28 -39.87
CA LEU A 181 -15.23 18.07 -39.46
C LEU A 181 -16.70 18.13 -39.86
N THR A 182 -17.35 19.29 -39.79
CA THR A 182 -18.77 19.46 -40.16
C THR A 182 -19.05 18.98 -41.59
N ALA A 183 -18.18 19.33 -42.55
CA ALA A 183 -18.33 18.86 -43.94
C ALA A 183 -18.25 17.33 -44.06
N ILE A 184 -17.31 16.69 -43.35
CA ILE A 184 -17.18 15.23 -43.32
C ILE A 184 -18.37 14.60 -42.61
N MET A 185 -18.82 15.18 -41.50
CA MET A 185 -19.95 14.69 -40.71
C MET A 185 -21.26 14.74 -41.49
N ILE A 186 -21.51 15.79 -42.28
CA ILE A 186 -22.70 15.87 -43.13
C ILE A 186 -22.70 14.71 -44.14
N ASN A 187 -21.57 14.45 -44.79
CA ASN A 187 -21.44 13.34 -45.73
C ASN A 187 -21.62 11.98 -45.05
N PHE A 188 -20.95 11.76 -43.91
CA PHE A 188 -21.12 10.53 -43.13
C PHE A 188 -22.58 10.32 -42.71
N GLN A 189 -23.23 11.36 -42.17
CA GLN A 189 -24.62 11.30 -41.79
C GLN A 189 -25.55 11.02 -42.97
N ALA A 190 -25.29 11.62 -44.15
CA ALA A 190 -26.06 11.33 -45.36
C ALA A 190 -25.96 9.85 -45.76
N HIS A 191 -24.75 9.26 -45.71
CA HIS A 191 -24.54 7.83 -45.97
C HIS A 191 -25.24 6.96 -44.93
N CYS A 192 -25.14 7.28 -43.63
CA CYS A 192 -25.84 6.54 -42.58
C CYS A 192 -27.36 6.62 -42.72
N ARG A 193 -27.92 7.81 -42.99
CA ARG A 193 -29.36 7.99 -43.22
C ARG A 193 -29.82 7.22 -44.45
N CYS A 194 -29.06 7.25 -45.54
CA CYS A 194 -29.34 6.46 -46.74
C CYS A 194 -29.32 4.95 -46.45
N TYR A 195 -28.30 4.46 -45.74
CA TYR A 195 -28.21 3.04 -45.36
C TYR A 195 -29.39 2.60 -44.49
N LEU A 196 -29.72 3.37 -43.46
CA LEU A 196 -30.87 3.09 -42.58
C LEU A 196 -32.19 3.14 -43.34
N ALA A 197 -32.38 4.12 -44.24
CA ALA A 197 -33.56 4.23 -45.07
C ALA A 197 -33.70 3.03 -46.01
N LYS A 198 -32.62 2.59 -46.67
CA LYS A 198 -32.60 1.38 -47.52
C LYS A 198 -33.00 0.15 -46.72
N LYS A 199 -32.44 -0.03 -45.51
CA LYS A 199 -32.79 -1.15 -44.62
C LYS A 199 -34.27 -1.11 -44.19
N ALA A 200 -34.77 0.07 -43.81
CA ALA A 200 -36.16 0.25 -43.41
C ALA A 200 -37.14 0.00 -44.58
N VAL A 201 -36.79 0.43 -45.79
CA VAL A 201 -37.57 0.15 -47.01
C VAL A 201 -37.57 -1.34 -47.31
N GLN A 202 -36.42 -2.01 -47.22
CA GLN A 202 -36.34 -3.46 -47.44
C GLN A 202 -37.22 -4.23 -46.45
N GLN A 203 -37.19 -3.85 -45.16
CA GLN A 203 -38.09 -4.42 -44.15
C GLN A 203 -39.55 -4.13 -44.47
N ARG A 204 -39.88 -2.91 -44.87
CA ARG A 204 -41.25 -2.54 -45.26
C ARG A 204 -41.75 -3.28 -46.50
N ILE A 205 -40.88 -3.60 -47.45
CA ILE A 205 -41.23 -4.44 -48.59
C ILE A 205 -41.57 -5.85 -48.13
N GLN A 206 -40.79 -6.44 -47.21
CA GLN A 206 -41.10 -7.73 -46.59
C GLN A 206 -42.44 -7.68 -45.84
N ASP A 207 -42.68 -6.63 -45.06
CA ASP A 207 -43.95 -6.41 -44.36
C ASP A 207 -45.12 -6.33 -45.33
N ILE A 208 -44.99 -5.58 -46.44
CA ILE A 208 -46.04 -5.48 -47.47
C ILE A 208 -46.31 -6.85 -48.11
N GLN A 209 -45.28 -7.65 -48.38
CA GLN A 209 -45.44 -9.01 -48.89
C GLN A 209 -46.20 -9.89 -47.89
N ALA A 210 -45.82 -9.85 -46.60
CA ALA A 210 -46.53 -10.56 -45.53
C ALA A 210 -47.98 -10.08 -45.39
N ILE A 211 -48.23 -8.77 -45.42
CA ILE A 211 -49.56 -8.17 -45.37
C ILE A 211 -50.41 -8.65 -46.55
N ARG A 212 -49.87 -8.71 -47.78
CA ARG A 212 -50.61 -9.22 -48.94
C ARG A 212 -51.00 -10.68 -48.77
N ILE A 213 -50.12 -11.52 -48.21
CA ILE A 213 -50.42 -12.93 -47.90
C ILE A 213 -51.53 -13.02 -46.84
N ILE A 214 -51.42 -12.24 -45.75
CA ILE A 214 -52.44 -12.18 -44.69
C ILE A 214 -53.77 -11.70 -45.25
N GLN A 215 -53.79 -10.62 -46.03
CA GLN A 215 -54.99 -10.10 -46.68
C GLN A 215 -55.65 -11.13 -47.58
N ARG A 216 -54.87 -11.83 -48.43
CA ARG A 216 -55.40 -12.90 -49.29
C ARG A 216 -56.06 -14.00 -48.46
N ASN A 217 -55.41 -14.42 -47.37
CA ASN A 217 -55.95 -15.43 -46.46
C ASN A 217 -57.21 -14.95 -45.73
N CYS A 218 -57.23 -13.71 -45.24
CA CYS A 218 -58.41 -13.13 -44.59
C CYS A 218 -59.59 -13.00 -45.56
N VAL A 219 -59.36 -12.57 -46.80
CA VAL A 219 -60.40 -12.52 -47.85
C VAL A 219 -60.93 -13.91 -48.17
N ALA A 220 -60.05 -14.91 -48.31
CA ALA A 220 -60.46 -16.30 -48.50
C ALA A 220 -61.28 -16.81 -47.30
N TYR A 221 -60.87 -16.53 -46.07
CA TYR A 221 -61.61 -16.88 -44.86
C TYR A 221 -62.98 -16.19 -44.81
N LEU A 222 -63.10 -14.92 -45.17
CA LEU A 222 -64.39 -14.21 -45.22
C LEU A 222 -65.37 -14.86 -46.20
N LYS A 223 -64.87 -15.37 -47.35
CA LYS A 223 -65.67 -16.16 -48.30
C LYS A 223 -66.08 -17.51 -47.70
N LEU A 224 -65.18 -18.20 -47.00
CA LEU A 224 -65.40 -19.55 -46.47
C LEU A 224 -66.21 -19.60 -45.16
N ARG A 225 -66.09 -18.62 -44.27
CA ARG A 225 -66.68 -18.65 -42.91
C ARG A 225 -68.20 -18.85 -42.91
N ASN A 226 -68.89 -18.28 -43.89
CA ASN A 226 -70.33 -18.38 -44.01
C ASN A 226 -70.79 -19.58 -44.85
N TRP A 227 -69.86 -20.30 -45.50
CA TRP A 227 -70.16 -21.47 -46.30
C TRP A 227 -70.55 -22.66 -45.43
N SER A 228 -71.71 -23.28 -45.72
CA SER A 228 -72.27 -24.35 -44.91
C SER A 228 -71.35 -25.57 -44.77
N TRP A 229 -70.66 -25.95 -45.86
CA TRP A 229 -69.68 -27.04 -45.85
C TRP A 229 -68.49 -26.78 -44.94
N TRP A 230 -68.01 -25.53 -44.89
CA TRP A 230 -66.93 -25.14 -43.97
C TRP A 230 -67.35 -25.28 -42.51
N ARG A 231 -68.58 -24.87 -42.16
CA ARG A 231 -69.12 -25.03 -40.78
C ARG A 231 -69.23 -26.49 -40.38
N LEU A 232 -69.68 -27.37 -41.28
CA LEU A 232 -69.72 -28.81 -41.03
C LEU A 232 -68.30 -29.38 -40.86
N PHE A 233 -67.39 -29.06 -41.79
CA PHE A 233 -65.99 -29.49 -41.75
C PHE A 233 -65.28 -29.08 -40.45
N THR A 234 -65.44 -27.83 -39.99
CA THR A 234 -64.82 -27.36 -38.74
C THR A 234 -65.35 -28.06 -37.48
N LYS A 235 -66.60 -28.55 -37.49
CA LYS A 235 -67.16 -29.36 -36.37
C LYS A 235 -66.69 -30.81 -36.40
N VAL A 236 -66.50 -31.38 -37.59
CA VAL A 236 -66.10 -32.79 -37.76
C VAL A 236 -64.58 -32.97 -37.63
N ARG A 237 -63.76 -32.03 -38.13
CA ARG A 237 -62.30 -32.13 -38.13
C ARG A 237 -61.66 -32.41 -36.76
N PRO A 238 -62.07 -31.81 -35.63
CA PRO A 238 -61.51 -32.12 -34.31
C PRO A 238 -61.75 -33.55 -33.83
N LEU A 239 -62.78 -34.23 -34.36
CA LEU A 239 -63.10 -35.63 -34.04
C LEU A 239 -62.20 -36.63 -34.78
N LEU A 240 -61.48 -36.17 -35.80
CA LEU A 240 -60.52 -36.95 -36.60
C LEU A 240 -59.08 -36.69 -36.11
N SER A 241 -58.83 -36.93 -34.82
CA SER A 241 -57.62 -36.46 -34.11
C SER A 241 -56.34 -37.26 -34.36
N VAL A 242 -56.42 -38.42 -35.00
CA VAL A 242 -55.32 -39.41 -35.03
C VAL A 242 -54.03 -38.86 -35.65
N THR A 243 -54.10 -38.15 -36.78
CA THR A 243 -52.92 -37.53 -37.42
C THR A 243 -52.42 -36.28 -36.70
N ARG A 244 -53.29 -35.57 -35.96
CA ARG A 244 -52.90 -34.40 -35.16
C ARG A 244 -52.24 -34.80 -33.83
N GLN A 245 -52.56 -35.99 -33.32
CA GLN A 245 -51.97 -36.52 -32.09
C GLN A 245 -50.50 -36.86 -32.29
N GLU A 246 -50.09 -37.40 -33.44
CA GLU A 246 -48.67 -37.65 -33.75
C GLU A 246 -47.85 -36.35 -33.81
N GLU A 247 -48.33 -35.31 -34.52
CA GLU A 247 -47.68 -34.00 -34.56
C GLU A 247 -47.58 -33.36 -33.17
N ILE A 248 -48.64 -33.46 -32.35
CA ILE A 248 -48.63 -32.94 -30.98
C ILE A 248 -47.65 -33.72 -30.10
N VAL A 249 -47.59 -35.05 -30.24
CA VAL A 249 -46.65 -35.89 -29.48
C VAL A 249 -45.21 -35.56 -29.89
N ALA A 250 -44.90 -35.46 -31.18
CA ALA A 250 -43.58 -35.08 -31.65
C ALA A 250 -43.17 -33.67 -31.16
N ALA A 251 -44.07 -32.69 -31.21
CA ALA A 251 -43.82 -31.36 -30.67
C ALA A 251 -43.62 -31.38 -29.14
N LYS A 252 -44.37 -32.23 -28.43
CA LYS A 252 -44.20 -32.41 -26.98
C LYS A 252 -42.91 -33.13 -26.62
N GLU A 253 -42.46 -34.07 -27.43
CA GLU A 253 -41.16 -34.73 -27.28
C GLU A 253 -40.02 -33.74 -27.50
N GLU A 254 -40.11 -32.84 -28.48
CA GLU A 254 -39.14 -31.78 -28.71
C GLU A 254 -39.13 -30.75 -27.56
N GLU A 255 -40.30 -30.32 -27.08
CA GLU A 255 -40.41 -29.47 -25.90
C GLU A 255 -39.82 -30.16 -24.65
N LEU A 256 -40.11 -31.44 -24.43
CA LEU A 256 -39.56 -32.22 -23.33
C LEU A 256 -38.04 -32.32 -23.43
N ARG A 257 -37.50 -32.55 -24.63
CA ARG A 257 -36.06 -32.59 -24.87
C ARG A 257 -35.39 -31.24 -24.56
N ASN A 258 -35.98 -30.14 -25.02
CA ASN A 258 -35.49 -28.79 -24.74
C ASN A 258 -35.52 -28.47 -23.23
N VAL A 259 -36.59 -28.86 -22.54
CA VAL A 259 -36.71 -28.72 -21.08
C VAL A 259 -35.68 -29.60 -20.37
N GLN A 260 -35.45 -30.83 -20.83
CA GLN A 260 -34.46 -31.73 -20.26
C GLN A 260 -33.04 -31.19 -20.43
N ASP A 261 -32.70 -30.65 -21.61
CA ASP A 261 -31.39 -30.04 -21.85
C ASP A 261 -31.17 -28.77 -21.01
N ALA A 262 -32.21 -27.96 -20.85
CA ALA A 262 -32.17 -26.81 -19.94
C ALA A 262 -31.99 -27.26 -18.48
N LEU A 263 -32.73 -28.28 -18.05
CA LEU A 263 -32.65 -28.85 -16.71
C LEU A 263 -31.24 -29.39 -16.43
N ASN A 264 -30.68 -30.17 -17.37
CA ASN A 264 -29.33 -30.72 -17.27
C ASN A 264 -28.28 -29.60 -17.13
N LYS A 265 -28.39 -28.52 -17.91
CA LYS A 265 -27.50 -27.35 -17.79
C LYS A 265 -27.64 -26.65 -16.43
N THR A 266 -28.86 -26.45 -15.95
CA THR A 266 -29.08 -25.82 -14.64
C THR A 266 -28.62 -26.72 -13.49
N SER A 267 -28.80 -28.03 -13.61
CA SER A 267 -28.33 -29.03 -12.66
C SER A 267 -26.80 -29.03 -12.58
N ALA A 268 -26.12 -29.04 -13.73
CA ALA A 268 -24.66 -28.94 -13.78
C ALA A 268 -24.13 -27.66 -13.12
N ALA A 269 -24.75 -26.50 -13.40
CA ALA A 269 -24.39 -25.24 -12.74
C ALA A 269 -24.67 -25.26 -11.23
N LEU A 270 -25.76 -25.93 -10.79
CA LEU A 270 -26.07 -26.10 -9.38
C LEU A 270 -25.04 -27.00 -8.69
N THR A 271 -24.59 -28.07 -9.34
CA THR A 271 -23.53 -28.93 -8.80
C THR A 271 -22.18 -28.21 -8.70
N GLU A 272 -21.84 -27.37 -9.69
CA GLU A 272 -20.61 -26.58 -9.68
C GLU A 272 -20.63 -25.52 -8.57
N THR A 273 -21.75 -24.81 -8.40
CA THR A 273 -21.93 -23.86 -7.30
C THR A 273 -21.97 -24.54 -5.93
N GLY A 274 -22.53 -25.74 -5.84
CA GLY A 274 -22.50 -26.58 -4.64
C GLY A 274 -21.06 -26.98 -4.27
N ALA A 275 -20.26 -27.45 -5.23
CA ALA A 275 -18.86 -27.79 -5.02
C ALA A 275 -18.03 -26.56 -4.59
N ALA A 276 -18.26 -25.40 -5.19
CA ALA A 276 -17.61 -24.14 -4.79
C ALA A 276 -17.99 -23.71 -3.37
N TYR A 277 -19.25 -23.93 -2.96
CA TYR A 277 -19.70 -23.69 -1.59
C TYR A 277 -19.02 -24.63 -0.59
N GLU A 278 -18.90 -25.92 -0.91
CA GLU A 278 -18.16 -26.87 -0.08
C GLU A 278 -16.68 -26.51 0.05
N GLU A 279 -16.04 -26.05 -1.04
CA GLU A 279 -14.66 -25.58 -1.00
C GLU A 279 -14.51 -24.32 -0.13
N ALA A 280 -15.44 -23.37 -0.22
CA ALA A 280 -15.47 -22.20 0.65
C ALA A 280 -15.66 -22.60 2.13
N GLN A 281 -16.49 -23.60 2.42
CA GLN A 281 -16.68 -24.13 3.76
C GLN A 281 -15.42 -24.81 4.30
N LYS A 282 -14.69 -25.57 3.46
CA LYS A 282 -13.37 -26.13 3.83
C LYS A 282 -12.36 -25.02 4.16
N LYS A 283 -12.33 -23.93 3.38
CA LYS A 283 -11.48 -22.75 3.66
C LYS A 283 -11.86 -22.09 4.98
N LEU A 284 -13.14 -22.01 5.31
CA LEU A 284 -13.62 -21.47 6.59
C LEU A 284 -13.15 -22.32 7.77
N VAL A 285 -13.28 -23.64 7.69
CA VAL A 285 -12.78 -24.56 8.74
C VAL A 285 -11.26 -24.48 8.88
N ALA A 286 -10.53 -24.36 7.76
CA ALA A 286 -9.08 -24.15 7.80
C ALA A 286 -8.71 -22.84 8.49
N LEU A 287 -9.42 -21.74 8.21
CA LEU A 287 -9.24 -20.46 8.88
C LEU A 287 -9.59 -20.51 10.36
N GLU A 288 -10.62 -21.26 10.76
CA GLU A 288 -10.94 -21.49 12.18
C GLU A 288 -9.81 -22.24 12.89
N SER A 289 -9.20 -23.24 12.22
CA SER A 289 -8.02 -23.94 12.75
C SER A 289 -6.80 -23.03 12.84
N GLU A 290 -6.54 -22.19 11.83
CA GLU A 290 -5.45 -21.21 11.87
C GLU A 290 -5.65 -20.20 13.00
N LEU A 291 -6.88 -19.72 13.20
CA LEU A 291 -7.23 -18.83 14.32
C LEU A 291 -6.97 -19.50 15.67
N GLN A 292 -7.25 -20.80 15.79
CA GLN A 292 -7.00 -21.55 17.01
C GLN A 292 -5.49 -21.72 17.27
N ILE A 293 -4.70 -21.99 16.23
CA ILE A 293 -3.23 -22.01 16.32
C ILE A 293 -2.67 -20.63 16.72
N GLU A 294 -3.18 -19.54 16.14
CA GLU A 294 -2.81 -18.19 16.54
C GLU A 294 -3.21 -17.88 17.99
N HIS A 295 -4.36 -18.38 18.44
CA HIS A 295 -4.80 -18.26 19.82
C HIS A 295 -3.87 -19.00 20.79
N GLU A 296 -3.46 -20.23 20.47
CA GLU A 296 -2.48 -20.99 21.24
C GLU A 296 -1.09 -20.31 21.24
N SER A 297 -0.67 -19.76 20.10
CA SER A 297 0.55 -18.95 19.99
C SER A 297 0.49 -17.70 20.86
N PHE A 298 -0.68 -17.05 20.94
CA PHE A 298 -0.91 -15.91 21.82
C PHE A 298 -0.83 -16.30 23.30
N ILE A 299 -1.43 -17.43 23.70
CA ILE A 299 -1.30 -17.97 25.06
C ILE A 299 0.17 -18.26 25.38
N ALA A 300 0.89 -18.92 24.48
CA ALA A 300 2.32 -19.20 24.65
C ALA A 300 3.17 -17.91 24.73
N ALA A 301 2.80 -16.87 23.99
CA ALA A 301 3.45 -15.56 24.07
C ALA A 301 3.16 -14.86 25.40
N ASP A 302 1.93 -14.93 25.92
CA ASP A 302 1.54 -14.42 27.24
C ASP A 302 2.28 -15.17 28.36
N GLU A 303 2.41 -16.50 28.25
CA GLU A 303 3.22 -17.29 29.18
C GLU A 303 4.71 -16.92 29.13
N ARG A 304 5.27 -16.68 27.93
CA ARG A 304 6.65 -16.17 27.81
C ARG A 304 6.79 -14.78 28.40
N GLU A 305 5.83 -13.88 28.20
CA GLU A 305 5.83 -12.56 28.85
C GLU A 305 5.79 -12.71 30.38
N ARG A 306 4.94 -13.59 30.91
CA ARG A 306 4.88 -13.88 32.35
C ARG A 306 6.19 -14.44 32.88
N LYS A 307 6.81 -15.40 32.18
CA LYS A 307 8.14 -15.92 32.54
C LYS A 307 9.19 -14.82 32.54
N LEU A 308 9.26 -14.02 31.48
CA LEU A 308 10.18 -12.88 31.41
C LEU A 308 9.92 -11.84 32.51
N ARG A 309 8.67 -11.62 32.92
CA ARG A 309 8.33 -10.78 34.08
C ARG A 309 8.82 -11.37 35.39
N ILE A 310 8.69 -12.69 35.57
CA ILE A 310 9.20 -13.40 36.75
C ILE A 310 10.73 -13.33 36.76
N ASP A 311 11.39 -13.61 35.65
CA ASP A 311 12.86 -13.54 35.53
C ASP A 311 13.36 -12.10 35.75
N TYR A 312 12.64 -11.11 35.23
CA TYR A 312 12.92 -9.69 35.48
C TYR A 312 12.76 -9.32 36.95
N GLN A 313 11.73 -9.86 37.62
CA GLN A 313 11.54 -9.66 39.06
C GLN A 313 12.63 -10.36 39.86
N ALA A 314 13.03 -11.57 39.51
CA ALA A 314 14.13 -12.28 40.15
C ALA A 314 15.47 -11.55 39.98
N ALA A 315 15.73 -10.99 38.80
CA ALA A 315 16.90 -10.14 38.56
C ALA A 315 16.85 -8.83 39.35
N LEU A 316 15.67 -8.23 39.55
CA LEU A 316 15.50 -7.10 40.45
C LEU A 316 15.80 -7.49 41.90
N ASP A 317 15.30 -8.64 42.34
CA ASP A 317 15.52 -9.15 43.69
C ASP A 317 17.04 -9.44 43.91
N GLU A 318 17.72 -10.05 42.93
CA GLU A 318 19.18 -10.25 42.98
C GLU A 318 19.97 -8.93 43.01
N ILE A 319 19.52 -7.91 42.26
CA ILE A 319 20.09 -6.56 42.35
C ILE A 319 19.89 -5.99 43.77
N THR A 320 18.71 -6.16 44.37
CA THR A 320 18.49 -5.70 45.76
C THR A 320 19.32 -6.47 46.78
N ASP A 321 19.55 -7.77 46.58
CA ASP A 321 20.43 -8.59 47.41
C ASP A 321 21.89 -8.14 47.27
N LEU A 322 22.34 -7.79 46.06
CA LEU A 322 23.67 -7.21 45.86
C LEU A 322 23.80 -5.82 46.49
N GLU A 323 22.77 -4.99 46.43
CA GLU A 323 22.73 -3.68 47.10
C GLU A 323 22.76 -3.83 48.63
N THR A 324 22.02 -4.79 49.20
CA THR A 324 22.08 -5.08 50.64
C THR A 324 23.44 -5.64 51.04
N ARG A 325 24.01 -6.56 50.26
CA ARG A 325 25.38 -7.09 50.45
C ARG A 325 26.43 -5.97 50.39
N GLU A 326 26.29 -5.01 49.48
CA GLU A 326 27.18 -3.85 49.40
C GLU A 326 27.07 -2.99 50.68
N ASN A 327 25.86 -2.81 51.21
CA ASN A 327 25.62 -2.08 52.45
C ASN A 327 26.16 -2.84 53.69
N GLU A 328 26.01 -4.16 53.75
CA GLU A 328 26.62 -5.02 54.77
C GLU A 328 28.14 -4.94 54.74
N LEU A 329 28.74 -5.02 53.55
CA LEU A 329 30.19 -4.88 53.39
C LEU A 329 30.66 -3.49 53.82
N LYS A 330 29.92 -2.43 53.50
CA LYS A 330 30.22 -1.07 53.99
C LYS A 330 30.15 -0.99 55.51
N LEU A 331 29.15 -1.60 56.15
CA LEU A 331 29.01 -1.63 57.59
C LEU A 331 30.17 -2.42 58.24
N LEU A 332 30.49 -3.60 57.72
CA LEU A 332 31.61 -4.41 58.18
C LEU A 332 32.95 -3.67 58.04
N THR A 333 33.12 -2.92 56.95
CA THR A 333 34.33 -2.09 56.76
C THR A 333 34.40 -1.01 57.84
N SER A 334 33.28 -0.35 58.17
CA SER A 334 33.20 0.63 59.26
C SER A 334 33.45 0.00 60.64
N GLU A 335 32.97 -1.22 60.88
CA GLU A 335 33.22 -1.96 62.13
C GLU A 335 34.67 -2.37 62.26
N LEU A 336 35.30 -2.85 61.18
CA LEU A 336 36.73 -3.17 61.15
C LEU A 336 37.60 -1.92 61.35
N GLU A 337 37.21 -0.77 60.79
CA GLU A 337 37.87 0.51 61.06
C GLU A 337 37.74 0.93 62.54
N ALA A 338 36.56 0.74 63.13
CA ALA A 338 36.34 1.00 64.55
C ALA A 338 37.17 0.06 65.44
N GLN A 339 37.19 -1.25 65.14
CA GLN A 339 38.00 -2.25 65.85
C GLN A 339 39.49 -1.97 65.72
N LYS A 340 39.96 -1.58 64.53
CA LYS A 340 41.35 -1.16 64.29
C LYS A 340 41.72 0.02 65.18
N LYS A 341 40.81 0.98 65.37
CA LYS A 341 40.99 2.10 66.29
C LYS A 341 41.08 1.63 67.75
N THR A 342 40.15 0.78 68.20
CA THR A 342 40.17 0.26 69.58
C THR A 342 41.43 -0.57 69.88
N LEU A 343 41.86 -1.40 68.94
CA LEU A 343 43.11 -2.17 69.07
C LEU A 343 44.34 -1.25 69.09
N SER A 344 44.34 -0.19 68.27
CA SER A 344 45.38 0.84 68.34
C SER A 344 45.43 1.52 69.70
N ASP A 345 44.27 1.85 70.29
CA ASP A 345 44.17 2.47 71.61
C ASP A 345 44.63 1.48 72.72
N GLN A 346 44.31 0.19 72.61
CA GLN A 346 44.78 -0.84 73.53
C GLN A 346 46.30 -1.07 73.44
N VAL A 347 46.88 -1.01 72.24
CA VAL A 347 48.34 -1.13 72.06
C VAL A 347 49.04 0.07 72.71
N THR A 348 48.47 1.27 72.64
CA THR A 348 49.01 2.43 73.37
C THR A 348 48.89 2.25 74.88
N ASP A 349 47.74 1.79 75.40
CA ASP A 349 47.57 1.57 76.84
C ASP A 349 48.52 0.50 77.41
N ILE A 350 48.74 -0.61 76.68
CA ILE A 350 49.69 -1.66 77.09
C ILE A 350 51.12 -1.11 77.07
N SER A 351 51.46 -0.26 76.09
CA SER A 351 52.77 0.40 76.04
C SER A 351 53.00 1.29 77.27
N ASP A 352 51.98 2.03 77.70
CA ASP A 352 52.05 2.89 78.89
C ASP A 352 52.08 2.07 80.19
N GLN A 353 51.37 0.95 80.27
CA GLN A 353 51.44 0.01 81.40
C GLN A 353 52.81 -0.66 81.51
N LEU A 354 53.45 -0.98 80.39
CA LEU A 354 54.79 -1.56 80.37
C LEU A 354 55.84 -0.56 80.89
N GLU A 355 55.75 0.73 80.49
CA GLU A 355 56.59 1.78 81.07
C GLU A 355 56.38 1.91 82.60
N ALA A 356 55.14 1.75 83.09
CA ALA A 356 54.84 1.82 84.53
C ALA A 356 55.37 0.61 85.32
N GLU A 357 55.27 -0.61 84.78
CA GLU A 357 55.82 -1.83 85.39
C GLU A 357 57.36 -1.82 85.42
N GLU A 358 58.02 -1.27 84.40
CA GLU A 358 59.47 -1.07 84.40
C GLU A 358 59.93 -0.15 85.54
N GLN A 359 59.16 0.92 85.83
CA GLN A 359 59.40 1.79 86.99
C GLN A 359 59.16 1.06 88.33
N HIS A 360 58.18 0.17 88.40
CA HIS A 360 57.90 -0.63 89.61
C HIS A 360 59.00 -1.65 89.90
N ARG A 361 59.55 -2.29 88.86
CA ARG A 361 60.65 -3.26 88.98
C ARG A 361 61.94 -2.61 89.51
N GLN A 362 62.23 -1.37 89.12
CA GLN A 362 63.36 -0.62 89.67
C GLN A 362 63.25 -0.35 91.18
N LYS A 363 62.03 -0.10 91.70
CA LYS A 363 61.80 0.07 93.15
C LYS A 363 62.01 -1.21 93.95
N LEU A 364 61.52 -2.35 93.47
CA LEU A 364 61.68 -3.66 94.12
C LEU A 364 63.15 -4.09 94.22
N GLN A 365 64.00 -3.66 93.28
CA GLN A 365 65.42 -3.99 93.29
C GLN A 365 66.22 -3.22 94.35
N LEU A 366 65.76 -2.03 94.74
CA LEU A 366 66.30 -1.24 95.86
C LEU A 366 65.89 -1.84 97.23
N GLU A 367 64.67 -2.37 97.35
CA GLU A 367 64.18 -3.00 98.59
C GLU A 367 64.91 -4.31 98.91
N LYS A 368 65.25 -5.12 97.88
CA LYS A 368 66.00 -6.37 98.04
C LYS A 368 67.38 -6.15 98.69
N GLY A 369 68.09 -5.08 98.34
CA GLY A 369 69.41 -4.76 98.93
C GLY A 369 69.35 -4.43 100.42
N SER A 370 68.22 -3.89 100.91
CA SER A 370 68.03 -3.57 102.33
C SER A 370 67.78 -4.82 103.20
N LEU A 371 67.11 -5.83 102.65
CA LEU A 371 66.81 -7.09 103.33
C LEU A 371 68.05 -7.99 103.45
N GLU A 372 68.97 -7.97 102.48
CA GLU A 372 70.21 -8.75 102.54
C GLU A 372 71.17 -8.32 103.68
N GLN A 373 71.10 -7.05 104.13
CA GLN A 373 71.85 -6.59 105.31
C GLN A 373 71.26 -7.10 106.64
N THR A 374 69.94 -7.28 106.72
CA THR A 374 69.29 -7.82 107.94
C THR A 374 69.51 -9.32 108.14
N VAL A 375 69.74 -10.08 107.07
CA VAL A 375 70.03 -11.53 107.12
C VAL A 375 71.44 -11.83 107.66
N LYS A 376 72.41 -10.92 107.48
CA LYS A 376 73.77 -11.11 108.04
C LYS A 376 73.81 -10.99 109.57
N ALA A 377 73.03 -10.09 110.17
CA ALA A 377 72.99 -9.91 111.62
C ALA A 377 72.34 -11.10 112.36
N LEU A 378 71.37 -11.78 111.72
CA LEU A 378 70.68 -12.93 112.33
C LEU A 378 71.44 -14.25 112.20
N ASN A 379 72.41 -14.35 111.29
CA ASN A 379 73.24 -15.55 111.12
C ASN A 379 74.35 -15.67 112.18
N GLU A 380 74.79 -14.57 112.80
CA GLU A 380 75.79 -14.59 113.88
C GLU A 380 75.20 -15.08 115.21
N ASP A 381 73.91 -14.82 115.48
CA ASP A 381 73.20 -15.31 116.67
C ASP A 381 72.80 -16.80 116.58
N HIS A 382 72.65 -17.35 115.37
CA HIS A 382 72.29 -18.77 115.17
C HIS A 382 73.46 -19.72 115.49
N ALA A 383 74.69 -19.32 115.18
CA ALA A 383 75.91 -20.11 115.42
C ALA A 383 76.21 -20.36 116.91
N ALA A 384 75.69 -19.53 117.83
CA ALA A 384 75.89 -19.68 119.28
C ALA A 384 74.88 -20.65 119.93
N LEU A 385 73.77 -20.99 119.27
CA LEU A 385 72.70 -21.84 119.80
C LEU A 385 72.80 -23.31 119.32
N GLU A 386 73.44 -23.57 118.17
CA GLU A 386 73.62 -24.93 117.65
C GLU A 386 74.59 -25.79 118.49
N ASP A 387 75.52 -25.18 119.24
CA ASP A 387 76.54 -25.89 120.04
C ASP A 387 76.01 -26.53 121.35
N LYS A 388 74.77 -26.20 121.76
CA LYS A 388 74.15 -26.75 122.99
C LYS A 388 73.21 -27.93 122.79
N TYR A 389 72.65 -28.16 121.60
CA TYR A 389 71.66 -29.24 121.43
C TYR A 389 72.23 -30.56 120.86
N SER A 390 73.46 -30.56 120.35
CA SER A 390 74.20 -31.79 119.96
C SER A 390 74.41 -32.79 121.11
N LYS A 391 74.06 -32.41 122.35
CA LYS A 391 74.09 -33.25 123.56
C LYS A 391 72.74 -33.88 123.95
N LEU A 392 71.59 -33.40 123.46
CA LEU A 392 70.28 -33.99 123.78
C LEU A 392 69.84 -35.09 122.80
N GLU A 393 70.55 -35.23 121.68
CA GLU A 393 70.29 -36.24 120.63
C GLU A 393 70.79 -37.66 120.99
N LYS A 394 71.37 -37.85 122.19
CA LYS A 394 71.85 -39.16 122.67
C LYS A 394 70.99 -39.82 123.76
N GLU A 395 69.95 -39.18 124.29
CA GLU A 395 69.15 -39.76 125.39
C GLU A 395 67.75 -40.29 125.01
N LYS A 396 67.17 -39.97 123.85
CA LYS A 396 65.85 -40.55 123.47
C LYS A 396 65.92 -41.89 122.71
N LYS A 397 67.12 -42.31 122.28
CA LYS A 397 67.45 -43.69 121.86
C LYS A 397 67.22 -44.75 122.98
N SER A 398 66.75 -44.34 124.15
CA SER A 398 66.40 -45.19 125.29
C SER A 398 64.91 -45.55 125.41
N ILE A 399 63.99 -45.01 124.57
CA ILE A 399 62.53 -45.25 124.72
C ILE A 399 61.92 -46.09 123.57
N GLU A 400 62.72 -46.47 122.56
CA GLU A 400 62.36 -47.50 121.55
C GLU A 400 62.22 -48.93 122.14
N SER A 401 62.37 -49.10 123.45
CA SER A 401 62.23 -50.38 124.17
C SER A 401 60.87 -50.56 124.89
N ARG A 402 59.79 -49.91 124.42
CA ARG A 402 58.40 -50.20 124.87
C ARG A 402 57.40 -50.40 123.72
N LEU A 403 57.85 -51.23 122.80
CA LEU A 403 57.10 -52.09 121.89
C LEU A 403 56.30 -53.17 122.65
N ALA A 404 55.52 -52.82 123.67
CA ALA A 404 54.78 -53.83 124.43
C ALA A 404 53.59 -53.24 125.17
N ASP A 405 52.69 -52.58 124.41
CA ASP A 405 51.24 -52.58 124.66
C ASP A 405 50.45 -52.41 123.33
N LEU A 406 50.99 -53.02 122.28
CA LEU A 406 50.17 -53.68 121.26
C LEU A 406 49.27 -54.66 122.04
N SER A 407 47.98 -54.68 121.75
CA SER A 407 47.03 -55.74 122.17
C SER A 407 45.98 -55.38 123.21
N SER A 408 45.37 -54.20 123.10
CA SER A 408 43.97 -54.12 123.52
C SER A 408 43.26 -52.97 122.81
N HIS A 409 42.69 -53.09 121.64
CA HIS A 409 42.25 -54.24 120.86
C HIS A 409 41.97 -53.62 119.47
N LEU A 410 42.53 -54.11 118.36
CA LEU A 410 42.13 -55.39 117.81
C LEU A 410 40.63 -55.64 118.01
N THR A 411 39.83 -54.76 117.46
CA THR A 411 38.98 -55.18 116.35
C THR A 411 39.04 -54.03 115.36
N ASP A 412 39.99 -54.06 114.43
CA ASP A 412 39.81 -54.83 113.19
C ASP A 412 38.40 -54.63 112.64
N GLU A 413 38.35 -54.17 111.40
CA GLU A 413 37.30 -54.64 110.49
C GLU A 413 35.87 -54.19 110.81
N GLU A 414 35.69 -52.88 111.04
CA GLU A 414 34.56 -52.18 110.42
C GLU A 414 35.00 -50.97 109.58
N GLU A 415 36.17 -51.09 108.97
CA GLU A 415 36.34 -50.64 107.59
C GLU A 415 35.33 -51.38 106.70
N LYS A 416 34.08 -50.90 106.70
CA LYS A 416 33.15 -50.95 105.55
C LYS A 416 31.95 -49.99 105.64
N SER A 417 31.76 -49.22 106.72
CA SER A 417 30.52 -48.43 106.89
C SER A 417 30.67 -46.89 106.95
N LYS A 418 31.84 -46.29 107.20
CA LYS A 418 31.97 -44.81 107.32
C LYS A 418 32.75 -44.09 106.21
N GLN A 419 33.30 -44.82 105.24
CA GLN A 419 33.62 -44.26 103.91
C GLN A 419 32.36 -44.05 103.02
N LEU A 420 31.15 -44.37 103.54
CA LEU A 420 29.85 -44.08 102.91
C LEU A 420 29.19 -42.76 103.36
N MET A 421 29.81 -41.97 104.26
CA MET A 421 29.21 -40.70 104.72
C MET A 421 29.89 -39.42 104.19
N LYS A 422 31.08 -39.53 103.56
CA LYS A 422 31.73 -38.42 102.82
C LYS A 422 31.54 -38.49 101.29
N LEU A 423 31.03 -39.63 100.78
CA LEU A 423 30.45 -39.71 99.43
C LEU A 423 29.06 -39.05 99.32
N LYS A 424 28.36 -38.81 100.46
CA LYS A 424 27.03 -38.19 100.48
C LYS A 424 27.03 -36.69 100.15
N SER A 425 28.02 -35.91 100.62
CA SER A 425 28.10 -34.46 100.32
C SER A 425 28.59 -34.12 98.91
N LYS A 426 29.20 -35.09 98.18
CA LYS A 426 29.55 -34.93 96.76
C LYS A 426 28.39 -35.28 95.81
N TYR A 427 27.35 -35.98 96.27
CA TYR A 427 26.13 -36.19 95.48
C TYR A 427 25.06 -35.10 95.71
N GLU A 428 25.14 -34.30 96.78
CA GLU A 428 24.20 -33.18 97.01
C GLU A 428 24.54 -31.92 96.15
N SER A 429 25.79 -31.70 95.70
CA SER A 429 26.10 -30.66 94.70
C SER A 429 25.85 -31.12 93.25
N SER A 430 25.96 -32.42 92.96
CA SER A 430 25.53 -33.00 91.67
C SER A 430 24.01 -33.01 91.49
N ILE A 431 23.21 -32.91 92.57
CA ILE A 431 21.75 -32.74 92.48
C ILE A 431 21.38 -31.30 92.10
N SER A 432 22.09 -30.28 92.60
CA SER A 432 21.84 -28.88 92.18
C SER A 432 22.27 -28.60 90.73
N GLU A 433 23.32 -29.25 90.22
CA GLU A 433 23.73 -29.20 88.80
C GLU A 433 22.85 -30.07 87.86
N LEU A 434 22.05 -31.00 88.40
CA LEU A 434 21.01 -31.73 87.66
C LEU A 434 19.64 -31.03 87.71
N GLU A 435 19.36 -30.20 88.73
CA GLU A 435 18.16 -29.36 88.81
C GLU A 435 18.22 -28.14 87.86
N GLU A 436 19.40 -27.55 87.60
CA GLU A 436 19.56 -26.51 86.55
C GLU A 436 19.56 -27.10 85.12
N LYS A 437 20.02 -28.34 84.95
CA LYS A 437 19.89 -29.08 83.67
C LYS A 437 18.44 -29.53 83.41
N LEU A 438 17.65 -29.86 84.44
CA LEU A 438 16.21 -30.16 84.31
C LEU A 438 15.38 -28.89 84.01
N SER A 439 15.78 -27.70 84.46
CA SER A 439 15.14 -26.42 84.10
C SER A 439 15.43 -26.01 82.64
N LYS A 440 16.65 -26.24 82.12
CA LYS A 440 16.98 -26.04 80.70
C LYS A 440 16.36 -27.13 79.78
N GLU A 441 16.16 -28.36 80.25
CA GLU A 441 15.45 -29.43 79.54
C GLU A 441 13.90 -29.21 79.53
N GLN A 442 13.32 -28.55 80.55
CA GLN A 442 11.89 -28.19 80.58
C GLN A 442 11.55 -26.97 79.71
N ALA A 443 12.49 -26.03 79.52
CA ALA A 443 12.35 -24.94 78.54
C ALA A 443 12.52 -25.43 77.09
N SER A 444 13.50 -26.32 76.83
CA SER A 444 13.64 -26.94 75.50
C SER A 444 12.46 -27.88 75.15
N ARG A 445 11.79 -28.48 76.15
CA ARG A 445 10.56 -29.30 75.96
C ARG A 445 9.29 -28.46 75.72
N GLN A 446 9.18 -27.23 76.23
CA GLN A 446 8.08 -26.31 75.86
C GLN A 446 8.27 -25.68 74.47
N ASP A 447 9.51 -25.43 74.04
CA ASP A 447 9.80 -25.02 72.65
C ASP A 447 9.69 -26.21 71.68
N LEU A 448 10.00 -27.45 72.11
CA LEU A 448 9.67 -28.65 71.34
C LEU A 448 8.16 -28.95 71.33
N GLU A 449 7.37 -28.67 72.37
CA GLU A 449 5.90 -28.82 72.34
C GLU A 449 5.19 -27.71 71.54
N ARG A 450 5.77 -26.50 71.44
CA ARG A 450 5.28 -25.45 70.53
C ARG A 450 5.70 -25.70 69.08
N ALA A 451 6.91 -26.20 68.84
CA ALA A 451 7.34 -26.69 67.53
C ALA A 451 6.57 -27.96 67.12
N LYS A 452 6.25 -28.85 68.06
CA LYS A 452 5.42 -30.05 67.84
C LYS A 452 3.95 -29.72 67.66
N ARG A 453 3.38 -28.68 68.28
CA ARG A 453 2.01 -28.20 67.96
C ARG A 453 1.93 -27.41 66.66
N ARG A 454 3.01 -26.71 66.24
CA ARG A 454 3.10 -26.12 64.90
C ARG A 454 3.34 -27.18 63.82
N LEU A 455 4.14 -28.21 64.10
CA LEU A 455 4.33 -29.35 63.20
C LEU A 455 3.17 -30.36 63.24
N GLU A 456 2.41 -30.51 64.33
CA GLU A 456 1.16 -31.29 64.38
C GLU A 456 0.00 -30.51 63.76
N ALA A 457 0.03 -29.16 63.76
CA ALA A 457 -0.90 -28.34 62.95
C ALA A 457 -0.51 -28.33 61.47
N GLU A 458 0.78 -28.27 61.11
CA GLU A 458 1.24 -28.42 59.72
C GLU A 458 1.13 -29.86 59.23
N VAL A 459 1.28 -30.88 60.07
CA VAL A 459 1.02 -32.30 59.73
C VAL A 459 -0.47 -32.61 59.75
N SER A 460 -1.30 -31.95 60.56
CA SER A 460 -2.77 -32.06 60.47
C SER A 460 -3.33 -31.28 59.27
N GLU A 461 -2.75 -30.15 58.90
CA GLU A 461 -3.11 -29.40 57.68
C GLU A 461 -2.52 -30.08 56.44
N LYS A 462 -1.35 -30.74 56.52
CA LYS A 462 -0.81 -31.63 55.47
C LYS A 462 -1.45 -33.03 55.47
N ALA A 463 -2.11 -33.48 56.54
CA ALA A 463 -2.89 -34.71 56.62
C ALA A 463 -4.38 -34.48 56.31
N GLU A 464 -4.94 -33.28 56.47
CA GLU A 464 -6.21 -32.85 55.87
C GLU A 464 -6.00 -32.48 54.40
N GLN A 465 -4.93 -31.77 54.01
CA GLN A 465 -4.53 -31.65 52.60
C GLN A 465 -4.12 -33.01 52.03
N GLY A 466 -3.56 -33.91 52.83
CA GLY A 466 -3.21 -35.28 52.43
C GLY A 466 -4.41 -36.22 52.41
N ALA A 467 -5.45 -36.00 53.22
CA ALA A 467 -6.72 -36.71 53.18
C ALA A 467 -7.67 -36.14 52.13
N ASP A 468 -7.55 -34.86 51.78
CA ASP A 468 -8.21 -34.22 50.64
C ASP A 468 -7.46 -34.54 49.35
N HIS A 469 -6.13 -34.67 49.36
CA HIS A 469 -5.37 -35.21 48.23
C HIS A 469 -5.49 -36.73 48.16
N SER A 470 -5.71 -37.46 49.25
CA SER A 470 -6.02 -38.90 49.24
C SER A 470 -7.48 -39.16 48.89
N ARG A 471 -8.43 -38.27 49.23
CA ARG A 471 -9.81 -38.29 48.70
C ARG A 471 -9.86 -37.84 47.26
N LEU A 472 -9.03 -36.88 46.84
CA LEU A 472 -8.87 -36.50 45.44
C LEU A 472 -8.10 -37.57 44.67
N ILE A 473 -7.14 -38.27 45.27
CA ILE A 473 -6.44 -39.42 44.66
C ILE A 473 -7.34 -40.66 44.68
N ASP A 474 -8.22 -40.86 45.66
CA ASP A 474 -9.17 -41.97 45.67
C ASP A 474 -10.38 -41.65 44.78
N GLU A 475 -10.83 -40.40 44.65
CA GLU A 475 -11.76 -39.94 43.61
C GLU A 475 -11.12 -39.96 42.23
N LEU A 476 -9.83 -39.60 42.09
CA LEU A 476 -9.08 -39.72 40.84
C LEU A 476 -8.67 -41.15 40.53
N LYS A 477 -8.53 -42.06 41.52
CA LYS A 477 -8.35 -43.52 41.35
C LYS A 477 -9.67 -44.22 41.11
N GLN A 478 -10.79 -43.70 41.60
CA GLN A 478 -12.13 -44.20 41.30
C GLN A 478 -12.63 -43.63 39.96
N GLN A 479 -12.19 -42.43 39.58
CA GLN A 479 -12.28 -41.88 38.22
C GLN A 479 -11.28 -42.56 37.28
N LEU A 480 -10.06 -42.92 37.71
CA LEU A 480 -9.12 -43.75 36.92
C LEU A 480 -9.59 -45.19 36.84
N ALA A 481 -10.23 -45.77 37.86
CA ALA A 481 -10.82 -47.11 37.78
C ALA A 481 -12.11 -47.10 36.95
N ASN A 482 -12.93 -46.05 37.02
CA ASN A 482 -14.05 -45.85 36.11
C ASN A 482 -13.56 -45.53 34.70
N LEU A 483 -12.48 -44.77 34.53
CA LEU A 483 -11.81 -44.54 33.26
C LEU A 483 -11.01 -45.75 32.81
N GLU A 484 -10.60 -46.70 33.67
CA GLU A 484 -9.93 -47.95 33.31
C GLU A 484 -10.97 -49.02 32.97
N VAL A 485 -12.16 -48.97 33.56
CA VAL A 485 -13.34 -49.75 33.16
C VAL A 485 -13.97 -49.17 31.90
N GLU A 486 -13.99 -47.84 31.73
CA GLU A 486 -14.35 -47.20 30.46
C GLU A 486 -13.25 -47.37 29.43
N LEU A 487 -11.96 -47.34 29.80
CA LEU A 487 -10.82 -47.62 28.93
C LEU A 487 -10.89 -49.08 28.52
N ALA A 488 -11.16 -50.03 29.43
CA ALA A 488 -11.35 -51.45 29.12
C ALA A 488 -12.65 -51.72 28.34
N LYS A 489 -13.73 -50.95 28.54
CA LYS A 489 -14.92 -51.00 27.67
C LYS A 489 -14.66 -50.35 26.32
N THR A 490 -13.82 -49.33 26.23
CA THR A 490 -13.39 -48.73 24.96
C THR A 490 -12.32 -49.57 24.29
N GLN A 491 -11.52 -50.35 25.03
CA GLN A 491 -10.54 -51.31 24.54
C GLN A 491 -11.28 -52.54 24.05
N GLN A 492 -12.30 -53.01 24.77
CA GLN A 492 -13.21 -54.06 24.33
C GLN A 492 -14.06 -53.60 23.16
N LYS A 493 -14.54 -52.34 23.12
CA LYS A 493 -15.18 -51.76 21.93
C LYS A 493 -14.19 -51.52 20.80
N LEU A 494 -12.92 -51.23 21.08
CA LEU A 494 -11.85 -51.09 20.09
C LEU A 494 -11.41 -52.45 19.57
N ASP A 495 -11.50 -53.51 20.38
CA ASP A 495 -11.26 -54.90 20.02
C ASP A 495 -12.48 -55.47 19.26
N GLU A 496 -13.71 -55.09 19.62
CA GLU A 496 -14.95 -55.37 18.88
C GLU A 496 -14.99 -54.57 17.56
N GLU A 497 -14.56 -53.31 17.54
CA GLU A 497 -14.39 -52.47 16.34
C GLU A 497 -13.18 -52.92 15.51
N SER A 498 -12.12 -53.46 16.11
CA SER A 498 -10.95 -54.05 15.45
C SER A 498 -11.33 -55.39 14.82
N MET A 499 -12.12 -56.22 15.50
CA MET A 499 -12.70 -57.44 14.93
C MET A 499 -13.74 -57.09 13.87
N ALA A 500 -14.59 -56.09 14.08
CA ALA A 500 -15.54 -55.60 13.07
C ALA A 500 -14.82 -54.97 11.88
N LYS A 501 -13.67 -54.31 12.07
CA LYS A 501 -12.79 -53.78 11.02
C LYS A 501 -12.03 -54.89 10.31
N THR A 502 -11.69 -55.99 10.98
CA THR A 502 -11.06 -57.16 10.37
C THR A 502 -12.09 -57.98 9.57
N VAL A 503 -13.33 -58.09 10.07
CA VAL A 503 -14.47 -58.67 9.35
C VAL A 503 -14.90 -57.77 8.21
N ALA A 504 -14.94 -56.44 8.39
CA ALA A 504 -15.23 -55.47 7.34
C ALA A 504 -14.10 -55.36 6.31
N MET A 505 -12.82 -55.52 6.68
CA MET A 505 -11.71 -55.63 5.72
C MET A 505 -11.77 -56.95 4.94
N LYS A 506 -12.26 -58.02 5.56
CA LYS A 506 -12.47 -59.31 4.87
C LYS A 506 -13.68 -59.23 3.92
N GLN A 507 -14.78 -58.63 4.36
CA GLN A 507 -15.95 -58.33 3.52
C GLN A 507 -15.63 -57.28 2.44
N HIS A 508 -14.72 -56.34 2.70
CA HIS A 508 -14.24 -55.37 1.72
C HIS A 508 -13.33 -56.04 0.69
N ARG A 509 -12.47 -56.99 1.08
CA ARG A 509 -11.69 -57.81 0.13
C ARG A 509 -12.55 -58.78 -0.66
N GLU A 510 -13.58 -59.37 -0.07
CA GLU A 510 -14.57 -60.20 -0.76
C GLU A 510 -15.45 -59.33 -1.69
N ALA A 511 -15.80 -58.11 -1.28
CA ALA A 511 -16.49 -57.10 -2.10
C ALA A 511 -15.60 -56.56 -3.23
N GLU A 512 -14.30 -56.38 -3.01
CA GLU A 512 -13.34 -55.97 -4.04
C GLU A 512 -13.07 -57.10 -5.04
N SER A 513 -13.01 -58.36 -4.57
CA SER A 513 -12.90 -59.55 -5.44
C SER A 513 -14.16 -59.72 -6.28
N THR A 514 -15.35 -59.55 -5.70
CA THR A 514 -16.62 -59.61 -6.44
C THR A 514 -16.84 -58.40 -7.33
N VAL A 515 -16.34 -57.21 -6.98
CA VAL A 515 -16.33 -56.05 -7.88
C VAL A 515 -15.33 -56.25 -9.02
N GLN A 516 -14.23 -56.98 -8.80
CA GLN A 516 -13.29 -57.35 -9.86
C GLN A 516 -13.86 -58.44 -10.77
N GLU A 517 -14.51 -59.46 -10.22
CA GLU A 517 -15.26 -60.48 -10.99
C GLU A 517 -16.43 -59.84 -11.77
N LEU A 518 -17.19 -58.93 -11.17
CA LEU A 518 -18.26 -58.18 -11.86
C LEU A 518 -17.72 -57.17 -12.89
N ARG A 519 -16.48 -56.69 -12.74
CA ARG A 519 -15.81 -55.86 -13.76
C ARG A 519 -15.32 -56.71 -14.92
N ASP A 520 -14.75 -57.87 -14.63
CA ASP A 520 -14.32 -58.83 -15.65
C ASP A 520 -15.55 -59.41 -16.39
N ASP A 521 -16.67 -59.63 -15.70
CA ASP A 521 -17.96 -60.01 -16.28
C ASP A 521 -18.61 -58.86 -17.06
N LEU A 522 -18.50 -57.60 -16.60
CA LEU A 522 -18.99 -56.44 -17.33
C LEU A 522 -18.17 -56.17 -18.61
N ASP A 523 -16.87 -56.42 -18.57
CA ASP A 523 -16.00 -56.28 -19.74
C ASP A 523 -16.15 -57.49 -20.68
N ALA A 524 -16.47 -58.69 -20.16
CA ALA A 524 -16.91 -59.83 -20.95
C ALA A 524 -18.31 -59.61 -21.57
N GLU A 525 -19.26 -59.00 -20.86
CA GLU A 525 -20.60 -58.65 -21.36
C GLU A 525 -20.50 -57.54 -22.40
N LYS A 526 -19.65 -56.51 -22.19
CA LYS A 526 -19.35 -55.49 -23.22
C LYS A 526 -18.70 -56.10 -24.47
N ALA A 527 -17.72 -56.99 -24.31
CA ALA A 527 -17.09 -57.67 -25.45
C ALA A 527 -18.02 -58.67 -26.15
N ALA A 528 -19.02 -59.22 -25.44
CA ALA A 528 -20.08 -60.05 -26.01
C ALA A 528 -21.19 -59.19 -26.66
N ARG A 529 -21.47 -58.01 -26.11
CA ARG A 529 -22.45 -57.03 -26.61
C ARG A 529 -21.96 -56.33 -27.86
N ASP A 530 -20.67 -56.01 -27.94
CA ASP A 530 -20.03 -55.49 -29.17
C ASP A 530 -19.96 -56.56 -30.26
N ARG A 531 -19.79 -57.84 -29.90
CA ARG A 531 -19.89 -58.96 -30.84
C ARG A 531 -21.34 -59.21 -31.28
N ALA A 532 -22.31 -59.07 -30.37
CA ALA A 532 -23.73 -59.19 -30.66
C ALA A 532 -24.27 -57.99 -31.45
N GLU A 533 -23.76 -56.78 -31.26
CA GLU A 533 -24.13 -55.60 -32.07
C GLU A 533 -23.53 -55.68 -33.48
N ASN A 534 -22.30 -56.19 -33.63
CA ASN A 534 -21.74 -56.45 -34.95
C ASN A 534 -22.50 -57.57 -35.68
N GLN A 535 -22.80 -58.69 -35.01
CA GLN A 535 -23.64 -59.75 -35.59
C GLN A 535 -25.08 -59.29 -35.85
N LYS A 536 -25.63 -58.37 -35.05
CA LYS A 536 -26.96 -57.80 -35.27
C LYS A 536 -26.97 -56.77 -36.39
N ARG A 537 -25.85 -56.12 -36.71
CA ARG A 537 -25.71 -55.26 -37.89
C ARG A 537 -25.61 -56.13 -39.15
N ASP A 538 -24.78 -57.16 -39.12
CA ASP A 538 -24.60 -58.09 -40.24
C ASP A 538 -25.89 -58.91 -40.51
N LEU A 539 -26.59 -59.39 -39.47
CA LEU A 539 -27.87 -60.07 -39.60
C LEU A 539 -29.03 -59.13 -39.98
N LYS A 540 -28.91 -57.81 -39.76
CA LYS A 540 -29.94 -56.83 -40.14
C LYS A 540 -29.77 -56.38 -41.59
N GLU A 541 -28.54 -56.34 -42.09
CA GLU A 541 -28.23 -56.20 -43.52
C GLU A 541 -28.63 -57.48 -44.30
N GLU A 542 -28.44 -58.68 -43.73
CA GLU A 542 -28.95 -59.93 -44.30
C GLU A 542 -30.49 -60.05 -44.19
N LEU A 543 -31.13 -59.55 -43.13
CA LEU A 543 -32.60 -59.51 -42.98
C LEU A 543 -33.28 -58.50 -43.90
N GLU A 544 -32.62 -57.39 -44.24
CA GLU A 544 -33.13 -56.42 -45.22
C GLU A 544 -32.93 -56.93 -46.66
N ALA A 545 -31.86 -57.69 -46.92
CA ALA A 545 -31.67 -58.41 -48.19
C ALA A 545 -32.67 -59.58 -48.38
N LEU A 546 -32.92 -60.38 -47.33
CA LEU A 546 -33.89 -61.49 -47.36
C LEU A 546 -35.36 -61.02 -47.27
N ARG A 547 -35.65 -59.85 -46.67
CA ARG A 547 -37.01 -59.26 -46.70
C ARG A 547 -37.40 -58.72 -48.08
N LEU A 548 -36.44 -58.34 -48.93
CA LEU A 548 -36.72 -57.96 -50.31
C LEU A 548 -36.96 -59.18 -51.22
N GLU A 549 -36.37 -60.34 -50.93
CA GLU A 549 -36.62 -61.60 -51.66
C GLU A 549 -37.86 -62.37 -51.17
N LEU A 550 -38.29 -62.19 -49.91
CA LEU A 550 -39.44 -62.92 -49.33
C LEU A 550 -40.81 -62.23 -49.52
N ILE A 551 -40.84 -61.02 -50.10
CA ILE A 551 -42.10 -60.34 -50.44
C ILE A 551 -42.62 -60.76 -51.85
N ASP A 552 -41.83 -61.49 -52.64
CA ASP A 552 -42.19 -61.87 -54.02
C ASP A 552 -42.53 -63.36 -54.26
N SER A 553 -42.74 -64.16 -53.21
CA SER A 553 -43.32 -65.50 -53.37
C SER A 553 -44.30 -65.83 -52.26
N GLY A 554 -45.59 -65.75 -52.60
CA GLY A 554 -46.68 -66.12 -51.71
C GLY A 554 -46.76 -67.62 -51.41
N THR A 555 -47.42 -67.88 -50.28
CA THR A 555 -48.14 -69.11 -49.90
C THR A 555 -47.29 -70.33 -49.50
N ASN A 556 -47.42 -70.80 -48.24
CA ASN A 556 -48.38 -71.88 -47.96
C ASN A 556 -48.57 -72.27 -46.48
N SER A 557 -49.82 -72.60 -46.20
CA SER A 557 -50.53 -72.76 -44.92
C SER A 557 -50.34 -74.13 -44.23
N GLU A 558 -49.14 -74.71 -44.18
CA GLU A 558 -48.95 -76.02 -43.51
C GLU A 558 -47.90 -76.05 -42.38
N ALA A 559 -47.05 -75.03 -42.25
CA ALA A 559 -46.09 -74.92 -41.12
C ALA A 559 -46.69 -74.28 -39.85
N GLN A 560 -47.92 -73.74 -39.92
CA GLN A 560 -48.53 -72.97 -38.83
C GLN A 560 -49.23 -73.82 -37.75
N ALA A 561 -49.54 -75.09 -38.05
CA ALA A 561 -50.21 -75.97 -37.10
C ALA A 561 -49.25 -76.64 -36.09
N GLU A 562 -47.97 -76.79 -36.44
CA GLU A 562 -46.96 -77.42 -35.58
C GLU A 562 -46.26 -76.42 -34.65
N ALA A 563 -46.22 -75.13 -35.04
CA ALA A 563 -45.75 -74.02 -34.21
C ALA A 563 -46.70 -73.70 -33.03
N LEU A 564 -48.01 -73.89 -33.19
CA LEU A 564 -49.00 -73.62 -32.13
C LEU A 564 -48.85 -74.56 -30.93
N ARG A 565 -48.45 -75.83 -31.12
CA ARG A 565 -48.23 -76.79 -30.02
C ARG A 565 -46.94 -76.53 -29.23
N LYS A 566 -45.89 -75.98 -29.87
CA LYS A 566 -44.68 -75.53 -29.17
C LYS A 566 -44.90 -74.20 -28.43
N HIS A 567 -45.69 -73.30 -29.03
CA HIS A 567 -46.06 -72.05 -28.38
C HIS A 567 -46.88 -72.26 -27.09
N GLU A 568 -47.79 -73.24 -27.01
CA GLU A 568 -48.55 -73.50 -25.77
C GLU A 568 -47.68 -74.01 -24.60
N ALA A 569 -46.62 -74.78 -24.89
CA ALA A 569 -45.69 -75.28 -23.87
C ALA A 569 -44.73 -74.18 -23.38
N GLU A 570 -44.26 -73.31 -24.28
CA GLU A 570 -43.46 -72.14 -23.96
C GLU A 570 -44.27 -71.06 -23.21
N LEU A 571 -45.56 -70.89 -23.53
CA LEU A 571 -46.45 -69.96 -22.82
C LEU A 571 -46.70 -70.36 -21.36
N SER A 572 -46.69 -71.66 -21.05
CA SER A 572 -46.88 -72.16 -19.68
C SER A 572 -45.65 -71.90 -18.80
N ASN A 573 -44.44 -72.12 -19.34
CA ASN A 573 -43.20 -71.81 -18.64
C ASN A 573 -42.95 -70.29 -18.54
N ALA A 574 -43.28 -69.54 -19.59
CA ALA A 574 -43.23 -68.08 -19.56
C ALA A 574 -44.20 -67.51 -18.53
N ARG A 575 -45.41 -68.06 -18.37
CA ARG A 575 -46.37 -67.63 -17.33
C ARG A 575 -45.85 -67.83 -15.91
N LYS A 576 -45.19 -68.96 -15.62
CA LYS A 576 -44.58 -69.19 -14.30
C LYS A 576 -43.41 -68.26 -14.00
N GLN A 577 -42.56 -67.99 -15.00
CA GLN A 577 -41.49 -67.01 -14.86
C GLN A 577 -42.04 -65.58 -14.71
N LEU A 578 -43.11 -65.24 -15.44
CA LEU A 578 -43.80 -63.96 -15.32
C LEU A 578 -44.47 -63.77 -13.96
N GLU A 579 -45.01 -64.82 -13.33
CA GLU A 579 -45.57 -64.74 -11.97
C GLU A 579 -44.48 -64.52 -10.90
N THR A 580 -43.32 -65.17 -11.05
CA THR A 580 -42.18 -64.94 -10.14
C THR A 580 -41.54 -63.57 -10.33
N GLU A 581 -41.45 -63.09 -11.58
CA GLU A 581 -40.96 -61.74 -11.89
C GLU A 581 -41.99 -60.66 -11.54
N ALA A 582 -43.29 -60.94 -11.68
CA ALA A 582 -44.34 -60.03 -11.22
C ALA A 582 -44.33 -59.89 -9.70
N ALA A 583 -44.08 -60.96 -8.95
CA ALA A 583 -43.98 -60.90 -7.49
C ALA A 583 -42.73 -60.13 -7.01
N THR A 584 -41.58 -60.28 -7.69
CA THR A 584 -40.38 -59.48 -7.40
C THR A 584 -40.54 -58.03 -7.86
N HIS A 585 -41.21 -57.79 -8.99
CA HIS A 585 -41.59 -56.45 -9.41
C HIS A 585 -42.61 -55.81 -8.48
N GLU A 586 -43.58 -56.53 -7.92
CA GLU A 586 -44.53 -55.98 -6.93
C GLU A 586 -43.81 -55.60 -5.63
N ALA A 587 -42.85 -56.41 -5.18
CA ALA A 587 -42.01 -56.08 -4.03
C ALA A 587 -41.13 -54.85 -4.29
N ALA A 588 -40.48 -54.77 -5.47
CA ALA A 588 -39.69 -53.62 -5.88
C ALA A 588 -40.55 -52.37 -6.10
N VAL A 589 -41.78 -52.52 -6.61
CA VAL A 589 -42.75 -51.43 -6.78
C VAL A 589 -43.30 -50.97 -5.43
N ALA A 590 -43.46 -51.85 -4.44
CA ALA A 590 -43.84 -51.46 -3.09
C ALA A 590 -42.72 -50.68 -2.38
N GLU A 591 -41.47 -51.10 -2.55
CA GLU A 591 -40.30 -50.39 -2.01
C GLU A 591 -40.05 -49.06 -2.74
N LEU A 592 -40.23 -49.04 -4.07
CA LEU A 592 -40.22 -47.83 -4.88
C LEU A 592 -41.39 -46.92 -4.53
N ARG A 593 -42.60 -47.40 -4.24
CA ARG A 593 -43.72 -46.58 -3.77
C ARG A 593 -43.44 -45.98 -2.40
N LYS A 594 -42.75 -46.69 -1.51
CA LYS A 594 -42.34 -46.17 -0.20
C LYS A 594 -41.26 -45.08 -0.34
N LYS A 595 -40.26 -45.30 -1.19
CA LYS A 595 -39.26 -44.26 -1.55
C LYS A 595 -39.90 -43.11 -2.31
N HIS A 596 -40.85 -43.38 -3.21
CA HIS A 596 -41.56 -42.38 -3.98
C HIS A 596 -42.45 -41.53 -3.09
N ASN A 597 -43.16 -42.11 -2.12
CA ASN A 597 -43.92 -41.35 -1.12
C ASN A 597 -43.02 -40.49 -0.24
N ALA A 598 -41.86 -41.00 0.20
CA ALA A 598 -40.88 -40.19 0.95
C ALA A 598 -40.31 -39.04 0.09
N THR A 599 -40.01 -39.29 -1.19
CA THR A 599 -39.60 -38.23 -2.12
C THR A 599 -40.75 -37.31 -2.48
N VAL A 600 -42.00 -37.77 -2.49
CA VAL A 600 -43.19 -36.94 -2.76
C VAL A 600 -43.47 -36.04 -1.56
N GLU A 601 -43.29 -36.50 -0.32
CA GLU A 601 -43.32 -35.68 0.90
C GLU A 601 -42.20 -34.63 0.90
N GLN A 602 -40.98 -35.03 0.53
CA GLN A 602 -39.84 -34.11 0.42
C GLN A 602 -40.01 -33.11 -0.74
N ILE A 603 -40.58 -33.55 -1.87
CA ILE A 603 -40.96 -32.69 -3.00
C ILE A 603 -42.15 -31.80 -2.61
N THR A 604 -43.10 -32.24 -1.78
CA THR A 604 -44.20 -31.38 -1.32
C THR A 604 -43.71 -30.31 -0.35
N GLU A 605 -42.76 -30.61 0.55
CA GLU A 605 -42.08 -29.59 1.36
C GLU A 605 -41.23 -28.63 0.51
N GLN A 606 -40.50 -29.15 -0.48
CA GLN A 606 -39.78 -28.30 -1.44
C GLN A 606 -40.73 -27.49 -2.34
N LEU A 607 -41.93 -27.99 -2.64
CA LEU A 607 -42.96 -27.33 -3.44
C LEU A 607 -43.71 -26.29 -2.60
N GLU A 608 -43.85 -26.48 -1.29
CA GLU A 608 -44.30 -25.44 -0.35
C GLU A 608 -43.24 -24.35 -0.16
N ALA A 609 -41.96 -24.71 -0.05
CA ALA A 609 -40.85 -23.75 -0.04
C ALA A 609 -40.77 -22.97 -1.37
N MET A 610 -40.89 -23.65 -2.50
CA MET A 610 -40.96 -23.04 -3.83
C MET A 610 -42.24 -22.23 -4.04
N LYS A 611 -43.38 -22.57 -3.41
CA LYS A 611 -44.57 -21.72 -3.40
C LYS A 611 -44.34 -20.43 -2.61
N ARG A 612 -43.60 -20.47 -1.49
CA ARG A 612 -43.22 -19.25 -0.74
C ARG A 612 -42.26 -18.37 -1.56
N VAL A 613 -41.26 -18.99 -2.21
CA VAL A 613 -40.35 -18.28 -3.13
C VAL A 613 -41.10 -17.77 -4.37
N LYS A 614 -42.07 -18.51 -4.91
CA LYS A 614 -42.93 -18.09 -6.01
C LYS A 614 -43.82 -16.93 -5.62
N VAL A 615 -44.41 -16.91 -4.42
CA VAL A 615 -45.18 -15.76 -3.92
C VAL A 615 -44.27 -14.55 -3.71
N ALA A 616 -43.04 -14.74 -3.22
CA ALA A 616 -42.03 -13.65 -3.12
C ALA A 616 -41.55 -13.15 -4.49
N MET A 617 -41.47 -14.04 -5.48
CA MET A 617 -41.15 -13.70 -6.87
C MET A 617 -42.35 -13.08 -7.59
N GLU A 618 -43.58 -13.46 -7.28
CA GLU A 618 -44.82 -12.86 -7.80
C GLU A 618 -45.06 -11.47 -7.21
N THR A 619 -44.70 -11.24 -5.95
CA THR A 619 -44.70 -9.88 -5.37
C THR A 619 -43.58 -9.02 -5.94
N SER A 620 -42.37 -9.57 -6.12
CA SER A 620 -41.27 -8.88 -6.81
C SER A 620 -41.59 -8.59 -8.28
N LYS A 621 -42.21 -9.55 -8.99
CA LYS A 621 -42.71 -9.38 -10.36
C LYS A 621 -43.82 -8.35 -10.42
N SER A 622 -44.77 -8.35 -9.48
CA SER A 622 -45.81 -7.32 -9.35
C SER A 622 -45.22 -5.94 -9.09
N GLN A 623 -44.18 -5.82 -8.25
CA GLN A 623 -43.44 -4.58 -8.03
C GLN A 623 -42.67 -4.12 -9.28
N LEU A 624 -42.09 -5.04 -10.05
CA LEU A 624 -41.42 -4.74 -11.31
C LEU A 624 -42.41 -4.45 -12.44
N GLU A 625 -43.59 -5.06 -12.46
CA GLU A 625 -44.68 -4.77 -13.40
C GLU A 625 -45.33 -3.43 -13.08
N ALA A 626 -45.50 -3.09 -11.81
CA ALA A 626 -45.90 -1.76 -11.36
C ALA A 626 -44.82 -0.72 -11.71
N GLY A 627 -43.54 -1.03 -11.49
CA GLY A 627 -42.42 -0.17 -11.91
C GLY A 627 -42.34 0.00 -13.43
N ASN A 628 -42.63 -1.05 -14.22
CA ASN A 628 -42.74 -0.96 -15.68
C ASN A 628 -43.97 -0.17 -16.12
N ALA A 629 -45.10 -0.29 -15.41
CA ALA A 629 -46.28 0.53 -15.67
C ALA A 629 -46.01 2.00 -15.36
N ASP A 630 -45.29 2.30 -14.27
CA ASP A 630 -44.85 3.64 -13.91
C ASP A 630 -43.83 4.20 -14.92
N LEU A 631 -42.86 3.41 -15.37
CA LEU A 631 -41.93 3.78 -16.43
C LEU A 631 -42.64 3.97 -17.77
N THR A 632 -43.65 3.15 -18.08
CA THR A 632 -44.49 3.31 -19.28
C THR A 632 -45.35 4.57 -19.19
N ASN A 633 -45.88 4.88 -18.01
CA ASN A 633 -46.61 6.12 -17.76
C ASN A 633 -45.70 7.35 -17.81
N GLN A 634 -44.47 7.26 -17.29
CA GLN A 634 -43.43 8.29 -17.44
C GLN A 634 -43.03 8.45 -18.91
N LEU A 635 -42.89 7.36 -19.67
CA LEU A 635 -42.60 7.39 -21.11
C LEU A 635 -43.77 8.02 -21.89
N ASN A 636 -45.01 7.69 -21.57
CA ASN A 636 -46.20 8.29 -22.19
C ASN A 636 -46.34 9.77 -21.82
N THR A 637 -46.00 10.15 -20.59
CA THR A 637 -45.97 11.55 -20.14
C THR A 637 -44.84 12.32 -20.84
N ALA A 638 -43.67 11.70 -21.04
CA ALA A 638 -42.57 12.26 -21.81
C ALA A 638 -42.90 12.37 -23.30
N LEU A 639 -43.61 11.41 -23.88
CA LEU A 639 -44.11 11.45 -25.26
C LEU A 639 -45.20 12.52 -25.43
N ALA A 640 -46.08 12.70 -24.44
CA ALA A 640 -47.06 13.78 -24.42
C ALA A 640 -46.38 15.15 -24.29
N ALA A 641 -45.39 15.28 -23.39
CA ALA A 641 -44.58 16.50 -23.25
C ALA A 641 -43.76 16.79 -24.52
N LYS A 642 -43.25 15.75 -25.20
CA LYS A 642 -42.59 15.87 -26.51
C LYS A 642 -43.57 16.32 -27.59
N ALA A 643 -44.80 15.77 -27.63
CA ALA A 643 -45.83 16.19 -28.58
C ALA A 643 -46.31 17.63 -28.32
N GLU A 644 -46.37 18.05 -27.06
CA GLU A 644 -46.69 19.43 -26.68
C GLU A 644 -45.53 20.38 -27.01
N SER A 645 -44.28 19.94 -26.82
CA SER A 645 -43.08 20.65 -27.25
C SER A 645 -43.01 20.75 -28.78
N GLU A 646 -43.37 19.71 -29.52
CA GLU A 646 -43.46 19.73 -30.99
C GLU A 646 -44.60 20.63 -31.47
N LYS A 647 -45.74 20.69 -30.77
CA LYS A 647 -46.80 21.69 -31.05
C LYS A 647 -46.32 23.11 -30.78
N LYS A 648 -45.62 23.36 -29.67
CA LYS A 648 -45.02 24.67 -29.36
C LYS A 648 -43.94 25.04 -30.37
N ARG A 649 -43.11 24.09 -30.81
CA ARG A 649 -42.11 24.24 -31.87
C ARG A 649 -42.77 24.58 -33.20
N ARG A 650 -43.83 23.87 -33.60
CA ARG A 650 -44.62 24.19 -34.82
C ARG A 650 -45.31 25.56 -34.71
N ALA A 651 -45.81 25.94 -33.55
CA ALA A 651 -46.39 27.27 -33.33
C ALA A 651 -45.32 28.38 -33.36
N ILE A 652 -44.10 28.11 -32.89
CA ILE A 652 -42.96 29.02 -33.00
C ILE A 652 -42.45 29.06 -34.44
N GLU A 653 -42.39 27.94 -35.14
CA GLU A 653 -42.06 27.86 -36.57
C GLU A 653 -43.10 28.62 -37.40
N GLN A 654 -44.39 28.54 -37.06
CA GLN A 654 -45.44 29.30 -37.71
C GLN A 654 -45.35 30.79 -37.38
N LYS A 655 -45.05 31.17 -36.13
CA LYS A 655 -44.74 32.56 -35.76
C LYS A 655 -43.46 33.09 -36.43
N LEU A 656 -42.47 32.23 -36.64
CA LEU A 656 -41.23 32.53 -37.34
C LEU A 656 -41.52 32.70 -38.83
N ASN A 657 -42.38 31.87 -39.41
CA ASN A 657 -42.83 31.98 -40.79
C ASN A 657 -43.67 33.25 -41.00
N ASP A 658 -44.57 33.60 -40.06
CA ASP A 658 -45.29 34.88 -40.07
C ASP A 658 -44.33 36.07 -39.92
N LYS A 659 -43.23 35.90 -39.18
CA LYS A 659 -42.15 36.90 -39.09
C LYS A 659 -41.30 36.97 -40.34
N TYR A 660 -41.07 35.84 -41.04
CA TYR A 660 -40.42 35.81 -42.35
C TYR A 660 -41.30 36.45 -43.42
N VAL A 661 -42.60 36.18 -43.44
CA VAL A 661 -43.56 36.86 -44.33
C VAL A 661 -43.62 38.36 -44.01
N LYS A 662 -43.61 38.75 -42.73
CA LYS A 662 -43.50 40.18 -42.34
C LYS A 662 -42.14 40.79 -42.67
N LEU A 663 -41.07 40.01 -42.66
CA LEU A 663 -39.75 40.44 -43.08
C LEU A 663 -39.72 40.61 -44.60
N GLU A 664 -40.32 39.71 -45.38
CA GLU A 664 -40.51 39.84 -46.82
C GLU A 664 -41.43 41.03 -47.17
N GLU A 665 -42.49 41.28 -46.40
CA GLU A 665 -43.32 42.49 -46.54
C GLU A 665 -42.53 43.75 -46.17
N SER A 666 -41.68 43.70 -45.13
CA SER A 666 -40.79 44.80 -44.75
C SER A 666 -39.67 45.01 -45.76
N ASP A 667 -39.19 43.96 -46.41
CA ASP A 667 -38.16 44.00 -47.46
C ASP A 667 -38.77 44.46 -48.78
N ARG A 668 -40.03 44.11 -49.07
CA ARG A 668 -40.80 44.73 -50.16
C ARG A 668 -41.07 46.20 -49.89
N LEU A 669 -41.43 46.58 -48.66
CA LEU A 669 -41.55 47.99 -48.26
C LEU A 669 -40.20 48.70 -48.31
N ARG A 670 -39.10 48.03 -47.94
CA ARG A 670 -37.74 48.56 -48.06
C ARG A 670 -37.34 48.71 -49.52
N ALA A 671 -37.71 47.77 -50.39
CA ALA A 671 -37.49 47.83 -51.83
C ALA A 671 -38.34 48.94 -52.48
N ASP A 672 -39.60 49.13 -52.07
CA ASP A 672 -40.44 50.25 -52.49
C ASP A 672 -39.89 51.59 -51.98
N ILE A 673 -39.37 51.63 -50.75
CA ILE A 673 -38.69 52.80 -50.18
C ILE A 673 -37.35 53.03 -50.87
N GLU A 674 -36.59 52.00 -51.25
CA GLU A 674 -35.35 52.09 -52.03
C GLU A 674 -35.63 52.52 -53.47
N GLU A 675 -36.74 52.10 -54.09
CA GLU A 675 -37.16 52.57 -55.39
C GLU A 675 -37.61 54.04 -55.32
N ARG A 676 -38.32 54.43 -54.25
CA ARG A 676 -38.64 55.84 -53.97
C ARG A 676 -37.40 56.64 -53.66
N LEU A 677 -36.45 56.08 -52.90
CA LEU A 677 -35.18 56.71 -52.55
C LEU A 677 -34.34 56.90 -53.81
N ASN A 678 -34.29 55.89 -54.70
CA ASN A 678 -33.63 55.96 -55.99
C ASN A 678 -34.31 56.95 -56.92
N LYS A 679 -35.65 57.06 -56.92
CA LYS A 679 -36.37 58.13 -57.63
C LYS A 679 -36.06 59.51 -57.05
N THR A 680 -36.02 59.65 -55.73
CA THR A 680 -35.62 60.93 -55.10
C THR A 680 -34.13 61.20 -55.27
N LEU A 681 -33.28 60.18 -55.40
CA LEU A 681 -31.85 60.32 -55.70
C LEU A 681 -31.64 60.71 -57.16
N THR A 682 -32.43 60.18 -58.10
CA THR A 682 -32.38 60.64 -59.50
C THR A 682 -32.99 62.03 -59.65
N GLU A 683 -34.02 62.37 -58.89
CA GLU A 683 -34.53 63.75 -58.78
C GLU A 683 -33.51 64.68 -58.10
N LEU A 684 -32.77 64.20 -57.09
CA LEU A 684 -31.67 64.91 -56.43
C LEU A 684 -30.46 65.03 -57.36
N GLU A 685 -30.15 64.05 -58.19
CA GLU A 685 -29.13 64.11 -59.25
C GLU A 685 -29.56 65.03 -60.38
N ALA A 686 -30.84 65.08 -60.72
CA ALA A 686 -31.38 66.05 -61.66
C ALA A 686 -31.35 67.48 -61.08
N ALA A 687 -31.68 67.63 -59.79
CA ALA A 687 -31.56 68.89 -59.06
C ALA A 687 -30.10 69.28 -58.84
N ASN A 688 -29.19 68.33 -58.62
CA ASN A 688 -27.75 68.54 -58.55
C ASN A 688 -27.18 68.85 -59.93
N LYS A 689 -27.69 68.29 -61.03
CA LYS A 689 -27.34 68.73 -62.39
C LYS A 689 -27.86 70.13 -62.67
N ALA A 690 -29.07 70.47 -62.21
CA ALA A 690 -29.61 71.82 -62.29
C ALA A 690 -28.78 72.79 -61.41
N LEU A 691 -28.34 72.34 -60.23
CA LEU A 691 -27.43 73.05 -59.35
C LEU A 691 -26.04 73.17 -59.98
N GLU A 692 -25.49 72.15 -60.63
CA GLU A 692 -24.22 72.19 -61.35
C GLU A 692 -24.30 73.10 -62.57
N THR A 693 -25.44 73.19 -63.26
CA THR A 693 -25.65 74.19 -64.32
C THR A 693 -25.76 75.60 -63.75
N SER A 694 -26.44 75.76 -62.61
CA SER A 694 -26.51 77.02 -61.87
C SER A 694 -25.16 77.42 -61.29
N GLU A 695 -24.39 76.48 -60.76
CA GLU A 695 -23.02 76.63 -60.27
C GLU A 695 -22.05 76.84 -61.42
N ALA A 696 -22.30 76.31 -62.62
CA ALA A 696 -21.55 76.62 -63.83
C ALA A 696 -21.87 78.04 -64.31
N GLU A 697 -23.12 78.50 -64.20
CA GLU A 697 -23.51 79.89 -64.45
C GLU A 697 -22.94 80.85 -63.38
N VAL A 698 -22.99 80.47 -62.10
CA VAL A 698 -22.37 81.18 -60.97
C VAL A 698 -20.85 81.12 -61.07
N ALA A 699 -20.24 80.04 -61.54
CA ALA A 699 -18.81 79.95 -61.80
C ALA A 699 -18.41 80.75 -63.03
N LYS A 700 -19.30 80.92 -64.02
CA LYS A 700 -19.09 81.82 -65.17
C LYS A 700 -19.18 83.28 -64.73
N LEU A 701 -20.14 83.61 -63.86
CA LEU A 701 -20.28 84.92 -63.23
C LEU A 701 -19.14 85.21 -62.25
N SER A 702 -18.70 84.23 -61.46
CA SER A 702 -17.59 84.28 -60.50
C SER A 702 -16.23 84.24 -61.19
N ARG A 703 -16.10 83.68 -62.40
CA ARG A 703 -14.93 83.90 -63.28
C ARG A 703 -14.93 85.32 -63.85
N SER A 704 -16.09 85.90 -64.14
CA SER A 704 -16.16 87.31 -64.56
C SER A 704 -15.89 88.28 -63.39
N GLU A 705 -16.37 87.94 -62.20
CA GLU A 705 -16.08 88.63 -60.93
C GLU A 705 -14.61 88.43 -60.57
N GLY A 706 -14.07 87.23 -60.72
CA GLY A 706 -12.66 86.88 -60.54
C GLY A 706 -11.74 87.59 -61.53
N ASN A 707 -12.14 87.79 -62.78
CA ASN A 707 -11.39 88.63 -63.73
C ASN A 707 -11.42 90.11 -63.32
N ASN A 708 -12.57 90.60 -62.82
CA ASN A 708 -12.69 91.98 -62.31
C ASN A 708 -11.96 92.17 -60.96
N VAL A 709 -11.90 91.14 -60.12
CA VAL A 709 -11.19 91.08 -58.84
C VAL A 709 -9.69 90.87 -59.06
N SER A 710 -9.26 90.10 -60.05
CA SER A 710 -7.86 89.97 -60.48
C SER A 710 -7.32 91.29 -61.03
N MET A 711 -8.12 92.02 -61.80
CA MET A 711 -7.76 93.34 -62.31
C MET A 711 -7.68 94.40 -61.19
N ILE A 712 -8.47 94.27 -60.13
CA ILE A 712 -8.40 95.12 -58.92
C ILE A 712 -7.28 94.65 -57.97
N ALA A 713 -6.98 93.35 -57.90
CA ALA A 713 -5.91 92.76 -57.10
C ALA A 713 -4.53 93.03 -57.70
N GLU A 714 -4.36 93.03 -59.02
CA GLU A 714 -3.12 93.43 -59.70
C GLU A 714 -2.83 94.93 -59.50
N LEU A 715 -3.85 95.78 -59.45
CA LEU A 715 -3.71 97.21 -59.13
C LEU A 715 -3.45 97.46 -57.63
N LYS A 716 -3.87 96.57 -56.73
CA LYS A 716 -3.59 96.64 -55.28
C LYS A 716 -2.26 95.98 -54.88
N GLN A 717 -1.85 94.89 -55.53
CA GLN A 717 -0.57 94.21 -55.32
C GLN A 717 0.61 95.10 -55.76
N ASN A 718 0.48 95.83 -56.88
CA ASN A 718 1.48 96.83 -57.29
C ASN A 718 1.61 98.02 -56.32
N LEU A 719 0.56 98.34 -55.54
CA LEU A 719 0.58 99.39 -54.51
C LEU A 719 1.10 98.87 -53.15
N GLU A 720 0.87 97.58 -52.84
CA GLU A 720 1.36 96.91 -51.63
C GLU A 720 2.83 96.48 -51.72
N ASP A 721 3.35 96.16 -52.90
CA ASP A 721 4.76 95.82 -53.10
C ASP A 721 5.67 97.06 -53.01
N GLU A 722 5.21 98.26 -53.40
CA GLU A 722 5.93 99.52 -53.14
C GLU A 722 5.87 99.97 -51.67
N THR A 723 4.82 99.64 -50.92
CA THR A 723 4.71 100.00 -49.49
C THR A 723 5.40 99.00 -48.55
N ARG A 724 5.49 97.71 -48.90
CA ARG A 724 6.25 96.69 -48.14
C ARG A 724 7.77 96.85 -48.28
N ALA A 725 8.27 97.32 -49.43
CA ALA A 725 9.70 97.64 -49.60
C ALA A 725 10.15 98.83 -48.73
N LYS A 726 9.24 99.76 -48.38
CA LYS A 726 9.52 100.93 -47.54
C LYS A 726 9.45 100.65 -46.02
N LEU A 727 8.59 99.72 -45.58
CA LEU A 727 8.43 99.35 -44.16
C LEU A 727 9.47 98.33 -43.66
N ALA A 728 10.00 97.45 -44.52
CA ALA A 728 11.04 96.50 -44.14
C ALA A 728 12.41 97.14 -43.81
N LEU A 729 12.68 98.35 -44.33
CA LEU A 729 13.88 99.14 -44.02
C LEU A 729 13.78 99.92 -42.70
N GLN A 730 12.56 100.14 -42.16
CA GLN A 730 12.33 100.91 -40.93
C GLN A 730 12.36 100.04 -39.66
N THR A 731 12.05 98.74 -39.78
CA THR A 731 12.02 97.80 -38.64
C THR A 731 13.42 97.26 -38.27
N ARG A 732 14.36 97.20 -39.21
CA ARG A 732 15.77 96.84 -38.94
C ARG A 732 16.55 97.91 -38.16
N LEU A 733 16.06 99.15 -38.11
CA LEU A 733 16.70 100.26 -37.40
C LEU A 733 16.28 100.33 -35.91
N ARG A 734 15.06 99.88 -35.55
CA ARG A 734 14.54 99.94 -34.17
C ARG A 734 14.92 98.77 -33.26
N GLN A 735 15.31 97.63 -33.81
CA GLN A 735 15.69 96.46 -33.02
C GLN A 735 17.11 96.59 -32.44
N ALA A 736 18.00 97.34 -33.12
CA ALA A 736 19.36 97.65 -32.64
C ALA A 736 19.42 98.72 -31.53
N GLU A 737 18.32 99.46 -31.28
CA GLU A 737 18.26 100.50 -30.23
C GLU A 737 17.76 99.96 -28.88
N SER A 738 17.05 98.82 -28.85
CA SER A 738 16.50 98.21 -27.63
C SER A 738 17.51 97.37 -26.85
N GLU A 739 18.55 96.83 -27.50
CA GLU A 739 19.61 96.03 -26.85
C GLU A 739 20.61 96.89 -26.04
N ARG A 740 20.51 98.23 -26.15
CA ARG A 740 21.40 99.19 -25.46
C ARG A 740 20.90 99.63 -24.07
N GLU A 741 19.60 99.51 -23.78
CA GLU A 741 19.00 99.99 -22.52
C GLU A 741 19.03 98.92 -21.40
N GLU A 742 18.89 97.63 -21.70
CA GLU A 742 18.85 96.56 -20.66
C GLU A 742 20.19 96.29 -19.96
N VAL A 743 21.32 96.72 -20.54
CA VAL A 743 22.66 96.56 -19.93
C VAL A 743 22.96 97.65 -18.89
N LYS A 744 22.14 98.70 -18.80
CA LYS A 744 22.36 99.83 -17.89
C LYS A 744 21.73 99.65 -16.50
N ASP A 745 20.67 98.84 -16.38
CA ASP A 745 19.90 98.72 -15.13
C ASP A 745 20.40 97.63 -14.15
N LYS A 746 21.44 96.85 -14.50
CA LYS A 746 22.00 95.80 -13.62
C LYS A 746 23.32 96.18 -12.94
N LEU A 747 23.82 97.40 -13.18
CA LEU A 747 25.04 97.93 -12.55
C LEU A 747 24.75 98.66 -11.23
N ASP A 748 23.52 99.15 -11.04
CA ASP A 748 23.14 100.01 -9.89
C ASP A 748 22.66 99.23 -8.64
N GLU A 749 22.48 97.90 -8.71
CA GLU A 749 22.10 97.07 -7.55
C GLU A 749 23.29 96.55 -6.71
N GLU A 750 24.53 96.61 -7.23
CA GLU A 750 25.74 96.11 -6.53
C GLU A 750 26.49 97.18 -5.69
N GLU A 751 26.06 98.46 -5.69
CA GLU A 751 26.70 99.53 -4.90
C GLU A 751 26.07 99.77 -3.51
N GLN A 752 24.91 99.18 -3.19
CA GLN A 752 24.20 99.43 -1.92
C GLN A 752 24.52 98.45 -0.77
N ASN A 753 25.10 97.27 -1.03
CA ASN A 753 25.39 96.27 0.02
C ASN A 753 26.79 96.41 0.68
N LYS A 754 27.61 97.39 0.28
CA LYS A 754 28.98 97.60 0.77
C LYS A 754 29.09 98.50 2.02
N GLN A 755 28.04 99.21 2.45
CA GLN A 755 28.13 100.23 3.52
C GLN A 755 27.60 99.82 4.92
N ALA A 756 27.09 98.60 5.12
CA ALA A 756 26.53 98.17 6.42
C ALA A 756 27.50 97.37 7.32
N LEU A 757 28.67 96.97 6.81
CA LEU A 757 29.57 96.02 7.51
C LEU A 757 30.77 96.64 8.27
N GLU A 758 30.86 97.98 8.39
CA GLU A 758 32.06 98.64 8.96
C GLU A 758 31.88 99.37 10.32
N LYS A 759 30.73 99.28 11.00
CA LYS A 759 30.48 100.07 12.24
C LYS A 759 30.25 99.35 13.56
N HIS A 760 30.30 98.02 13.64
CA HIS A 760 30.07 97.32 14.93
C HIS A 760 31.30 96.67 15.58
N VAL A 761 32.47 96.76 14.94
CA VAL A 761 33.73 96.15 15.42
C VAL A 761 34.51 97.03 16.41
N GLN A 762 34.10 98.27 16.67
CA GLN A 762 34.80 99.21 17.58
C GLN A 762 34.24 99.31 19.01
N MET A 763 33.38 98.38 19.45
CA MET A 763 32.83 98.38 20.82
C MET A 763 33.28 97.15 21.63
N LEU A 764 34.53 96.74 21.45
CA LEU A 764 35.17 95.64 22.18
C LEU A 764 36.14 96.08 23.29
N GLN A 765 36.20 97.36 23.67
CA GLN A 765 37.32 97.86 24.50
C GLN A 765 36.94 98.60 25.79
N GLN A 766 35.73 98.45 26.31
CA GLN A 766 35.38 99.10 27.57
C GLN A 766 34.35 98.31 28.37
N GLN A 767 34.82 97.25 29.03
CA GLN A 767 34.45 96.87 30.42
C GLN A 767 35.11 95.53 30.78
N MET A 768 36.43 95.50 30.51
CA MET A 768 37.42 94.54 31.01
C MET A 768 37.76 94.76 32.51
N ASP A 769 37.01 95.60 33.24
CA ASP A 769 37.38 96.03 34.59
C ASP A 769 36.58 95.42 35.76
N ASP A 770 35.50 94.65 35.51
CA ASP A 770 34.75 93.98 36.60
C ASP A 770 34.98 92.45 36.67
N VAL A 771 36.15 91.99 36.24
CA VAL A 771 36.61 90.59 36.36
C VAL A 771 37.23 90.27 37.74
N LYS A 772 37.25 91.19 38.73
CA LYS A 772 38.02 90.96 39.98
C LYS A 772 37.22 90.89 41.29
N ALA A 773 35.89 90.97 41.28
CA ALA A 773 35.10 91.06 42.52
C ALA A 773 34.02 89.99 42.78
N LYS A 774 33.91 88.91 41.99
CA LYS A 774 33.01 87.76 42.32
C LYS A 774 33.58 86.34 42.16
N VAL A 775 34.89 86.24 41.95
CA VAL A 775 35.66 84.97 41.83
C VAL A 775 35.64 84.11 43.12
N ALA A 776 35.03 84.56 44.23
CA ALA A 776 34.84 83.78 45.47
C ALA A 776 33.39 83.27 45.69
N GLU A 777 32.40 83.76 44.92
CA GLU A 777 31.01 83.24 44.92
C GLU A 777 30.83 82.17 43.81
N ASP A 778 31.71 82.19 42.79
CA ASP A 778 31.73 81.27 41.65
C ASP A 778 32.09 79.82 42.00
N ALA A 779 32.78 79.55 43.13
CA ALA A 779 33.19 78.18 43.47
C ALA A 779 32.03 77.24 43.89
N LYS A 780 30.90 77.79 44.37
CA LYS A 780 29.67 77.00 44.66
C LYS A 780 28.66 77.02 43.51
N GLN A 781 28.69 78.05 42.65
CA GLN A 781 27.92 78.05 41.40
C GLN A 781 28.53 77.10 40.35
N ILE A 782 29.85 76.88 40.35
CA ILE A 782 30.51 75.92 39.44
C ILE A 782 30.06 74.47 39.69
N GLU A 783 29.83 74.04 40.93
CA GLU A 783 29.36 72.67 41.22
C GLU A 783 27.89 72.46 40.77
N ALA A 784 27.01 73.45 40.97
CA ALA A 784 25.64 73.43 40.43
C ALA A 784 25.58 73.61 38.90
N LEU A 785 26.54 74.33 38.31
CA LEU A 785 26.72 74.47 36.87
C LEU A 785 27.32 73.21 36.24
N GLU A 786 28.13 72.44 36.97
CA GLU A 786 28.64 71.15 36.52
C GLU A 786 27.55 70.06 36.52
N ASP A 787 26.65 70.07 37.51
CA ASP A 787 25.49 69.17 37.52
C ASP A 787 24.45 69.55 36.45
N THR A 788 24.17 70.85 36.23
CA THR A 788 23.31 71.28 35.12
C THR A 788 23.97 71.08 33.75
N ARG A 789 25.29 71.24 33.62
CA ARG A 789 26.03 70.90 32.39
C ARG A 789 26.03 69.41 32.12
N LYS A 790 26.21 68.54 33.12
CA LYS A 790 26.09 67.08 32.95
C LYS A 790 24.65 66.69 32.58
N LYS A 791 23.64 67.36 33.14
CA LYS A 791 22.23 67.14 32.79
C LYS A 791 21.93 67.59 31.36
N LEU A 792 22.35 68.78 30.96
CA LEU A 792 22.23 69.28 29.59
C LEU A 792 23.06 68.48 28.58
N GLN A 793 24.20 67.93 28.99
CA GLN A 793 24.99 67.03 28.15
C GLN A 793 24.27 65.68 27.96
N ARG A 794 23.64 65.14 29.01
CA ARG A 794 22.78 63.96 28.89
C ARG A 794 21.55 64.23 28.02
N ASP A 795 20.87 65.36 28.21
CA ASP A 795 19.72 65.76 27.39
C ASP A 795 20.14 65.99 25.93
N LYS A 796 21.33 66.56 25.70
CA LYS A 796 21.92 66.70 24.36
C LYS A 796 22.20 65.33 23.76
N ASP A 797 22.86 64.44 24.49
CA ASP A 797 23.21 63.09 24.03
C ASP A 797 21.93 62.27 23.74
N GLU A 798 20.89 62.39 24.57
CA GLU A 798 19.56 61.80 24.35
C GLU A 798 18.86 62.39 23.12
N LEU A 799 18.89 63.71 22.92
CA LEU A 799 18.33 64.36 21.73
C LEU A 799 19.10 64.02 20.45
N THR A 800 20.43 63.88 20.51
CA THR A 800 21.22 63.39 19.36
C THR A 800 20.91 61.94 19.06
N ASN A 801 20.84 61.07 20.07
CA ASN A 801 20.44 59.68 19.87
C ASN A 801 19.02 59.59 19.28
N ARG A 802 18.09 60.43 19.75
CA ARG A 802 16.73 60.52 19.21
C ARG A 802 16.72 61.01 17.75
N ASN A 803 17.56 61.98 17.41
CA ASN A 803 17.72 62.45 16.03
C ASN A 803 18.37 61.41 15.13
N GLU A 804 19.37 60.67 15.62
CA GLU A 804 19.99 59.57 14.88
C GLU A 804 18.99 58.42 14.66
N GLU A 805 18.19 58.08 15.68
CA GLU A 805 17.08 57.12 15.56
C GLU A 805 16.06 57.57 14.51
N LEU A 806 15.58 58.81 14.59
CA LEU A 806 14.61 59.36 13.63
C LEU A 806 15.20 59.47 12.23
N SER A 807 16.45 59.90 12.09
CA SER A 807 17.16 59.94 10.80
C SER A 807 17.30 58.54 10.21
N SER A 808 17.63 57.53 11.02
CA SER A 808 17.70 56.15 10.57
C SER A 808 16.32 55.60 10.15
N GLN A 809 15.24 56.02 10.81
CA GLN A 809 13.86 55.65 10.42
C GLN A 809 13.45 56.33 9.12
N VAL A 810 13.77 57.61 8.94
CA VAL A 810 13.54 58.34 7.69
C VAL A 810 14.31 57.67 6.55
N GLU A 811 15.59 57.33 6.74
CA GLU A 811 16.38 56.65 5.72
C GLU A 811 15.81 55.27 5.35
N LYS A 812 15.33 54.50 6.34
CA LYS A 812 14.63 53.21 6.09
C LYS A 812 13.33 53.41 5.31
N LEU A 813 12.53 54.41 5.66
CA LEU A 813 11.29 54.74 4.96
C LEU A 813 11.56 55.25 3.53
N GLU A 814 12.60 56.05 3.32
CA GLU A 814 13.01 56.50 1.99
C GLU A 814 13.51 55.34 1.12
N LYS A 815 14.30 54.42 1.68
CA LYS A 815 14.72 53.18 0.99
C LYS A 815 13.52 52.33 0.61
N SER A 816 12.54 52.16 1.51
CA SER A 816 11.29 51.44 1.22
C SER A 816 10.46 52.14 0.14
N ARG A 817 10.33 53.47 0.20
CA ARG A 817 9.61 54.28 -0.80
C ARG A 817 10.25 54.14 -2.18
N ARG A 818 11.59 54.27 -2.28
CA ARG A 818 12.32 54.11 -3.54
C ARG A 818 12.14 52.70 -4.12
N LYS A 819 12.17 51.67 -3.28
CA LYS A 819 11.94 50.28 -3.72
C LYS A 819 10.53 50.08 -4.26
N LEU A 820 9.50 50.51 -3.53
CA LEU A 820 8.10 50.42 -3.98
C LEU A 820 7.85 51.25 -5.25
N GLN A 821 8.49 52.41 -5.36
CA GLN A 821 8.41 53.25 -6.55
C GLN A 821 9.06 52.57 -7.76
N GLY A 822 10.22 51.93 -7.58
CA GLY A 822 10.86 51.12 -8.63
C GLY A 822 10.00 49.93 -9.07
N GLU A 823 9.45 49.17 -8.12
CA GLU A 823 8.55 48.05 -8.44
C GLU A 823 7.28 48.50 -9.19
N LEU A 824 6.75 49.69 -8.84
CA LEU A 824 5.61 50.29 -9.53
C LEU A 824 5.99 50.76 -10.95
N GLU A 825 7.14 51.41 -11.11
CA GLU A 825 7.65 51.85 -12.41
C GLU A 825 7.92 50.65 -13.32
N ASP A 826 8.57 49.59 -12.83
CA ASP A 826 8.81 48.36 -13.58
C ASP A 826 7.51 47.68 -14.02
N ALA A 827 6.53 47.58 -13.10
CA ALA A 827 5.22 47.03 -13.41
C ALA A 827 4.46 47.87 -14.47
N ASN A 828 4.55 49.20 -14.37
CA ASN A 828 3.94 50.11 -15.33
C ASN A 828 4.60 50.03 -16.70
N HIS A 829 5.94 49.97 -16.77
CA HIS A 829 6.67 49.80 -18.03
C HIS A 829 6.33 48.45 -18.68
N ALA A 830 6.32 47.35 -17.91
CA ALA A 830 5.95 46.03 -18.40
C ALA A 830 4.50 46.00 -18.92
N LEU A 831 3.57 46.65 -18.23
CA LEU A 831 2.18 46.75 -18.66
C LEU A 831 2.02 47.62 -19.90
N ALA A 832 2.72 48.75 -19.99
CA ALA A 832 2.69 49.66 -21.13
C ALA A 832 3.28 49.01 -22.38
N ALA A 833 4.42 48.34 -22.26
CA ALA A 833 5.03 47.55 -23.34
C ALA A 833 4.06 46.47 -23.83
N GLN A 834 3.50 45.68 -22.91
CA GLN A 834 2.54 44.63 -23.28
C GLN A 834 1.27 45.19 -23.94
N ARG A 835 0.76 46.36 -23.49
CA ARG A 835 -0.38 47.03 -24.12
C ARG A 835 -0.05 47.53 -25.53
N SER A 836 1.13 48.13 -25.71
CA SER A 836 1.61 48.58 -27.02
C SER A 836 1.74 47.41 -27.99
N ASP A 837 2.36 46.31 -27.56
CA ASP A 837 2.51 45.09 -28.37
C ASP A 837 1.16 44.47 -28.69
N GLN A 838 0.24 44.42 -27.73
CA GLN A 838 -1.12 43.95 -27.95
C GLN A 838 -1.85 44.81 -28.98
N VAL A 839 -1.81 46.14 -28.86
CA VAL A 839 -2.46 47.06 -29.81
C VAL A 839 -1.84 46.96 -31.20
N ASN A 840 -0.52 46.81 -31.31
CA ASN A 840 0.17 46.66 -32.59
C ASN A 840 -0.17 45.32 -33.25
N SER A 841 -0.17 44.23 -32.48
CA SER A 841 -0.57 42.91 -32.95
C SER A 841 -2.05 42.85 -33.33
N GLU A 842 -2.95 43.48 -32.56
CA GLU A 842 -4.37 43.60 -32.90
C GLU A 842 -4.59 44.43 -34.17
N ARG A 843 -3.85 45.53 -34.37
CA ARG A 843 -3.91 46.30 -35.62
C ARG A 843 -3.41 45.51 -36.81
N ARG A 844 -2.34 44.72 -36.65
CA ARG A 844 -1.80 43.86 -37.71
C ARG A 844 -2.75 42.71 -38.04
N LEU A 845 -3.33 42.07 -37.02
CA LEU A 845 -4.38 41.06 -37.16
C LEU A 845 -5.58 41.65 -37.90
N LYS A 846 -6.15 42.77 -37.46
CA LYS A 846 -7.30 43.40 -38.13
C LYS A 846 -7.03 43.75 -39.60
N LYS A 847 -5.80 44.17 -39.94
CA LYS A 847 -5.42 44.43 -41.34
C LYS A 847 -5.33 43.14 -42.16
N LEU A 848 -4.75 42.09 -41.60
CA LEU A 848 -4.67 40.78 -42.25
C LEU A 848 -6.06 40.13 -42.38
N GLU A 849 -6.88 40.21 -41.33
CA GLU A 849 -8.28 39.77 -41.31
C GLU A 849 -9.12 40.53 -42.33
N ALA A 850 -8.98 41.86 -42.44
CA ALA A 850 -9.66 42.64 -43.47
C ALA A 850 -9.21 42.23 -44.88
N SER A 851 -7.91 42.11 -45.11
CA SER A 851 -7.38 41.67 -46.41
C SER A 851 -7.81 40.24 -46.77
N LEU A 852 -7.87 39.35 -45.79
CA LEU A 852 -8.33 37.97 -45.97
C LEU A 852 -9.85 37.92 -46.17
N ALA A 853 -10.61 38.73 -45.44
CA ALA A 853 -12.05 38.87 -45.60
C ALA A 853 -12.40 39.39 -47.00
N ASP A 854 -11.69 40.39 -47.50
CA ASP A 854 -11.87 40.92 -48.85
C ASP A 854 -11.50 39.88 -49.91
N ALA A 855 -10.37 39.18 -49.74
CA ALA A 855 -9.95 38.12 -50.66
C ALA A 855 -10.94 36.93 -50.67
N THR A 856 -11.42 36.52 -49.50
CA THR A 856 -12.40 35.42 -49.37
C THR A 856 -13.79 35.82 -49.84
N ALA A 857 -14.23 37.07 -49.62
CA ALA A 857 -15.47 37.60 -50.15
C ALA A 857 -15.43 37.67 -51.68
N ASN A 858 -14.32 38.14 -52.26
CA ASN A 858 -14.13 38.14 -53.71
C ASN A 858 -14.09 36.72 -54.28
N ALA A 859 -13.38 35.79 -53.64
CA ALA A 859 -13.35 34.39 -54.07
C ALA A 859 -14.74 33.73 -53.98
N LYS A 860 -15.51 33.99 -52.92
CA LYS A 860 -16.90 33.52 -52.77
C LYS A 860 -17.79 34.11 -53.85
N ARG A 861 -17.71 35.42 -54.11
CA ARG A 861 -18.49 36.07 -55.18
C ARG A 861 -18.18 35.46 -56.54
N LEU A 862 -16.91 35.27 -56.88
CA LEU A 862 -16.50 34.62 -58.13
C LEU A 862 -16.98 33.15 -58.21
N GLN A 863 -16.97 32.43 -57.09
CA GLN A 863 -17.49 31.07 -57.02
C GLN A 863 -19.01 31.04 -57.22
N GLU A 864 -19.75 31.97 -56.61
CA GLU A 864 -21.20 32.10 -56.76
C GLU A 864 -21.59 32.49 -58.20
N GLU A 865 -20.87 33.44 -58.80
CA GLU A 865 -21.03 33.83 -60.21
C GLU A 865 -20.78 32.64 -61.15
N LYS A 866 -19.72 31.86 -60.89
CA LYS A 866 -19.45 30.63 -61.65
C LYS A 866 -20.55 29.59 -61.45
N ASP A 867 -20.95 29.31 -60.22
CA ASP A 867 -21.99 28.32 -59.92
C ASP A 867 -23.34 28.72 -60.51
N GLN A 868 -23.62 30.02 -60.60
CA GLN A 868 -24.80 30.55 -61.28
C GLN A 868 -24.68 30.36 -62.80
N ALA A 869 -23.54 30.69 -63.40
CA ALA A 869 -23.30 30.48 -64.83
C ALA A 869 -23.39 28.99 -65.22
N ASP A 870 -22.83 28.10 -64.39
CA ASP A 870 -22.92 26.64 -64.57
C ASP A 870 -24.37 26.15 -64.43
N ARG A 871 -25.17 26.73 -63.53
CA ARG A 871 -26.60 26.45 -63.39
C ARG A 871 -27.38 26.89 -64.63
N ASP A 872 -27.20 28.13 -65.06
CA ASP A 872 -27.86 28.68 -66.26
C ASP A 872 -27.50 27.87 -67.51
N MET A 873 -26.26 27.41 -67.62
CA MET A 873 -25.79 26.56 -68.70
C MET A 873 -26.50 25.20 -68.69
N ARG A 874 -26.56 24.53 -67.52
CA ARG A 874 -27.29 23.26 -67.37
C ARG A 874 -28.79 23.39 -67.61
N GLU A 875 -29.40 24.50 -67.19
CA GLU A 875 -30.81 24.79 -67.45
C GLU A 875 -31.07 24.95 -68.95
N ARG A 876 -30.19 25.66 -69.67
CA ARG A 876 -30.26 25.77 -71.13
C ARG A 876 -30.06 24.43 -71.83
N GLU A 877 -29.10 23.62 -71.40
CA GLU A 877 -28.91 22.25 -71.91
C GLU A 877 -30.16 21.40 -71.69
N THR A 878 -30.75 21.47 -70.49
CA THR A 878 -31.98 20.73 -70.16
C THR A 878 -33.15 21.20 -71.02
N LEU A 879 -33.29 22.51 -71.24
CA LEU A 879 -34.32 23.08 -72.10
C LEU A 879 -34.14 22.63 -73.54
N LEU A 880 -32.93 22.68 -74.10
CA LEU A 880 -32.62 22.18 -75.44
C LEU A 880 -33.01 20.71 -75.56
N LEU A 881 -32.58 19.86 -74.63
CA LEU A 881 -32.89 18.43 -74.64
C LEU A 881 -34.40 18.16 -74.52
N THR A 882 -35.12 19.02 -73.80
CA THR A 882 -36.59 18.94 -73.70
C THR A 882 -37.26 19.38 -75.01
N ARG A 883 -36.77 20.44 -75.65
CA ARG A 883 -37.27 20.90 -76.96
C ARG A 883 -36.99 19.87 -78.05
N ASP A 884 -35.82 19.24 -78.03
CA ASP A 884 -35.47 18.17 -78.97
C ASP A 884 -36.40 16.98 -78.80
N ARG A 885 -36.66 16.53 -77.55
CA ARG A 885 -37.67 15.49 -77.28
C ARG A 885 -39.07 15.89 -77.72
N GLU A 886 -39.49 17.13 -77.48
CA GLU A 886 -40.79 17.61 -77.96
C GLU A 886 -40.86 17.63 -79.50
N LEU A 887 -39.76 17.93 -80.18
CA LEU A 887 -39.66 17.87 -81.63
C LEU A 887 -39.71 16.42 -82.13
N GLU A 888 -39.00 15.50 -81.49
CA GLU A 888 -39.06 14.05 -81.76
C GLU A 888 -40.48 13.53 -81.54
N ASP A 889 -41.13 13.82 -80.40
CA ASP A 889 -42.52 13.45 -80.12
C ASP A 889 -43.50 14.00 -81.18
N LEU A 890 -43.27 15.23 -81.65
CA LEU A 890 -44.10 15.83 -82.70
C LEU A 890 -43.83 15.20 -84.07
N GLN A 891 -42.59 14.80 -84.35
CA GLN A 891 -42.22 14.06 -85.55
C GLN A 891 -42.85 12.66 -85.54
N ASP A 892 -42.73 11.92 -84.44
CA ASP A 892 -43.37 10.60 -84.27
C ASP A 892 -44.89 10.70 -84.43
N ARG A 893 -45.53 11.71 -83.83
CA ARG A 893 -46.98 11.94 -84.01
C ARG A 893 -47.35 12.26 -85.45
N LEU A 894 -46.49 12.99 -86.16
CA LEU A 894 -46.69 13.29 -87.58
C LEU A 894 -46.56 12.01 -88.40
N GLU A 895 -45.51 11.20 -88.18
CA GLU A 895 -45.32 9.92 -88.83
C GLU A 895 -46.47 8.95 -88.56
N ASP A 896 -46.94 8.86 -87.31
CA ASP A 896 -48.09 8.02 -86.92
C ASP A 896 -49.37 8.50 -87.61
N SER A 897 -49.58 9.83 -87.68
CA SER A 897 -50.73 10.40 -88.40
C SER A 897 -50.65 10.11 -89.91
N GLU A 898 -49.46 10.15 -90.49
CA GLU A 898 -49.24 9.81 -91.89
C GLU A 898 -49.43 8.32 -92.17
N ARG A 899 -48.94 7.43 -91.29
CA ARG A 899 -49.19 5.99 -91.33
C ARG A 899 -50.67 5.67 -91.19
N LEU A 900 -51.36 6.29 -90.23
CA LEU A 900 -52.80 6.13 -90.03
C LEU A 900 -53.56 6.59 -91.27
N ARG A 901 -53.21 7.75 -91.85
CA ARG A 901 -53.78 8.23 -93.11
C ARG A 901 -53.54 7.23 -94.25
N SER A 902 -52.35 6.65 -94.34
CA SER A 902 -52.03 5.63 -95.36
C SER A 902 -52.83 4.35 -95.14
N ASN A 903 -52.94 3.88 -93.90
CA ASN A 903 -53.72 2.70 -93.54
C ASN A 903 -55.21 2.92 -93.81
N LEU A 904 -55.78 4.04 -93.39
CA LEU A 904 -57.16 4.39 -93.68
C LEU A 904 -57.41 4.53 -95.18
N SER A 905 -56.44 5.04 -95.94
CA SER A 905 -56.55 5.09 -97.41
C SER A 905 -56.55 3.68 -98.02
N ARG A 906 -55.66 2.79 -97.54
CA ARG A 906 -55.64 1.38 -97.95
C ARG A 906 -56.90 0.63 -97.53
N GLU A 907 -57.39 0.80 -96.30
CA GLU A 907 -58.66 0.23 -95.84
C GLU A 907 -59.83 0.76 -96.65
N LEU A 908 -59.82 2.03 -97.06
CA LEU A 908 -60.86 2.61 -97.90
C LEU A 908 -60.78 2.06 -99.33
N GLU A 909 -59.58 1.86 -99.89
CA GLU A 909 -59.38 1.14 -101.16
C GLU A 909 -59.83 -0.32 -101.06
N GLU A 910 -59.47 -1.03 -99.98
CA GLU A 910 -59.90 -2.40 -99.71
C GLU A 910 -61.43 -2.47 -99.55
N LEU A 911 -62.05 -1.57 -98.79
CA LEU A 911 -63.51 -1.50 -98.63
C LEU A 911 -64.23 -1.13 -99.92
N VAL A 912 -63.69 -0.19 -100.70
CA VAL A 912 -64.21 0.16 -102.03
C VAL A 912 -64.17 -1.07 -102.94
N SER A 913 -63.06 -1.82 -102.94
CA SER A 913 -62.96 -3.07 -103.68
C SER A 913 -63.94 -4.15 -103.18
N HIS A 914 -64.24 -4.19 -101.87
CA HIS A 914 -65.28 -5.05 -101.29
C HIS A 914 -66.71 -4.56 -101.57
N THR A 915 -66.94 -3.29 -101.95
CA THR A 915 -68.28 -2.77 -102.30
C THR A 915 -68.62 -2.90 -103.79
N ASP A 916 -67.61 -2.93 -104.66
CA ASP A 916 -67.76 -3.27 -106.09
C ASP A 916 -68.17 -4.76 -106.29
N ASP A 917 -68.19 -5.55 -105.22
CA ASP A 917 -68.64 -6.95 -105.15
C ASP A 917 -70.17 -7.15 -105.18
N THR A 918 -70.95 -6.09 -105.26
CA THR A 918 -72.43 -6.18 -105.27
C THR A 918 -73.02 -6.78 -106.56
N GLY A 919 -72.18 -7.10 -107.55
CA GLY A 919 -72.53 -7.77 -108.81
C GLY A 919 -72.01 -9.21 -108.98
N LYS A 920 -71.70 -9.93 -107.89
CA LYS A 920 -70.95 -11.19 -107.96
C LYS A 920 -71.76 -12.44 -108.35
N SER A 921 -71.30 -13.17 -109.37
CA SER A 921 -71.74 -14.50 -109.81
C SER A 921 -71.37 -15.57 -108.77
N LYS A 922 -72.04 -16.74 -108.77
CA LYS A 922 -71.81 -17.88 -107.85
C LYS A 922 -70.31 -18.22 -107.66
N ILE A 923 -69.51 -18.09 -108.72
CA ILE A 923 -68.06 -18.34 -108.72
C ILE A 923 -67.31 -17.38 -107.78
N GLU A 924 -67.76 -16.14 -107.67
CA GLU A 924 -67.09 -15.12 -106.86
C GLU A 924 -67.50 -15.20 -105.38
N LEU A 925 -68.69 -15.76 -105.06
CA LEU A 925 -69.06 -16.16 -103.69
C LEU A 925 -68.26 -17.39 -103.22
N GLU A 926 -68.00 -18.36 -104.10
CA GLU A 926 -67.11 -19.49 -103.80
C GLU A 926 -65.67 -19.02 -103.55
N GLN A 927 -65.20 -18.01 -104.30
CA GLN A 927 -63.91 -17.36 -104.04
C GLN A 927 -63.88 -16.61 -102.70
N ALA A 928 -64.94 -15.87 -102.35
CA ALA A 928 -65.04 -15.18 -101.06
C ALA A 928 -65.10 -16.17 -99.88
N ASN A 929 -65.82 -17.29 -100.04
CA ASN A 929 -65.86 -18.35 -99.03
C ASN A 929 -64.48 -19.02 -98.87
N PHE A 930 -63.76 -19.28 -99.97
CA PHE A 930 -62.38 -19.78 -99.92
C PHE A 930 -61.43 -18.80 -99.22
N GLN A 931 -61.59 -17.49 -99.44
CA GLN A 931 -60.83 -16.45 -98.75
C GLN A 931 -61.15 -16.42 -97.24
N LEU A 932 -62.43 -16.51 -96.85
CA LEU A 932 -62.85 -16.58 -95.44
C LEU A 932 -62.38 -17.86 -94.76
N GLU A 933 -62.39 -19.01 -95.45
CA GLU A 933 -61.84 -20.27 -94.93
C GLU A 933 -60.32 -20.20 -94.72
N ASN A 934 -59.60 -19.51 -95.61
CA ASN A 934 -58.17 -19.25 -95.44
C ASN A 934 -57.91 -18.29 -94.27
N GLN A 935 -58.66 -17.19 -94.14
CA GLN A 935 -58.57 -16.29 -92.99
C GLN A 935 -58.88 -16.99 -91.66
N LEU A 936 -59.90 -17.87 -91.65
CA LEU A 936 -60.26 -18.64 -90.46
C LEU A 936 -59.20 -19.68 -90.11
N LYS A 937 -58.53 -20.28 -91.11
CA LYS A 937 -57.34 -21.12 -90.89
C LYS A 937 -56.18 -20.30 -90.32
N GLU A 938 -55.91 -19.13 -90.87
CA GLU A 938 -54.83 -18.24 -90.45
C GLU A 938 -55.05 -17.73 -89.01
N LEU A 939 -56.29 -17.35 -88.65
CA LEU A 939 -56.66 -16.99 -87.28
C LEU A 939 -56.58 -18.16 -86.30
N LYS A 940 -56.97 -19.37 -86.72
CA LYS A 940 -56.81 -20.57 -85.89
C LYS A 940 -55.34 -20.90 -85.66
N GLN A 941 -54.51 -20.78 -86.69
CA GLN A 941 -53.07 -20.97 -86.57
C GLN A 941 -52.46 -19.93 -85.63
N GLN A 942 -52.82 -18.65 -85.75
CA GLN A 942 -52.38 -17.61 -84.82
C GLN A 942 -52.84 -17.88 -83.38
N PHE A 943 -54.04 -18.43 -83.20
CA PHE A 943 -54.56 -18.79 -81.88
C PHE A 943 -53.78 -19.97 -81.28
N GLU A 944 -53.49 -21.01 -82.07
CA GLU A 944 -52.65 -22.14 -81.66
C GLU A 944 -51.22 -21.67 -81.31
N GLU A 945 -50.62 -20.79 -82.14
CA GLU A 945 -49.30 -20.18 -81.86
C GLU A 945 -49.31 -19.38 -80.54
N LEU A 946 -50.37 -18.61 -80.25
CA LEU A 946 -50.50 -17.88 -78.98
C LEU A 946 -50.72 -18.79 -77.77
N GLU A 947 -51.46 -19.89 -77.93
CA GLU A 947 -51.65 -20.89 -76.87
C GLU A 947 -50.33 -21.61 -76.55
N ASP A 948 -49.55 -21.94 -77.58
CA ASP A 948 -48.22 -22.54 -77.45
C ASP A 948 -47.25 -21.55 -76.78
N ASP A 949 -47.24 -20.28 -77.18
CA ASP A 949 -46.44 -19.22 -76.55
C ASP A 949 -46.83 -19.03 -75.07
N GLN A 950 -48.13 -19.02 -74.76
CA GLN A 950 -48.62 -18.91 -73.39
C GLN A 950 -48.21 -20.14 -72.55
N ALA A 951 -48.28 -21.34 -73.12
CA ALA A 951 -47.86 -22.57 -72.45
C ALA A 951 -46.35 -22.55 -72.17
N GLN A 952 -45.54 -22.12 -73.13
CA GLN A 952 -44.09 -21.98 -72.96
C GLN A 952 -43.76 -20.96 -71.86
N LEU A 953 -44.38 -19.78 -71.88
CA LEU A 953 -44.19 -18.75 -70.84
C LEU A 953 -44.63 -19.25 -69.45
N ALA A 954 -45.70 -20.04 -69.36
CA ALA A 954 -46.13 -20.64 -68.11
C ALA A 954 -45.11 -21.67 -67.57
N MET A 955 -44.53 -22.49 -68.44
CA MET A 955 -43.47 -23.43 -68.07
C MET A 955 -42.20 -22.71 -67.61
N GLU A 956 -41.78 -21.67 -68.33
CA GLU A 956 -40.62 -20.85 -67.96
C GLU A 956 -40.82 -20.17 -66.60
N LYS A 957 -42.00 -19.60 -66.37
CA LYS A 957 -42.37 -19.03 -65.06
C LYS A 957 -42.33 -20.08 -63.96
N GLN A 958 -42.90 -21.26 -64.19
CA GLN A 958 -42.91 -22.34 -63.18
C GLN A 958 -41.48 -22.81 -62.86
N ARG A 959 -40.61 -22.90 -63.86
CA ARG A 959 -39.18 -23.22 -63.67
C ARG A 959 -38.48 -22.14 -62.84
N ALA A 960 -38.72 -20.86 -63.14
CA ALA A 960 -38.18 -19.75 -62.37
C ALA A 960 -38.67 -19.75 -60.91
N ASP A 961 -39.97 -19.98 -60.68
CA ASP A 961 -40.55 -20.06 -59.33
C ASP A 961 -39.95 -21.22 -58.51
N LEU A 962 -39.75 -22.40 -59.13
CA LEU A 962 -39.08 -23.54 -58.51
C LEU A 962 -37.62 -23.22 -58.15
N GLN A 963 -36.89 -22.56 -59.05
CA GLN A 963 -35.51 -22.14 -58.81
C GLN A 963 -35.43 -21.12 -57.66
N ILE A 964 -36.33 -20.14 -57.61
CA ILE A 964 -36.42 -19.15 -56.53
C ILE A 964 -36.70 -19.85 -55.18
N ASN A 965 -37.61 -20.82 -55.15
CA ASN A 965 -37.93 -21.55 -53.92
C ASN A 965 -36.78 -22.45 -53.45
N ALA A 966 -36.07 -23.10 -54.37
CA ALA A 966 -34.87 -23.87 -54.04
C ALA A 966 -33.78 -22.95 -53.44
N LEU A 967 -33.52 -21.79 -54.07
CA LEU A 967 -32.56 -20.81 -53.57
C LEU A 967 -32.96 -20.23 -52.20
N LYS A 968 -34.25 -19.94 -51.98
CA LYS A 968 -34.75 -19.52 -50.66
C LYS A 968 -34.49 -20.56 -49.58
N THR A 969 -34.81 -21.82 -49.86
CA THR A 969 -34.60 -22.93 -48.92
C THR A 969 -33.11 -23.12 -48.61
N GLN A 970 -32.24 -22.99 -49.63
CA GLN A 970 -30.80 -23.03 -49.43
C GLN A 970 -30.31 -21.86 -48.55
N LEU A 971 -30.75 -20.64 -48.84
CA LEU A 971 -30.39 -19.45 -48.04
C LEU A 971 -30.88 -19.56 -46.59
N GLU A 972 -32.08 -20.10 -46.35
CA GLU A 972 -32.60 -20.35 -45.00
C GLU A 972 -31.74 -21.34 -44.22
N ARG A 973 -31.27 -22.43 -44.86
CA ARG A 973 -30.35 -23.39 -44.26
C ARG A 973 -28.98 -22.78 -43.97
N GLU A 974 -28.43 -22.01 -44.90
CA GLU A 974 -27.17 -21.29 -44.71
C GLU A 974 -27.26 -20.26 -43.57
N LEU A 975 -28.39 -19.54 -43.47
CA LEU A 975 -28.66 -18.62 -42.36
C LEU A 975 -28.79 -19.34 -41.02
N ALA A 976 -29.45 -20.50 -40.98
CA ALA A 976 -29.57 -21.31 -39.77
C ALA A 976 -28.20 -21.82 -39.30
N SER A 977 -27.42 -22.43 -40.19
CA SER A 977 -26.05 -22.90 -39.91
C SER A 977 -25.14 -21.76 -39.44
N ARG A 978 -25.23 -20.59 -40.07
CA ARG A 978 -24.46 -19.41 -39.66
C ARG A 978 -24.88 -18.88 -38.29
N SER A 979 -26.17 -18.93 -37.97
CA SER A 979 -26.69 -18.53 -36.66
C SER A 979 -26.20 -19.47 -35.56
N GLU A 980 -26.22 -20.78 -35.80
CA GLU A 980 -25.64 -21.78 -34.89
C GLU A 980 -24.13 -21.55 -34.70
N GLY A 981 -23.38 -21.29 -35.78
CA GLY A 981 -21.95 -20.96 -35.70
C GLY A 981 -21.67 -19.69 -34.89
N PHE A 982 -22.51 -18.65 -35.00
CA PHE A 982 -22.40 -17.45 -34.15
C PHE A 982 -22.72 -17.74 -32.69
N GLU A 983 -23.71 -18.60 -32.40
CA GLU A 983 -24.00 -19.02 -31.03
C GLU A 983 -22.85 -19.81 -30.42
N GLU A 984 -22.22 -20.69 -31.19
CA GLU A 984 -21.06 -21.48 -30.75
C GLU A 984 -19.86 -20.57 -30.46
N GLN A 985 -19.54 -19.64 -31.36
CA GLN A 985 -18.50 -18.63 -31.14
C GLN A 985 -18.80 -17.78 -29.90
N ARG A 986 -20.06 -17.37 -29.71
CA ARG A 986 -20.48 -16.63 -28.51
C ARG A 986 -20.28 -17.45 -27.23
N ARG A 987 -20.61 -18.75 -27.24
CA ARG A 987 -20.37 -19.65 -26.11
C ARG A 987 -18.87 -19.80 -25.82
N GLN A 988 -18.05 -19.93 -26.86
CA GLN A 988 -16.59 -20.01 -26.73
C GLN A 988 -15.98 -18.72 -26.15
N LEU A 989 -16.38 -17.55 -26.65
CA LEU A 989 -15.92 -16.26 -26.14
C LEU A 989 -16.36 -16.03 -24.68
N LEU A 990 -17.58 -16.45 -24.33
CA LEU A 990 -18.05 -16.39 -22.93
C LEU A 990 -17.26 -17.33 -22.02
N LYS A 991 -16.85 -18.50 -22.50
CA LYS A 991 -15.98 -19.43 -21.77
C LYS A 991 -14.59 -18.82 -21.51
N GLN A 992 -13.94 -18.32 -22.56
CA GLN A 992 -12.64 -17.63 -22.44
C GLN A 992 -12.70 -16.42 -21.50
N LEU A 993 -13.79 -15.65 -21.53
CA LEU A 993 -14.01 -14.53 -20.61
C LEU A 993 -14.12 -14.99 -19.15
N ARG A 994 -14.71 -16.16 -18.88
CA ARG A 994 -14.80 -16.71 -17.52
C ARG A 994 -13.44 -17.18 -17.03
N GLU A 995 -12.73 -17.97 -17.84
CA GLU A 995 -11.38 -18.47 -17.54
C GLU A 995 -10.42 -17.29 -17.24
N ALA A 996 -10.38 -16.27 -18.11
CA ALA A 996 -9.53 -15.10 -17.90
C ALA A 996 -9.93 -14.25 -16.67
N LYS A 997 -11.21 -14.24 -16.29
CA LYS A 997 -11.66 -13.56 -15.07
C LYS A 997 -11.21 -14.32 -13.82
N GLU A 998 -11.32 -15.63 -13.83
CA GLU A 998 -10.90 -16.50 -12.73
C GLU A 998 -9.38 -16.40 -12.51
N GLU A 999 -8.59 -16.51 -13.57
CA GLU A 999 -7.13 -16.30 -13.52
C GLU A 999 -6.76 -14.91 -12.95
N LEU A 1000 -7.44 -13.86 -13.39
CA LEU A 1000 -7.20 -12.50 -12.91
C LEU A 1000 -7.59 -12.33 -11.43
N GLU A 1001 -8.68 -12.95 -10.98
CA GLU A 1001 -9.08 -12.91 -9.58
C GLU A 1001 -8.09 -13.66 -8.68
N ASP A 1002 -7.59 -14.81 -9.13
CA ASP A 1002 -6.62 -15.59 -8.40
C ASP A 1002 -5.25 -14.90 -8.34
N GLU A 1003 -4.78 -14.33 -9.45
CA GLU A 1003 -3.55 -13.52 -9.46
C GLU A 1003 -3.69 -12.31 -8.52
N LYS A 1004 -4.85 -11.64 -8.53
CA LYS A 1004 -5.12 -10.52 -7.61
C LYS A 1004 -5.08 -10.97 -6.16
N LYS A 1005 -5.76 -12.06 -5.79
CA LYS A 1005 -5.78 -12.60 -4.42
C LYS A 1005 -4.38 -13.00 -3.95
N GLN A 1006 -3.62 -13.70 -4.78
CA GLN A 1006 -2.25 -14.11 -4.47
C GLN A 1006 -1.34 -12.88 -4.29
N ARG A 1007 -1.41 -11.93 -5.23
CA ARG A 1007 -0.58 -10.71 -5.18
C ARG A 1007 -0.92 -9.83 -3.99
N THR A 1008 -2.20 -9.66 -3.65
CA THR A 1008 -2.60 -8.87 -2.47
C THR A 1008 -2.16 -9.55 -1.18
N SER A 1009 -2.38 -10.86 -1.05
CA SER A 1009 -1.94 -11.64 0.12
C SER A 1009 -0.42 -11.56 0.32
N ALA A 1010 0.36 -11.85 -0.73
CA ALA A 1010 1.81 -11.78 -0.67
C ALA A 1010 2.33 -10.38 -0.31
N LEU A 1011 1.70 -9.33 -0.86
CA LEU A 1011 2.10 -7.95 -0.61
C LEU A 1011 1.74 -7.48 0.80
N LEU A 1012 0.61 -7.95 1.35
CA LEU A 1012 0.20 -7.70 2.74
C LEU A 1012 1.16 -8.39 3.72
N ILE A 1013 1.43 -9.68 3.53
CA ILE A 1013 2.36 -10.45 4.37
C ILE A 1013 3.74 -9.80 4.35
N ARG A 1014 4.26 -9.48 3.16
CA ARG A 1014 5.59 -8.84 3.03
C ARG A 1014 5.63 -7.49 3.75
N LYS A 1015 4.63 -6.63 3.56
CA LYS A 1015 4.59 -5.33 4.23
C LYS A 1015 4.50 -5.45 5.75
N LYS A 1016 3.75 -6.42 6.25
CA LYS A 1016 3.63 -6.69 7.69
C LYS A 1016 4.99 -7.13 8.25
N LEU A 1017 5.62 -8.12 7.63
CA LEU A 1017 6.93 -8.63 8.05
C LEU A 1017 8.02 -7.55 7.96
N ASP A 1018 8.07 -6.77 6.89
CA ASP A 1018 9.02 -5.66 6.73
C ASP A 1018 8.81 -4.58 7.81
N GLY A 1019 7.54 -4.29 8.13
CA GLY A 1019 7.17 -3.34 9.19
C GLY A 1019 7.56 -3.83 10.58
N ASP A 1020 7.18 -5.06 10.92
CA ASP A 1020 7.49 -5.69 12.21
C ASP A 1020 9.01 -5.82 12.43
N LEU A 1021 9.75 -6.19 11.39
CA LEU A 1021 11.22 -6.28 11.43
C LEU A 1021 11.86 -4.90 11.62
N ALA A 1022 11.37 -3.87 10.92
CA ALA A 1022 11.86 -2.51 11.10
C ALA A 1022 11.60 -1.98 12.52
N GLU A 1023 10.42 -2.25 13.09
CA GLU A 1023 10.09 -1.86 14.46
C GLU A 1023 10.90 -2.63 15.50
N ALA A 1024 11.06 -3.95 15.32
CA ALA A 1024 11.85 -4.78 16.21
C ALA A 1024 13.31 -4.30 16.25
N ASN A 1025 13.91 -4.04 15.08
CA ASN A 1025 15.25 -3.48 14.97
C ASN A 1025 15.35 -2.11 15.66
N GLN A 1026 14.39 -1.21 15.43
CA GLN A 1026 14.42 0.11 16.06
C GLN A 1026 14.30 0.03 17.59
N ARG A 1027 13.49 -0.89 18.12
CA ARG A 1027 13.35 -1.10 19.57
C ARG A 1027 14.60 -1.75 20.17
N ALA A 1028 15.20 -2.72 19.48
CA ALA A 1028 16.45 -3.35 19.89
C ALA A 1028 17.59 -2.31 19.96
N ASP A 1029 17.76 -1.52 18.90
CA ASP A 1029 18.78 -0.45 18.84
C ASP A 1029 18.61 0.57 19.98
N ALA A 1030 17.37 0.96 20.29
CA ALA A 1030 17.08 1.91 21.36
C ALA A 1030 17.38 1.32 22.75
N ALA A 1031 17.03 0.06 22.99
CA ALA A 1031 17.29 -0.64 24.24
C ALA A 1031 18.80 -0.88 24.45
N GLU A 1032 19.53 -1.24 23.39
CA GLU A 1032 20.97 -1.47 23.43
C GLU A 1032 21.74 -0.17 23.72
N ARG A 1033 21.36 0.95 23.08
CA ARG A 1033 21.92 2.28 23.40
C ARG A 1033 21.68 2.66 24.86
N GLN A 1034 20.46 2.47 25.36
CA GLN A 1034 20.13 2.79 26.75
C GLN A 1034 20.93 1.93 27.74
N ARG A 1035 21.10 0.62 27.47
CA ARG A 1035 21.92 -0.29 28.28
C ARG A 1035 23.40 0.10 28.29
N GLU A 1036 23.94 0.49 27.14
CA GLU A 1036 25.33 0.96 27.06
C GLU A 1036 25.56 2.26 27.85
N GLU A 1037 24.63 3.21 27.76
CA GLU A 1037 24.71 4.49 28.46
C GLU A 1037 24.67 4.29 29.97
N THR A 1038 23.73 3.48 30.48
CA THR A 1038 23.63 3.18 31.92
C THR A 1038 24.85 2.40 32.42
N GLY A 1039 25.35 1.43 31.65
CA GLY A 1039 26.58 0.70 31.97
C GLY A 1039 27.83 1.57 32.02
N LYS A 1040 27.97 2.54 31.09
CA LYS A 1040 29.06 3.53 31.11
C LYS A 1040 28.97 4.45 32.33
N GLN A 1041 27.76 4.85 32.72
CA GLN A 1041 27.54 5.71 33.89
C GLN A 1041 27.88 5.00 35.21
N LEU A 1042 27.49 3.73 35.36
CA LEU A 1042 27.83 2.91 36.54
C LEU A 1042 29.35 2.78 36.72
N LYS A 1043 30.08 2.46 35.64
CA LYS A 1043 31.55 2.34 35.68
C LYS A 1043 32.25 3.65 36.08
N ARG A 1044 31.74 4.81 35.64
CA ARG A 1044 32.27 6.12 36.06
C ARG A 1044 32.09 6.35 37.55
N LEU A 1045 30.90 6.08 38.09
CA LEU A 1045 30.61 6.25 39.52
C LEU A 1045 31.47 5.32 40.39
N GLN A 1046 31.67 4.06 39.96
CA GLN A 1046 32.58 3.13 40.63
C GLN A 1046 34.04 3.64 40.61
N GLY A 1047 34.51 4.20 39.49
CA GLY A 1047 35.85 4.78 39.38
C GLY A 1047 36.08 5.93 40.38
N VAL A 1048 35.13 6.88 40.45
CA VAL A 1048 35.20 8.02 41.38
C VAL A 1048 35.25 7.57 42.85
N SER A 1049 34.48 6.54 43.21
CA SER A 1049 34.50 5.98 44.57
C SER A 1049 35.87 5.38 44.96
N ILE A 1050 36.53 4.69 44.02
CA ILE A 1050 37.87 4.11 44.24
C ILE A 1050 38.93 5.20 44.38
N GLU A 1051 38.86 6.26 43.58
CA GLU A 1051 39.78 7.40 43.65
C GLU A 1051 39.68 8.12 45.00
N LEU A 1052 38.46 8.42 45.46
CA LEU A 1052 38.22 9.06 46.76
C LEU A 1052 38.75 8.21 47.95
N LYS A 1053 38.61 6.87 47.88
CA LYS A 1053 39.18 5.98 48.91
C LYS A 1053 40.71 6.04 48.93
N ARG A 1054 41.36 6.05 47.77
CA ARG A 1054 42.83 6.16 47.68
C ARG A 1054 43.35 7.48 48.26
N ASP A 1055 42.66 8.59 47.99
CA ASP A 1055 43.05 9.90 48.52
C ASP A 1055 42.93 9.98 50.05
N LEU A 1056 41.91 9.33 50.62
CA LEU A 1056 41.73 9.21 52.07
C LEU A 1056 42.84 8.37 52.72
N ASP A 1057 43.15 7.20 52.15
CA ASP A 1057 44.22 6.32 52.64
C ASP A 1057 45.59 7.01 52.59
N ALA A 1058 45.88 7.75 51.53
CA ALA A 1058 47.11 8.54 51.40
C ALA A 1058 47.21 9.62 52.49
N SER A 1059 46.11 10.30 52.79
CA SER A 1059 46.05 11.33 53.84
C SER A 1059 46.25 10.75 55.24
N LEU A 1060 45.67 9.58 55.53
CA LEU A 1060 45.86 8.89 56.81
C LEU A 1060 47.31 8.43 57.00
N LYS A 1061 47.92 7.88 55.96
CA LYS A 1061 49.32 7.44 56.02
C LYS A 1061 50.28 8.62 56.28
N ALA A 1062 50.06 9.76 55.62
CA ALA A 1062 50.84 10.97 55.87
C ALA A 1062 50.71 11.49 57.31
N ARG A 1063 49.52 11.35 57.92
CA ARG A 1063 49.29 11.70 59.32
C ARG A 1063 50.06 10.79 60.27
N ASP A 1064 50.04 9.47 60.04
CA ASP A 1064 50.70 8.51 60.91
C ASP A 1064 52.24 8.66 60.84
N GLU A 1065 52.80 8.97 59.67
CA GLU A 1065 54.22 9.31 59.49
C GLU A 1065 54.63 10.60 60.24
N ALA A 1066 53.74 11.58 60.39
CA ALA A 1066 54.00 12.78 61.18
C ALA A 1066 54.03 12.50 62.69
N VAL A 1067 53.18 11.58 63.17
CA VAL A 1067 53.11 11.20 64.59
C VAL A 1067 54.35 10.40 65.01
N THR A 1068 54.86 9.51 64.15
CA THR A 1068 56.09 8.77 64.45
C THR A 1068 57.31 9.69 64.52
N ALA A 1069 57.41 10.68 63.62
CA ALA A 1069 58.47 11.69 63.67
C ALA A 1069 58.46 12.51 64.97
N MET A 1070 57.29 12.82 65.54
CA MET A 1070 57.16 13.50 66.84
C MET A 1070 57.68 12.64 67.99
N ARG A 1071 57.33 11.34 68.03
CA ARG A 1071 57.80 10.41 69.09
C ARG A 1071 59.31 10.22 69.08
N ASP A 1072 59.94 10.20 67.91
CA ASP A 1072 61.40 10.09 67.82
C ASP A 1072 62.14 11.34 68.32
N LEU A 1073 61.53 12.53 68.18
CA LEU A 1073 62.05 13.75 68.77
C LEU A 1073 61.97 13.73 70.30
N GLU A 1074 60.87 13.24 70.88
CA GLU A 1074 60.73 13.09 72.34
C GLU A 1074 61.77 12.13 72.94
N LYS A 1075 62.05 11.00 72.28
CA LYS A 1075 63.10 10.06 72.73
C LYS A 1075 64.48 10.71 72.78
N ARG A 1076 64.82 11.55 71.81
CA ARG A 1076 66.11 12.27 71.79
C ARG A 1076 66.26 13.25 72.95
N ILE A 1077 65.16 13.89 73.37
CA ILE A 1077 65.16 14.80 74.52
C ILE A 1077 65.39 14.03 75.83
N ARG A 1078 64.71 12.89 76.03
CA ARG A 1078 64.88 12.05 77.23
C ARG A 1078 66.32 11.54 77.40
N VAL A 1079 67.00 11.16 76.31
CA VAL A 1079 68.40 10.70 76.36
C VAL A 1079 69.34 11.84 76.79
N ALA A 1080 69.14 13.06 76.29
CA ALA A 1080 69.93 14.22 76.68
C ALA A 1080 69.76 14.60 78.17
N GLU A 1081 68.57 14.38 78.73
CA GLU A 1081 68.31 14.60 80.16
C GLU A 1081 69.00 13.56 81.07
N ALA A 1082 69.05 12.29 80.64
CA ALA A 1082 69.75 11.22 81.34
C ALA A 1082 71.28 11.44 81.37
N GLU A 1083 71.88 11.88 80.26
CA GLU A 1083 73.32 12.20 80.21
C GLU A 1083 73.70 13.35 81.18
N ARG A 1084 72.79 14.32 81.38
CA ARG A 1084 72.99 15.41 82.35
C ARG A 1084 72.96 14.93 83.81
N ALA A 1085 72.12 13.94 84.11
CA ALA A 1085 72.01 13.37 85.46
C ALA A 1085 73.26 12.55 85.83
N GLN A 1086 73.79 11.77 84.90
CA GLN A 1086 75.01 10.98 85.08
C GLN A 1086 76.22 11.86 85.44
N ALA A 1087 76.37 13.01 84.77
CA ALA A 1087 77.47 13.95 85.01
C ALA A 1087 77.44 14.60 86.42
N LEU A 1088 76.28 14.69 87.05
CA LEU A 1088 76.13 15.21 88.42
C LEU A 1088 76.49 14.16 89.48
N GLU A 1089 76.29 12.87 89.18
CA GLU A 1089 76.57 11.75 90.09
C GLU A 1089 78.08 11.43 90.16
N ASP A 1090 78.79 11.57 89.04
CA ASP A 1090 80.25 11.44 88.97
C ASP A 1090 81.00 12.52 89.78
N LEU A 1091 80.44 13.73 89.88
CA LEU A 1091 80.99 14.82 90.70
C LEU A 1091 80.88 14.51 92.22
N ALA A 1092 79.78 13.89 92.64
CA ALA A 1092 79.52 13.54 94.03
C ALA A 1092 80.30 12.29 94.51
N SER A 1093 80.66 11.38 93.60
CA SER A 1093 81.47 10.19 93.92
C SER A 1093 82.96 10.55 94.16
N ALA A 1094 83.49 11.52 93.41
CA ALA A 1094 84.86 12.01 93.56
C ALA A 1094 85.12 12.68 94.94
N GLU A 1095 84.12 13.34 95.53
CA GLU A 1095 84.24 13.98 96.86
C GLU A 1095 84.24 12.97 98.03
N ARG A 1096 83.66 11.77 97.83
CA ARG A 1096 83.60 10.71 98.85
C ARG A 1096 84.90 9.91 98.94
N ILE A 1097 85.56 9.65 97.82
CA ILE A 1097 86.82 8.88 97.74
C ILE A 1097 88.00 9.61 98.44
N CYS A 1098 87.97 10.94 98.51
CA CYS A 1098 89.03 11.73 99.17
C CYS A 1098 89.00 11.67 100.72
N ARG A 1099 87.87 11.25 101.33
CA ARG A 1099 87.72 11.17 102.80
C ARG A 1099 88.04 9.79 103.37
N THR A 1100 87.82 8.71 102.62
CA THR A 1100 88.13 7.33 103.04
C THR A 1100 89.60 6.95 102.84
N ALA A 1101 90.28 7.52 101.84
CA ALA A 1101 91.72 7.31 101.60
C ALA A 1101 92.66 7.81 102.73
N LYS A 1102 92.16 8.56 103.72
CA LYS A 1102 92.92 8.97 104.93
C LYS A 1102 92.83 7.98 106.09
N SER A 1103 91.86 7.06 106.07
CA SER A 1103 91.63 6.10 107.17
C SER A 1103 92.23 4.72 106.90
N GLU A 1104 92.44 4.35 105.64
CA GLU A 1104 92.84 2.99 105.24
C GLU A 1104 94.36 2.81 105.06
N ARG A 1105 95.15 3.87 105.30
CA ARG A 1105 96.62 3.83 105.27
C ARG A 1105 97.23 3.17 106.52
N ASP A 1106 96.54 3.20 107.66
CA ASP A 1106 97.13 2.86 108.96
C ASP A 1106 96.79 1.43 109.46
N GLU A 1107 96.01 0.62 108.71
CA GLU A 1107 95.59 -0.72 109.17
C GLU A 1107 95.86 -1.90 108.23
N ALA A 1108 96.47 -1.72 107.04
CA ALA A 1108 96.72 -2.86 106.15
C ALA A 1108 98.11 -2.83 105.49
N LEU A 1109 99.12 -2.42 106.26
CA LEU A 1109 100.55 -2.68 106.02
C LEU A 1109 100.99 -4.05 106.60
N GLU A 1110 100.07 -4.87 107.10
CA GLU A 1110 100.37 -6.16 107.74
C GLU A 1110 99.67 -7.42 107.17
N GLU A 1111 98.86 -7.33 106.11
CA GLU A 1111 98.32 -8.53 105.43
C GLU A 1111 98.71 -8.61 103.96
N SER A 1112 100.00 -8.38 103.73
CA SER A 1112 100.70 -8.70 102.50
C SER A 1112 101.26 -10.13 102.56
N ASN A 1113 100.83 -10.97 101.61
CA ASN A 1113 101.52 -12.17 101.08
C ASN A 1113 101.26 -13.56 101.70
N ALA A 1114 100.23 -14.25 101.16
CA ALA A 1114 100.34 -15.67 100.83
C ALA A 1114 99.51 -16.09 99.59
N ALA A 1115 100.14 -15.92 98.41
CA ALA A 1115 100.25 -16.92 97.33
C ALA A 1115 98.97 -17.53 96.71
N LEU A 1116 98.59 -17.35 95.44
CA LEU A 1116 99.33 -17.45 94.15
C LEU A 1116 99.81 -18.87 93.80
N ASN A 1117 99.01 -19.59 93.00
CA ASN A 1117 99.35 -20.51 91.89
C ASN A 1117 98.11 -21.36 91.51
N ALA A 1118 97.79 -21.70 90.26
CA ALA A 1118 98.42 -21.49 88.97
C ALA A 1118 97.40 -21.72 87.84
N LYS A 1119 97.59 -20.96 86.76
CA LYS A 1119 97.06 -21.11 85.42
C LYS A 1119 97.75 -22.30 84.73
N ASN A 1120 96.99 -23.28 84.22
CA ASN A 1120 97.24 -24.03 82.96
C ASN A 1120 96.39 -25.32 82.84
N THR A 1121 95.26 -25.24 82.12
CA THR A 1121 94.71 -26.32 81.26
C THR A 1121 93.65 -25.73 80.31
N LEU A 1122 94.09 -24.86 79.40
CA LEU A 1122 93.28 -24.22 78.36
C LEU A 1122 93.68 -24.73 76.97
N MET A 1123 93.79 -26.06 76.78
CA MET A 1123 94.19 -26.63 75.49
C MET A 1123 93.75 -28.07 75.19
N GLU A 1124 92.63 -28.57 75.74
CA GLU A 1124 92.14 -29.94 75.39
C GLU A 1124 90.62 -30.12 75.19
N GLU A 1125 89.79 -29.07 75.27
CA GLU A 1125 88.35 -29.16 74.91
C GLU A 1125 87.98 -28.51 73.56
N LYS A 1126 88.98 -28.03 72.80
CA LYS A 1126 88.77 -27.51 71.43
C LYS A 1126 88.59 -28.61 70.37
N LYS A 1127 88.92 -29.87 70.68
CA LYS A 1127 88.83 -31.02 69.75
C LYS A 1127 87.55 -31.85 69.87
N ARG A 1128 86.60 -31.46 70.73
CA ARG A 1128 85.29 -32.15 70.89
C ARG A 1128 84.12 -31.43 70.20
N LEU A 1129 84.34 -30.23 69.66
CA LEU A 1129 83.32 -29.43 68.98
C LEU A 1129 83.50 -29.37 67.45
N GLU A 1130 84.61 -29.86 66.91
CA GLU A 1130 84.85 -29.92 65.45
C GLU A 1130 84.22 -31.17 64.79
N SER A 1131 83.82 -32.20 65.56
CA SER A 1131 83.10 -33.39 65.04
C SER A 1131 81.57 -33.24 65.08
N ALA A 1132 81.04 -32.12 65.58
CA ALA A 1132 79.60 -31.84 65.64
C ALA A 1132 79.10 -30.93 64.50
N MET A 1133 79.99 -30.26 63.76
CA MET A 1133 79.61 -29.50 62.56
C MET A 1133 79.50 -30.37 61.30
N LEU A 1134 80.27 -31.47 61.20
CA LEU A 1134 80.26 -32.32 60.00
C LEU A 1134 78.99 -33.18 59.85
N HIS A 1135 78.24 -33.40 60.94
CA HIS A 1135 76.93 -34.09 60.91
C HIS A 1135 75.75 -33.13 60.65
N ARG A 1136 75.97 -31.81 60.80
CA ARG A 1136 74.97 -30.76 60.52
C ARG A 1136 75.06 -30.21 59.09
N ASP A 1137 76.19 -30.40 58.41
CA ASP A 1137 76.34 -30.06 56.98
C ASP A 1137 75.78 -31.16 56.06
N GLU A 1138 75.79 -32.44 56.46
CA GLU A 1138 75.14 -33.55 55.71
C GLU A 1138 73.59 -33.51 55.79
N GLU A 1139 73.02 -33.01 56.90
CA GLU A 1139 71.56 -32.80 57.03
C GLU A 1139 71.06 -31.55 56.25
N LEU A 1140 71.96 -30.67 55.81
CA LEU A 1140 71.64 -29.44 55.05
C LEU A 1140 71.70 -29.67 53.53
N GLU A 1141 72.54 -30.60 53.04
CA GLU A 1141 72.53 -31.06 51.64
C GLU A 1141 71.36 -32.01 51.31
N GLU A 1142 70.86 -32.82 52.27
CA GLU A 1142 69.62 -33.60 52.11
C GLU A 1142 68.34 -32.72 52.13
N ALA A 1143 68.38 -31.56 52.80
CA ALA A 1143 67.28 -30.59 52.81
C ALA A 1143 67.27 -29.69 51.55
N GLN A 1144 68.42 -29.47 50.90
CA GLN A 1144 68.50 -28.77 49.61
C GLN A 1144 68.09 -29.64 48.43
N THR A 1145 68.45 -30.92 48.41
CA THR A 1145 68.01 -31.88 47.38
C THR A 1145 66.50 -32.20 47.48
N ALA A 1146 65.90 -32.23 48.67
CA ALA A 1146 64.45 -32.34 48.85
C ALA A 1146 63.67 -31.07 48.41
N ARG A 1147 64.30 -29.89 48.50
CA ARG A 1147 63.72 -28.62 48.03
C ARG A 1147 63.85 -28.46 46.51
N GLU A 1148 64.93 -28.93 45.90
CA GLU A 1148 65.09 -28.97 44.43
C GLU A 1148 64.16 -30.00 43.77
N GLU A 1149 63.93 -31.15 44.41
CA GLU A 1149 62.88 -32.10 43.97
C GLU A 1149 61.45 -31.55 44.16
N ALA A 1150 61.21 -30.71 45.18
CA ALA A 1150 59.93 -30.03 45.38
C ALA A 1150 59.72 -28.88 44.36
N GLU A 1151 60.78 -28.15 43.99
CA GLU A 1151 60.74 -27.13 42.93
C GLU A 1151 60.65 -27.74 41.52
N GLU A 1152 61.22 -28.93 41.26
CA GLU A 1152 60.98 -29.70 40.03
C GLU A 1152 59.58 -30.31 39.98
N ARG A 1153 59.02 -30.77 41.11
CA ARG A 1153 57.61 -31.21 41.20
C ARG A 1153 56.67 -30.03 41.03
N TYR A 1154 57.00 -28.84 41.54
CA TYR A 1154 56.25 -27.60 41.35
C TYR A 1154 56.34 -27.07 39.90
N LYS A 1155 57.50 -27.18 39.23
CA LYS A 1155 57.64 -26.89 37.79
C LYS A 1155 56.98 -27.93 36.89
N ARG A 1156 56.94 -29.21 37.28
CA ARG A 1156 56.14 -30.25 36.60
C ARG A 1156 54.64 -30.05 36.84
N THR A 1157 54.19 -29.60 38.00
CA THR A 1157 52.77 -29.27 38.23
C THR A 1157 52.37 -27.94 37.60
N LEU A 1158 53.27 -26.95 37.50
CA LEU A 1158 53.05 -25.71 36.74
C LEU A 1158 53.05 -25.97 35.23
N GLY A 1159 53.93 -26.85 34.74
CA GLY A 1159 53.92 -27.36 33.37
C GLY A 1159 52.71 -28.24 33.07
N LEU A 1160 52.20 -29.03 34.04
CA LEU A 1160 50.93 -29.74 33.94
C LEU A 1160 49.72 -28.81 34.10
N LEU A 1161 49.86 -27.63 34.72
CA LEU A 1161 48.81 -26.61 34.83
C LEU A 1161 48.76 -25.72 33.57
N GLU A 1162 49.90 -25.44 32.94
CA GLU A 1162 50.02 -24.82 31.62
C GLU A 1162 49.63 -25.80 30.52
N GLN A 1163 50.00 -27.08 30.63
CA GLN A 1163 49.47 -28.15 29.77
C GLN A 1163 47.99 -28.38 30.06
N ALA A 1164 47.50 -28.28 31.29
CA ALA A 1164 46.06 -28.28 31.59
C ALA A 1164 45.35 -26.99 31.19
N GLN A 1165 46.02 -25.84 31.04
CA GLN A 1165 45.43 -24.60 30.49
C GLN A 1165 45.49 -24.56 28.97
N VAL A 1166 46.48 -25.19 28.35
CA VAL A 1166 46.57 -25.47 26.91
C VAL A 1166 45.63 -26.61 26.54
N ASP A 1167 45.43 -27.60 27.41
CA ASP A 1167 44.43 -28.67 27.29
C ASP A 1167 43.04 -28.17 27.68
N LEU A 1168 42.87 -27.19 28.59
CA LEU A 1168 41.60 -26.48 28.83
C LEU A 1168 41.33 -25.43 27.73
N GLY A 1169 42.36 -24.95 27.05
CA GLY A 1169 42.29 -24.10 25.86
C GLY A 1169 41.99 -24.91 24.60
N LEU A 1170 42.56 -26.11 24.48
CA LEU A 1170 42.23 -27.15 23.51
C LEU A 1170 40.92 -27.83 23.84
N GLU A 1171 40.48 -27.91 25.10
CA GLU A 1171 39.15 -28.33 25.55
C GLU A 1171 38.15 -27.18 25.48
N ARG A 1172 38.55 -25.91 25.49
CA ARG A 1172 37.65 -24.77 25.19
C ARG A 1172 37.52 -24.54 23.71
N THR A 1173 38.56 -24.79 22.91
CA THR A 1173 38.46 -24.80 21.44
C THR A 1173 37.90 -26.13 20.93
N ASN A 1174 38.12 -27.26 21.61
CA ASN A 1174 37.35 -28.49 21.39
C ASN A 1174 35.94 -28.36 21.97
N ALA A 1175 35.67 -27.63 23.06
CA ALA A 1175 34.30 -27.39 23.55
C ALA A 1175 33.61 -26.34 22.70
N GLN A 1176 34.29 -25.36 22.11
CA GLN A 1176 33.71 -24.47 21.10
C GLN A 1176 33.60 -25.16 19.73
N ARG A 1177 34.44 -26.15 19.41
CA ARG A 1177 34.29 -27.03 18.24
C ARG A 1177 33.25 -28.12 18.47
N ILE A 1178 33.05 -28.58 19.71
CA ILE A 1178 32.00 -29.51 20.18
C ILE A 1178 30.71 -28.74 20.46
N GLU A 1179 30.73 -27.44 20.74
CA GLU A 1179 29.57 -26.52 20.82
C GLU A 1179 29.20 -25.99 19.44
N ALA A 1180 30.16 -25.78 18.53
CA ALA A 1180 29.87 -25.56 17.11
C ALA A 1180 29.42 -26.85 16.44
N GLN A 1181 30.00 -28.01 16.81
CA GLN A 1181 29.50 -29.33 16.42
C GLN A 1181 28.17 -29.64 17.12
N ARG A 1182 27.92 -29.23 18.36
CA ARG A 1182 26.62 -29.32 19.06
C ARG A 1182 25.63 -28.31 18.55
N ALA A 1183 26.02 -27.17 17.96
CA ALA A 1183 25.11 -26.26 17.27
C ALA A 1183 24.79 -26.79 15.85
N THR A 1184 25.69 -27.53 15.21
CA THR A 1184 25.35 -28.33 14.01
C THR A 1184 24.61 -29.62 14.36
N PHE A 1185 24.84 -30.22 15.53
CA PHE A 1185 24.12 -31.40 16.05
C PHE A 1185 22.82 -31.03 16.75
N GLU A 1186 22.60 -29.78 17.18
CA GLU A 1186 21.31 -29.22 17.63
C GLU A 1186 20.52 -28.75 16.41
N LYS A 1187 21.18 -28.23 15.37
CA LYS A 1187 20.54 -28.12 14.05
C LYS A 1187 20.21 -29.50 13.46
N GLN A 1188 20.98 -30.55 13.74
CA GLN A 1188 20.61 -31.94 13.42
C GLN A 1188 19.71 -32.62 14.48
N ALA A 1189 19.61 -32.14 15.72
CA ALA A 1189 18.75 -32.72 16.78
C ALA A 1189 17.37 -32.07 16.81
N ILE A 1190 17.26 -30.81 16.39
CA ILE A 1190 15.98 -30.22 15.96
C ILE A 1190 15.52 -30.88 14.65
N TYR A 1191 16.46 -31.32 13.78
CA TYR A 1191 16.15 -32.19 12.64
C TYR A 1191 15.74 -33.61 13.08
N LEU A 1192 16.37 -34.22 14.10
CA LEU A 1192 16.11 -35.58 14.60
C LEU A 1192 14.95 -35.70 15.61
N VAL A 1193 14.55 -34.62 16.29
CA VAL A 1193 13.30 -34.57 17.08
C VAL A 1193 12.10 -34.33 16.16
N CYS A 1194 12.29 -33.61 15.05
CA CYS A 1194 11.39 -33.70 13.89
C CYS A 1194 11.43 -35.07 13.20
N GLU A 1195 12.50 -35.88 13.35
CA GLU A 1195 12.62 -37.20 12.72
C GLU A 1195 12.05 -38.34 13.59
N LYS A 1196 12.00 -38.24 14.92
CA LYS A 1196 11.43 -39.30 15.78
C LYS A 1196 9.90 -39.33 15.84
N SER A 1197 9.21 -38.20 15.70
CA SER A 1197 7.76 -38.21 15.41
C SER A 1197 7.47 -38.61 13.96
N ASN A 1198 8.48 -38.56 13.08
CA ASN A 1198 8.41 -39.05 11.72
C ASN A 1198 8.82 -40.51 11.57
N ILE A 1199 9.37 -41.20 12.58
CA ILE A 1199 9.84 -42.60 12.45
C ILE A 1199 8.70 -43.63 12.51
N THR A 1200 7.60 -43.36 13.21
CA THR A 1200 6.38 -44.20 13.14
C THR A 1200 5.57 -43.91 11.87
N SER A 1201 5.61 -42.66 11.39
CA SER A 1201 5.10 -42.30 10.06
C SER A 1201 6.01 -42.79 8.93
N LEU A 1202 7.31 -43.00 9.16
CA LEU A 1202 8.28 -43.53 8.17
C LEU A 1202 8.21 -45.05 7.98
N LEU A 1203 7.58 -45.82 8.86
CA LEU A 1203 7.28 -47.23 8.57
C LEU A 1203 6.07 -47.37 7.63
N GLN A 1204 5.05 -46.52 7.78
CA GLN A 1204 3.95 -46.42 6.81
C GLN A 1204 4.34 -45.66 5.53
N ILE A 1205 5.23 -44.67 5.62
CA ILE A 1205 5.78 -43.95 4.47
C ILE A 1205 6.86 -44.78 3.76
N LYS A 1206 7.50 -45.80 4.35
CA LYS A 1206 8.43 -46.69 3.62
C LYS A 1206 7.69 -47.76 2.80
N GLU A 1207 6.56 -48.28 3.29
CA GLU A 1207 5.66 -49.13 2.49
C GLU A 1207 4.89 -48.33 1.43
N LEU A 1208 4.50 -47.09 1.74
CA LEU A 1208 3.92 -46.17 0.76
C LEU A 1208 4.98 -45.57 -0.17
N ARG A 1209 6.26 -45.45 0.21
CA ARG A 1209 7.37 -45.05 -0.68
C ARG A 1209 7.86 -46.21 -1.54
N GLU A 1210 7.69 -47.47 -1.18
CA GLU A 1210 7.93 -48.59 -2.11
C GLU A 1210 6.81 -48.67 -3.16
N LYS A 1211 5.55 -48.46 -2.77
CA LYS A 1211 4.41 -48.34 -3.72
C LYS A 1211 4.43 -47.04 -4.53
N LEU A 1212 4.86 -45.94 -3.94
CA LEU A 1212 5.08 -44.66 -4.62
C LEU A 1212 6.36 -44.71 -5.46
N ALA A 1213 7.41 -45.46 -5.12
CA ALA A 1213 8.59 -45.67 -5.98
C ALA A 1213 8.32 -46.66 -7.13
N GLU A 1214 7.36 -47.58 -7.00
CA GLU A 1214 6.83 -48.38 -8.11
C GLU A 1214 5.93 -47.53 -9.02
N GLN A 1215 5.04 -46.70 -8.45
CA GLN A 1215 4.27 -45.72 -9.21
C GLN A 1215 5.10 -44.54 -9.73
N GLU A 1216 6.24 -44.17 -9.14
CA GLU A 1216 7.20 -43.16 -9.61
C GLU A 1216 8.21 -43.75 -10.59
N ARG A 1217 8.44 -45.08 -10.59
CA ARG A 1217 9.14 -45.75 -11.69
C ARG A 1217 8.24 -45.91 -12.91
N ASP A 1218 6.94 -46.11 -12.74
CA ASP A 1218 5.99 -46.21 -13.86
C ASP A 1218 5.47 -44.84 -14.33
N SER A 1219 5.21 -43.90 -13.42
CA SER A 1219 4.94 -42.50 -13.76
C SER A 1219 6.22 -41.77 -14.17
N GLY A 1220 7.39 -42.14 -13.66
CA GLY A 1220 8.69 -41.67 -14.12
C GLY A 1220 9.14 -42.30 -15.44
N LYS A 1221 8.67 -43.49 -15.81
CA LYS A 1221 8.79 -44.01 -17.19
C LYS A 1221 7.83 -43.27 -18.14
N ARG A 1222 6.60 -42.96 -17.72
CA ARG A 1222 5.67 -42.11 -18.49
C ARG A 1222 6.13 -40.66 -18.60
N LEU A 1223 6.67 -40.09 -17.52
CA LEU A 1223 7.26 -38.75 -17.48
C LEU A 1223 8.61 -38.73 -18.19
N LYS A 1224 9.44 -39.78 -18.17
CA LYS A 1224 10.62 -39.87 -19.03
C LYS A 1224 10.26 -40.09 -20.50
N LEU A 1225 9.15 -40.78 -20.83
CA LEU A 1225 8.65 -40.88 -22.21
C LEU A 1225 7.98 -39.57 -22.66
N GLN A 1226 7.29 -38.84 -21.78
CA GLN A 1226 6.74 -37.51 -22.07
C GLN A 1226 7.84 -36.44 -22.10
N VAL A 1227 8.83 -36.51 -21.22
CA VAL A 1227 9.99 -35.61 -21.21
C VAL A 1227 10.89 -35.95 -22.38
N ALA A 1228 11.12 -37.21 -22.75
CA ALA A 1228 11.81 -37.56 -24.00
C ALA A 1228 11.02 -37.12 -25.25
N ALA A 1229 9.69 -37.24 -25.26
CA ALA A 1229 8.87 -36.72 -26.37
C ALA A 1229 8.79 -35.18 -26.39
N MET A 1230 8.91 -34.52 -25.23
CA MET A 1230 8.99 -33.07 -25.11
C MET A 1230 10.41 -32.55 -25.39
N GLU A 1231 11.45 -33.31 -25.08
CA GLU A 1231 12.86 -33.06 -25.40
C GLU A 1231 13.10 -33.31 -26.89
N GLU A 1232 12.49 -34.33 -27.49
CA GLU A 1232 12.52 -34.58 -28.93
C GLU A 1232 11.67 -33.53 -29.69
N ARG A 1233 10.57 -33.04 -29.10
CA ARG A 1233 9.85 -31.85 -29.61
C ARG A 1233 10.60 -30.55 -29.36
N MET A 1234 11.36 -30.41 -28.28
CA MET A 1234 12.21 -29.24 -28.03
C MET A 1234 13.42 -29.25 -28.94
N VAL A 1235 14.05 -30.39 -29.21
CA VAL A 1235 15.12 -30.55 -30.18
C VAL A 1235 14.57 -30.34 -31.59
N ALA A 1236 13.37 -30.84 -31.92
CA ALA A 1236 12.72 -30.55 -33.20
C ALA A 1236 12.34 -29.07 -33.33
N MET A 1237 11.86 -28.43 -32.26
CA MET A 1237 11.57 -26.99 -32.23
C MET A 1237 12.84 -26.14 -32.23
N ASP A 1238 13.92 -26.58 -31.61
CA ASP A 1238 15.23 -25.91 -31.62
C ASP A 1238 15.92 -26.10 -32.98
N GLU A 1239 15.73 -27.24 -33.65
CA GLU A 1239 16.09 -27.41 -35.07
C GLU A 1239 15.19 -26.58 -35.98
N GLN A 1240 13.90 -26.42 -35.67
CA GLN A 1240 12.99 -25.54 -36.42
C GLN A 1240 13.34 -24.06 -36.19
N LEU A 1241 13.75 -23.69 -34.98
CA LEU A 1241 14.20 -22.35 -34.61
C LEU A 1241 15.61 -22.08 -35.17
N GLU A 1242 16.50 -23.08 -35.24
CA GLU A 1242 17.78 -22.98 -35.94
C GLU A 1242 17.59 -22.87 -37.45
N ASN A 1243 16.63 -23.61 -38.03
CA ASN A 1243 16.30 -23.52 -39.44
C ASN A 1243 15.63 -22.19 -39.77
N GLU A 1244 14.71 -21.70 -38.94
CA GLU A 1244 14.15 -20.35 -39.05
C GLU A 1244 15.21 -19.28 -38.82
N ASN A 1245 16.17 -19.47 -37.91
CA ASN A 1245 17.28 -18.54 -37.72
C ASN A 1245 18.28 -18.59 -38.89
N LYS A 1246 18.52 -19.76 -39.50
CA LYS A 1246 19.32 -19.92 -40.72
C LYS A 1246 18.60 -19.32 -41.92
N GLU A 1247 17.28 -19.48 -42.04
CA GLU A 1247 16.44 -18.84 -43.05
C GLU A 1247 16.37 -17.34 -42.85
N ARG A 1248 16.27 -16.86 -41.61
CA ARG A 1248 16.29 -15.43 -41.27
C ARG A 1248 17.67 -14.81 -41.47
N GLN A 1249 18.76 -15.56 -41.23
CA GLN A 1249 20.11 -15.14 -41.58
C GLN A 1249 20.34 -15.18 -43.10
N ASN A 1250 19.80 -16.16 -43.81
CA ASN A 1250 19.86 -16.24 -45.27
C ASN A 1250 19.00 -15.17 -45.93
N ALA A 1251 17.83 -14.84 -45.38
CA ALA A 1251 16.97 -13.73 -45.77
C ALA A 1251 17.65 -12.39 -45.48
N ASN A 1252 18.33 -12.25 -44.33
CA ASN A 1252 19.14 -11.06 -44.04
C ASN A 1252 20.38 -10.95 -44.95
N ARG A 1253 21.01 -12.06 -45.33
CA ARG A 1253 22.11 -12.09 -46.31
C ARG A 1253 21.59 -11.79 -47.72
N ALA A 1254 20.42 -12.28 -48.10
CA ALA A 1254 19.75 -11.98 -49.35
C ALA A 1254 19.29 -10.52 -49.41
N ALA A 1255 18.75 -9.98 -48.33
CA ALA A 1255 18.40 -8.57 -48.17
C ALA A 1255 19.64 -7.68 -48.24
N ARG A 1256 20.76 -8.06 -47.62
CA ARG A 1256 22.04 -7.34 -47.75
C ARG A 1256 22.62 -7.45 -49.16
N ARG A 1257 22.47 -8.57 -49.86
CA ARG A 1257 22.86 -8.71 -51.28
C ARG A 1257 21.97 -7.89 -52.20
N LEU A 1258 20.66 -7.83 -51.92
CA LEU A 1258 19.71 -6.96 -52.61
C LEU A 1258 20.02 -5.48 -52.35
N ASP A 1259 20.36 -5.10 -51.12
CA ASP A 1259 20.74 -3.74 -50.76
C ASP A 1259 22.10 -3.36 -51.36
N LYS A 1260 23.02 -4.32 -51.50
CA LYS A 1260 24.29 -4.12 -52.23
C LYS A 1260 24.07 -4.01 -53.74
N ARG A 1261 23.17 -4.82 -54.33
CA ARG A 1261 22.72 -4.68 -55.73
C ARG A 1261 21.96 -3.37 -55.96
N LEU A 1262 21.14 -2.92 -55.01
CA LEU A 1262 20.41 -1.65 -55.10
C LEU A 1262 21.39 -0.48 -55.04
N LYS A 1263 22.43 -0.57 -54.20
CA LYS A 1263 23.54 0.40 -54.17
C LYS A 1263 24.40 0.35 -55.42
N GLU A 1264 24.67 -0.81 -56.01
CA GLU A 1264 25.39 -0.94 -57.30
C GLU A 1264 24.55 -0.44 -58.47
N VAL A 1265 23.23 -0.65 -58.49
CA VAL A 1265 22.30 -0.11 -59.48
C VAL A 1265 22.14 1.40 -59.31
N LEU A 1266 22.06 1.91 -58.07
CA LEU A 1266 22.09 3.35 -57.80
C LEU A 1266 23.43 3.99 -58.21
N LEU A 1267 24.54 3.27 -58.05
CA LEU A 1267 25.84 3.71 -58.55
C LEU A 1267 25.88 3.71 -60.09
N GLN A 1268 25.34 2.68 -60.75
CA GLN A 1268 25.23 2.60 -62.21
C GLN A 1268 24.27 3.63 -62.81
N VAL A 1269 23.19 3.99 -62.10
CA VAL A 1269 22.29 5.09 -62.48
C VAL A 1269 22.97 6.45 -62.26
N SER A 1270 23.84 6.58 -61.25
CA SER A 1270 24.63 7.80 -61.05
C SER A 1270 25.73 8.00 -62.10
N THR A 1271 26.32 6.92 -62.64
CA THR A 1271 27.30 7.01 -63.74
C THR A 1271 26.66 7.20 -65.12
N LEU A 1272 25.39 6.81 -65.31
CA LEU A 1272 24.62 7.10 -66.54
C LEU A 1272 24.03 8.53 -66.58
N LEU A 1273 24.17 9.31 -65.51
CA LEU A 1273 23.76 10.73 -65.44
C LEU A 1273 24.95 11.71 -65.63
N VAL A 1274 26.13 11.20 -66.01
CA VAL A 1274 27.34 12.00 -66.33
C VAL A 1274 27.88 11.70 -67.75
N THR A 1275 27.06 11.09 -68.60
CA THR A 1275 27.20 11.06 -70.07
C THR A 1275 25.83 11.31 -70.67
#